data_AF-A0A9Q5I0J4-F1
#
_entry.id   AF-A0A9Q5I0J4-F1
#
_cell.length_a   1.000
_cell.length_b   1.000
_cell.length_c   1.000
_cell.angle_alpha   90.00
_cell.angle_beta   90.00
_cell.angle_gamma   90.00
#
_symmetry.space_group_name_H-M   'P 1'
#
loop_
_entity.id
_entity.type
_entity.pdbx_description
1 polymer ?
#
loop_
_entity_poly.entity_id
_entity_poly.type
_entity_poly.pdbx_seq_one_letter_code
_entity_poly.pdbx_strand_id
1 'polypeptide(L)'
;MPHPVQSEQSWSKVPGSDPPQYSRPLQGVELTHDCSDRLNNGLSEVVMGVMFKTTLLTEELCLRAHNAIGHMRFVAPIVACSIHPDSHDRFSSSFVYSTIRDHSNLHDWISATLSVRRGAFEPEAFVAEMNARTVPYVHPAGHQQPSHFYLLIDDTSMSGAGVEKTHGLFMHGPHTLMDAFPTLRCLDAILGWIAVPPADSLAQLPWGEEWISLPAPPIVATGGIRSDWDTEGVKLMNKMNEMFAYPPSHSLIPPRSDISIAGKMTRVHECFDPETSSRIIRETKALGFTPSTLLDASVCLATFSRNPVKPEDAATAHFAFDPTVIAQDRYLVPPHNGLSHFIAGLCLVCLRVPYDSIPSSSPRREQLIAVMSQLKAQMDHYLENANLPHVMPAQLVNHPPRLAKDIGIPYASIAINIGNINSLLRNKTSSDGKEMIVEVVDMVFGHRLPWKRILFHCWSLNSEMRLQVQASDVWDEATIHSYLSDVRQMMLAILDAPSLFIEKISPTTDDIHHQTSDHDRKLLPFPGDNFTRKIHHTSYNDIAIDPTDLAGRVVFISGAGSSLGCAAALACARAGATGLILTARTRSLDALENLENQINHECPEATVLKVAMDIRDADSIASAVSATRDTFGSIDTLLNVGGYVDATVKLTESDLEDWWTAMETNVRGSWAVTQSLLPLLKNSPSGVKWIVNYSSFTAHNTTSLCSGYGLSKLALLHLTEVLSVEFSSSPALSNINTVALFPGLVRSPMTLKSMPAALHDALIDTPELSAESMIWIVKERRDWLSGRFVSCTWDLAELAEKREEIKTKEMLKMNLKLCLDGRRRTASTFFARFHVPVQPFSLPRPTSTLPPSPYSPQSSSSPSVAKCSMFEFRRQPFRTLYMTYFITSTLLVRLPYWVITAIPPFLRPRKTWSFGRSIFVPGIRAFVSTWYATSFPPAPGADPETIANSPDAAPLGFVWVSPLPTDLISKEIGEMMKAQGVEAQKTFAYWYQREGVKSSKDRKSEPNEKIILHFHGGGYVQGSAHPKGGAIGPVSSGLLQHCHGVSRVFAGGYRVSSSAPFPSKNPWPAALLDGLACYYYLIHDMGFSASNVIVSGDSAGGHLALAIARYIGRGEHDGKGLPTPGALLLLSPTVEWGVTHTGKDSSMVRNRRTDYCGQFFQGYTQRSLLGSFPTSYAFTSQWISPASRQLPKDALENLFTGLPRKVYLLAGEAEICLDSYRTLKERLVGDLGEECVKYNEVPDATHDFITMPWHEPERTEALRDIGAWIDSL
;
A
#
# COMPACT_ATOMS: atom_id res chain seq x y z
N MET A 1 4.85 -9.68 -5.29
CA MET A 1 5.86 -9.78 -4.23
C MET A 1 5.13 -10.29 -3.00
N PRO A 2 5.77 -11.04 -2.09
CA PRO A 2 5.13 -11.34 -0.81
C PRO A 2 4.64 -10.04 -0.15
N HIS A 3 3.56 -10.15 0.61
CA HIS A 3 3.08 -9.05 1.44
C HIS A 3 4.21 -8.61 2.39
N PRO A 4 4.44 -7.29 2.60
CA PRO A 4 5.60 -6.80 3.36
C PRO A 4 5.54 -7.19 4.84
N VAL A 5 4.37 -7.63 5.30
CA VAL A 5 4.09 -8.12 6.64
C VAL A 5 3.67 -9.57 6.51
N GLN A 6 4.47 -10.48 7.09
CA GLN A 6 4.30 -11.93 6.92
C GLN A 6 3.25 -12.54 7.86
N SER A 7 2.94 -11.86 8.96
CA SER A 7 1.94 -12.26 9.94
C SER A 7 1.52 -11.07 10.79
N GLU A 8 0.21 -10.90 10.99
CA GLU A 8 -0.35 -10.01 11.99
C GLU A 8 -0.07 -10.61 13.37
N GLN A 9 0.71 -9.92 14.21
CA GLN A 9 1.10 -10.40 15.54
C GLN A 9 0.52 -9.50 16.61
N SER A 10 -0.23 -10.11 17.54
CA SER A 10 -0.78 -9.44 18.71
C SER A 10 0.27 -9.28 19.80
N TRP A 11 -0.09 -8.54 20.86
CA TRP A 11 0.63 -8.61 22.13
C TRP A 11 0.61 -10.03 22.69
N SER A 12 1.71 -10.40 23.37
CA SER A 12 1.90 -11.70 24.01
C SER A 12 2.54 -11.50 25.39
N LYS A 13 2.18 -12.32 26.38
CA LYS A 13 2.77 -12.22 27.72
C LYS A 13 4.14 -12.88 27.75
N VAL A 14 5.16 -12.17 28.25
CA VAL A 14 6.53 -12.67 28.37
C VAL A 14 6.60 -13.76 29.46
N PRO A 15 6.98 -15.01 29.14
CA PRO A 15 7.04 -16.10 30.11
C PRO A 15 8.03 -15.80 31.25
N GLY A 16 7.61 -16.03 32.50
CA GLY A 16 8.46 -15.84 33.69
C GLY A 16 8.73 -14.40 34.10
N SER A 17 8.13 -13.40 33.43
CA SER A 17 8.24 -11.99 33.82
C SER A 17 7.46 -11.68 35.11
N ASP A 18 8.09 -10.94 36.02
CA ASP A 18 7.48 -10.41 37.24
C ASP A 18 8.05 -8.99 37.54
N PRO A 19 7.23 -7.92 37.54
CA PRO A 19 5.80 -7.89 37.21
C PRO A 19 5.51 -8.37 35.77
N PRO A 20 4.27 -8.78 35.46
CA PRO A 20 3.87 -9.20 34.13
C PRO A 20 4.31 -8.24 33.02
N GLN A 21 5.05 -8.76 32.05
CA GLN A 21 5.41 -8.03 30.84
C GLN A 21 4.66 -8.56 29.63
N TYR A 22 4.37 -7.68 28.69
CA TYR A 22 3.71 -7.97 27.42
C TYR A 22 4.56 -7.41 26.28
N SER A 23 4.81 -8.19 25.23
CA SER A 23 5.61 -7.76 24.09
C SER A 23 4.93 -8.01 22.76
N ARG A 24 5.27 -7.16 21.79
CA ARG A 24 4.89 -7.26 20.38
C ARG A 24 6.04 -6.72 19.51
N PRO A 25 6.50 -7.45 18.47
CA PRO A 25 7.42 -6.90 17.48
C PRO A 25 6.87 -5.63 16.82
N LEU A 26 7.72 -4.64 16.56
CA LEU A 26 7.35 -3.47 15.79
C LEU A 26 6.94 -3.91 14.37
N GLN A 27 5.85 -3.36 13.84
CA GLN A 27 5.34 -3.72 12.52
C GLN A 27 5.02 -2.49 11.68
N GLY A 28 5.13 -2.67 10.37
CA GLY A 28 4.80 -1.62 9.41
C GLY A 28 5.72 -0.40 9.53
N VAL A 29 5.14 0.77 9.74
CA VAL A 29 5.90 2.02 9.84
C VAL A 29 6.63 2.19 11.18
N GLU A 30 6.16 1.59 12.28
CA GLU A 30 6.89 1.55 13.58
C GLU A 30 8.33 1.06 13.36
N LEU A 31 8.48 -0.08 12.70
CA LEU A 31 9.77 -0.72 12.42
C LEU A 31 10.63 0.11 11.44
N THR A 32 9.98 0.89 10.58
CA THR A 32 10.66 1.76 9.60
C THR A 32 11.25 2.99 10.29
N HIS A 33 10.51 3.57 11.25
CA HIS A 33 11.03 4.66 12.09
C HIS A 33 12.12 4.19 13.06
N ASP A 34 11.94 3.06 13.75
CA ASP A 34 12.98 2.48 14.64
C ASP A 34 14.29 2.18 13.89
N CYS A 35 14.21 1.59 12.69
CA CYS A 35 15.39 1.40 11.85
C CYS A 35 16.03 2.73 11.41
N SER A 36 15.26 3.79 11.20
CA SER A 36 15.78 5.13 10.90
C SER A 36 16.46 5.76 12.13
N ASP A 37 15.80 5.76 13.29
CA ASP A 37 16.30 6.34 14.54
C ASP A 37 17.60 5.65 14.98
N ARG A 38 17.65 4.31 14.95
CA ARG A 38 18.84 3.54 15.35
C ARG A 38 20.00 3.68 14.36
N LEU A 39 19.76 3.81 13.06
CA LEU A 39 20.83 4.05 12.08
C LEU A 39 21.32 5.49 12.08
N ASN A 40 20.46 6.46 12.35
CA ASN A 40 20.81 7.88 12.36
C ASN A 40 21.08 8.43 13.77
N ASN A 41 21.31 7.59 14.79
CA ASN A 41 21.64 8.00 16.17
C ASN A 41 20.65 9.05 16.74
N GLY A 42 19.36 8.69 16.73
CA GLY A 42 18.28 9.53 17.26
C GLY A 42 17.94 10.75 16.39
N LEU A 43 18.58 10.92 15.23
CA LEU A 43 18.32 12.06 14.34
C LEU A 43 16.99 11.93 13.56
N SER A 44 15.95 11.30 14.11
CA SER A 44 14.55 11.52 13.70
C SER A 44 13.60 11.69 14.90
N GLU A 45 14.14 12.03 16.08
CA GLU A 45 13.36 12.42 17.26
C GLU A 45 12.61 13.74 17.08
N VAL A 46 11.47 13.87 17.76
CA VAL A 46 10.59 15.05 17.71
C VAL A 46 10.21 15.49 19.12
N VAL A 47 10.29 16.80 19.38
CA VAL A 47 9.65 17.48 20.52
C VAL A 47 8.44 18.24 19.99
N MET A 48 7.31 18.12 20.67
CA MET A 48 6.07 18.80 20.34
C MET A 48 5.35 19.19 21.63
N GLY A 49 4.86 20.43 21.69
CA GLY A 49 4.13 20.91 22.85
C GLY A 49 3.21 22.09 22.56
N VAL A 50 2.49 22.46 23.61
CA VAL A 50 1.46 23.48 23.59
C VAL A 50 1.74 24.52 24.67
N MET A 51 1.62 25.78 24.28
CA MET A 51 1.70 26.92 25.18
C MET A 51 0.28 27.29 25.61
N PHE A 52 0.06 27.46 26.91
CA PHE A 52 -1.27 27.70 27.47
C PHE A 52 -1.25 28.63 28.67
N LYS A 53 -2.34 29.37 28.89
CA LYS A 53 -2.62 30.08 30.13
C LYS A 53 -3.57 29.24 31.00
N THR A 54 -3.56 29.45 32.32
CA THR A 54 -4.49 28.80 33.24
C THR A 54 -4.84 29.67 34.45
N THR A 55 -6.02 29.47 35.02
CA THR A 55 -6.42 30.08 36.31
C THR A 55 -5.92 29.29 37.53
N LEU A 56 -5.34 28.10 37.32
CA LEU A 56 -4.84 27.21 38.37
C LEU A 56 -3.56 27.75 39.04
N LEU A 57 -3.44 27.53 40.36
CA LEU A 57 -2.22 27.84 41.10
C LEU A 57 -1.08 26.87 40.74
N THR A 58 0.18 27.32 40.78
CA THR A 58 1.37 26.54 40.40
C THR A 58 1.42 25.12 40.98
N GLU A 59 1.18 24.94 42.28
CA GLU A 59 1.21 23.62 42.92
C GLU A 59 0.03 22.73 42.50
N GLU A 60 -1.13 23.33 42.25
CA GLU A 60 -2.30 22.62 41.74
C GLU A 60 -2.08 22.19 40.28
N LEU A 61 -1.52 23.06 39.44
CA LEU A 61 -1.12 22.71 38.08
C LEU A 61 -0.11 21.55 38.07
N CYS A 62 0.89 21.57 38.97
CA CYS A 62 1.84 20.47 39.14
C CYS A 62 1.13 19.16 39.51
N LEU A 63 0.27 19.18 40.53
CA LEU A 63 -0.44 18.00 41.03
C LEU A 63 -1.43 17.43 40.00
N ARG A 64 -2.21 18.29 39.34
CA ARG A 64 -3.16 17.87 38.31
C ARG A 64 -2.44 17.33 37.07
N ALA A 65 -1.32 17.93 36.66
CA ALA A 65 -0.51 17.41 35.55
C ALA A 65 0.15 16.06 35.88
N HIS A 66 0.71 15.90 37.08
CA HIS A 66 1.19 14.61 37.58
C HIS A 66 0.10 13.54 37.48
N ASN A 67 -1.11 13.84 37.97
CA ASN A 67 -2.21 12.89 37.92
C ASN A 67 -2.66 12.60 36.49
N ALA A 68 -2.75 13.60 35.61
CA ALA A 68 -3.10 13.43 34.20
C ALA A 68 -2.11 12.52 33.44
N ILE A 69 -0.80 12.63 33.71
CA ILE A 69 0.21 11.69 33.18
C ILE A 69 -0.01 10.27 33.72
N GLY A 70 -0.36 10.15 35.01
CA GLY A 70 -0.75 8.86 35.61
C GLY A 70 -1.94 8.20 34.91
N HIS A 71 -3.02 8.94 34.65
CA HIS A 71 -4.18 8.45 33.91
C HIS A 71 -3.85 8.12 32.45
N MET A 72 -2.96 8.88 31.79
CA MET A 72 -2.56 8.61 30.41
C MET A 72 -1.94 7.21 30.24
N ARG A 73 -1.23 6.69 31.25
CA ARG A 73 -0.68 5.31 31.22
C ARG A 73 -1.75 4.21 31.23
N PHE A 74 -2.95 4.47 31.74
CA PHE A 74 -4.06 3.50 31.75
C PHE A 74 -4.94 3.62 30.51
N VAL A 75 -5.10 4.84 29.99
CA VAL A 75 -5.86 5.10 28.75
C VAL A 75 -5.06 4.71 27.51
N ALA A 76 -3.77 5.03 27.47
CA ALA A 76 -2.87 4.79 26.35
C ALA A 76 -1.54 4.17 26.83
N PRO A 77 -1.53 2.92 27.33
CA PRO A 77 -0.37 2.25 27.94
C PRO A 77 0.89 2.22 27.05
N ILE A 78 0.73 2.34 25.74
CA ILE A 78 1.82 2.42 24.75
C ILE A 78 2.82 3.56 25.04
N VAL A 79 2.43 4.65 25.72
CA VAL A 79 3.35 5.74 26.14
C VAL A 79 4.35 5.32 27.22
N ALA A 80 4.15 4.15 27.85
CA ALA A 80 5.03 3.58 28.87
C ALA A 80 5.72 2.27 28.41
N CYS A 81 5.61 1.90 27.12
CA CYS A 81 6.38 0.81 26.53
C CYS A 81 7.85 1.20 26.35
N SER A 82 8.78 0.29 26.59
CA SER A 82 10.16 0.36 26.09
C SER A 82 10.25 -0.25 24.67
N ILE A 83 11.31 0.08 23.94
CA ILE A 83 11.65 -0.54 22.65
C ILE A 83 12.94 -1.32 22.83
N HIS A 84 12.93 -2.62 22.51
CA HIS A 84 14.07 -3.52 22.64
C HIS A 84 14.45 -4.11 21.28
N PRO A 85 15.66 -3.85 20.76
CA PRO A 85 16.17 -4.55 19.58
C PRO A 85 16.32 -6.05 19.85
N ASP A 86 15.91 -6.90 18.90
CA ASP A 86 16.01 -8.35 19.09
C ASP A 86 17.45 -8.82 18.84
N SER A 87 18.01 -9.62 19.76
CA SER A 87 19.45 -9.96 19.75
C SER A 87 19.96 -10.75 18.54
N HIS A 88 19.06 -11.24 17.67
CA HIS A 88 19.38 -12.08 16.52
C HIS A 88 19.22 -11.37 15.14
N ASP A 89 18.56 -10.21 15.07
CA ASP A 89 18.49 -9.39 13.84
C ASP A 89 18.59 -7.90 14.19
N ARG A 90 19.55 -7.21 13.57
CA ARG A 90 19.74 -5.76 13.71
C ARG A 90 18.55 -4.94 13.18
N PHE A 91 17.69 -5.52 12.34
CA PHE A 91 16.52 -4.87 11.74
C PHE A 91 15.19 -5.25 12.38
N SER A 92 15.16 -5.98 13.50
CA SER A 92 13.95 -6.19 14.29
C SER A 92 14.08 -5.66 15.71
N SER A 93 12.96 -5.15 16.21
CA SER A 93 12.79 -4.64 17.57
C SER A 93 11.37 -4.97 18.03
N SER A 94 11.17 -5.06 19.33
CA SER A 94 9.87 -5.27 19.97
C SER A 94 9.53 -4.14 20.93
N PHE A 95 8.27 -3.70 20.94
CA PHE A 95 7.73 -3.00 22.10
C PHE A 95 7.62 -3.97 23.27
N VAL A 96 7.95 -3.51 24.47
CA VAL A 96 7.75 -4.23 25.73
C VAL A 96 7.03 -3.32 26.72
N TYR A 97 5.82 -3.73 27.13
CA TYR A 97 5.08 -3.14 28.23
C TYR A 97 5.38 -3.91 29.53
N SER A 98 5.47 -3.21 30.65
CA SER A 98 5.53 -3.81 31.99
C SER A 98 4.35 -3.31 32.81
N THR A 99 3.56 -4.19 33.43
CA THR A 99 2.41 -3.75 34.25
C THR A 99 2.83 -3.12 35.56
N ILE A 100 2.00 -2.23 36.10
CA ILE A 100 2.16 -1.67 37.45
C ILE A 100 1.47 -2.57 38.48
N ARG A 101 2.12 -2.73 39.65
CA ARG A 101 1.57 -3.47 40.80
C ARG A 101 0.72 -2.61 41.74
N ASP A 102 1.15 -1.38 41.97
CA ASP A 102 0.60 -0.50 43.02
C ASP A 102 0.85 0.99 42.74
N HIS A 103 0.27 1.83 43.59
CA HIS A 103 0.36 3.29 43.50
C HIS A 103 1.79 3.86 43.68
N SER A 104 2.69 3.17 44.39
CA SER A 104 4.08 3.61 44.51
C SER A 104 4.80 3.44 43.17
N ASN A 105 4.68 2.26 42.55
CA ASN A 105 5.25 1.98 41.24
C ASN A 105 4.69 2.90 40.13
N LEU A 106 3.45 3.39 40.26
CA LEU A 106 2.92 4.45 39.40
C LEU A 106 3.60 5.80 39.66
N HIS A 107 3.72 6.22 40.93
CA HIS A 107 4.36 7.48 41.28
C HIS A 107 5.85 7.52 40.86
N ASP A 108 6.58 6.42 41.09
CA ASP A 108 7.96 6.22 40.62
C ASP A 108 8.05 6.43 39.09
N TRP A 109 7.10 5.88 38.32
CA TRP A 109 7.06 6.06 36.87
C TRP A 109 6.68 7.49 36.44
N ILE A 110 5.71 8.14 37.08
CA ILE A 110 5.37 9.53 36.75
C ILE A 110 6.57 10.44 37.05
N SER A 111 7.27 10.22 38.17
CA SER A 111 8.51 10.93 38.50
C SER A 111 9.67 10.65 37.53
N ALA A 112 9.70 9.46 36.91
CA ALA A 112 10.64 9.13 35.85
C ALA A 112 10.33 9.84 34.51
N THR A 113 9.04 10.01 34.18
CA THR A 113 8.57 10.37 32.84
C THR A 113 8.08 11.82 32.72
N LEU A 114 7.76 12.51 33.83
CA LEU A 114 7.36 13.93 33.85
C LEU A 114 8.43 14.78 34.53
N SER A 115 8.99 15.75 33.80
CA SER A 115 9.88 16.77 34.37
C SER A 115 9.22 18.14 34.42
N VAL A 116 8.93 18.62 35.64
CA VAL A 116 8.49 19.99 35.88
C VAL A 116 9.71 20.92 35.92
N ARG A 117 9.66 22.03 35.17
CA ARG A 117 10.63 23.14 35.22
C ARG A 117 9.93 24.42 35.63
N ARG A 118 10.58 25.24 36.46
CA ARG A 118 10.06 26.52 36.96
C ARG A 118 11.01 27.67 36.58
N GLY A 119 10.52 28.90 36.65
CA GLY A 119 11.17 30.12 36.18
C GLY A 119 10.78 30.51 34.75
N ALA A 120 11.21 31.70 34.33
CA ALA A 120 11.04 32.14 32.93
C ALA A 120 11.74 31.16 31.98
N PHE A 121 11.05 30.83 30.89
CA PHE A 121 11.57 29.99 29.82
C PHE A 121 11.25 30.62 28.47
N GLU A 122 12.07 30.32 27.48
CA GLU A 122 11.88 30.71 26.09
C GLU A 122 11.61 29.40 25.31
N PRO A 123 10.44 29.25 24.65
CA PRO A 123 10.06 27.98 24.01
C PRO A 123 11.04 27.46 22.96
N GLU A 124 11.61 28.34 22.14
CA GLU A 124 12.51 27.94 21.06
C GLU A 124 13.85 27.42 21.60
N ALA A 125 14.39 28.06 22.64
CA ALA A 125 15.56 27.59 23.38
C ALA A 125 15.30 26.24 24.08
N PHE A 126 14.12 26.01 24.64
CA PHE A 126 13.75 24.70 25.20
C PHE A 126 13.68 23.62 24.11
N VAL A 127 13.03 23.90 22.98
CA VAL A 127 12.91 22.95 21.86
C VAL A 127 14.29 22.69 21.22
N ALA A 128 15.17 23.70 21.14
CA ALA A 128 16.56 23.53 20.73
C ALA A 128 17.39 22.67 21.71
N GLU A 129 17.18 22.82 23.03
CA GLU A 129 17.77 21.93 24.04
C GLU A 129 17.31 20.48 23.86
N MET A 130 16.02 20.26 23.57
CA MET A 130 15.49 18.92 23.31
C MET A 130 16.07 18.32 22.02
N ASN A 131 16.18 19.08 20.93
CA ASN A 131 16.80 18.60 19.69
C ASN A 131 18.29 18.25 19.85
N ALA A 132 18.98 18.75 20.88
CA ALA A 132 20.35 18.34 21.20
C ALA A 132 20.44 17.00 21.99
N ARG A 133 19.36 16.58 22.66
CA ARG A 133 19.26 15.30 23.40
C ARG A 133 18.99 14.11 22.46
N THR A 134 19.15 12.89 22.97
CA THR A 134 18.80 11.62 22.30
C THR A 134 17.94 10.75 23.20
N VAL A 135 17.08 9.93 22.62
CA VAL A 135 16.28 8.88 23.29
C VAL A 135 16.88 7.48 23.01
N PRO A 136 16.55 6.42 23.79
CA PRO A 136 15.68 6.40 24.97
C PRO A 136 16.28 7.11 26.18
N TYR A 137 15.40 7.69 26.99
CA TYR A 137 15.70 8.14 28.34
C TYR A 137 16.01 6.92 29.23
N VAL A 138 17.06 7.00 30.04
CA VAL A 138 17.45 5.92 30.97
C VAL A 138 17.10 6.33 32.39
N HIS A 139 16.14 5.64 32.99
CA HIS A 139 15.79 5.79 34.40
C HIS A 139 16.91 5.24 35.30
N PRO A 140 17.17 5.78 36.52
CA PRO A 140 18.19 5.24 37.42
C PRO A 140 18.02 3.76 37.81
N ALA A 141 16.81 3.19 37.68
CA ALA A 141 16.57 1.74 37.82
C ALA A 141 16.92 0.90 36.56
N GLY A 142 17.54 1.50 35.54
CA GLY A 142 17.98 0.83 34.30
C GLY A 142 16.92 0.72 33.19
N HIS A 143 15.65 1.05 33.47
CA HIS A 143 14.58 1.01 32.47
C HIS A 143 14.76 2.11 31.41
N GLN A 144 14.55 1.75 30.14
CA GLN A 144 14.56 2.67 29.00
C GLN A 144 13.14 3.15 28.69
N GLN A 145 12.97 4.45 28.44
CA GLN A 145 11.71 5.07 28.02
C GLN A 145 11.91 5.80 26.68
N PRO A 146 11.12 5.53 25.64
CA PRO A 146 11.27 6.19 24.34
C PRO A 146 10.79 7.63 24.38
N SER A 147 9.80 7.97 25.22
CA SER A 147 9.24 9.32 25.31
C SER A 147 9.19 9.87 26.74
N HIS A 148 9.24 11.19 26.85
CA HIS A 148 9.26 11.95 28.11
C HIS A 148 8.38 13.20 28.01
N PHE A 149 7.72 13.59 29.11
CA PHE A 149 6.88 14.79 29.20
C PHE A 149 7.56 15.90 30.00
N TYR A 150 7.34 17.15 29.59
CA TYR A 150 7.82 18.34 30.30
C TYR A 150 6.68 19.31 30.57
N LEU A 151 6.63 19.82 31.81
CA LEU A 151 5.75 20.90 32.22
C LEU A 151 6.62 22.12 32.55
N LEU A 152 6.50 23.18 31.77
CA LEU A 152 7.24 24.43 31.91
C LEU A 152 6.34 25.48 32.56
N ILE A 153 6.76 26.04 33.70
CA ILE A 153 5.94 26.94 34.51
C ILE A 153 6.67 28.27 34.70
N ASP A 154 6.17 29.33 34.05
CA ASP A 154 6.60 30.68 34.39
C ASP A 154 5.98 31.13 35.72
N ASP A 155 6.75 31.02 36.79
CA ASP A 155 6.42 31.50 38.14
C ASP A 155 7.12 32.83 38.49
N THR A 156 7.69 33.56 37.52
CA THR A 156 8.37 34.85 37.78
C THR A 156 7.49 35.87 38.50
N SER A 157 8.11 36.64 39.39
CA SER A 157 7.43 37.56 40.32
C SER A 157 6.78 38.76 39.63
N MET A 158 5.64 39.22 40.17
CA MET A 158 4.91 40.38 39.62
C MET A 158 5.74 41.68 39.63
N SER A 159 6.25 42.07 38.46
CA SER A 159 6.86 43.39 38.23
C SER A 159 6.58 43.92 36.81
N GLY A 160 5.31 43.89 36.40
CA GLY A 160 4.83 44.43 35.13
C GLY A 160 3.34 44.14 34.94
N ALA A 161 2.51 45.18 34.89
CA ALA A 161 1.07 45.01 34.71
C ALA A 161 0.73 44.73 33.24
N GLY A 162 0.05 43.62 32.96
CA GLY A 162 -0.59 43.34 31.66
C GLY A 162 -0.09 42.10 30.90
N VAL A 163 0.96 41.41 31.35
CA VAL A 163 1.39 40.14 30.74
C VAL A 163 0.77 38.97 31.49
N GLU A 164 -0.15 38.25 30.84
CA GLU A 164 -0.70 37.00 31.38
C GLU A 164 0.32 35.88 31.26
N LYS A 165 0.55 35.15 32.37
CA LYS A 165 1.53 34.08 32.45
C LYS A 165 1.19 32.93 31.51
N THR A 166 2.19 32.45 30.78
CA THR A 166 2.04 31.36 29.82
C THR A 166 2.93 30.19 30.23
N HIS A 167 2.33 29.01 30.30
CA HIS A 167 2.93 27.74 30.67
C HIS A 167 3.08 26.86 29.43
N GLY A 168 3.90 25.81 29.50
CA GLY A 168 4.15 24.90 28.38
C GLY A 168 3.98 23.45 28.78
N LEU A 169 3.31 22.64 27.96
CA LEU A 169 3.22 21.19 28.11
C LEU A 169 3.78 20.54 26.84
N PHE A 170 4.87 19.78 26.98
CA PHE A 170 5.61 19.17 25.87
C PHE A 170 5.75 17.65 26.04
N MET A 171 5.88 16.96 24.93
CA MET A 171 6.31 15.56 24.81
C MET A 171 7.54 15.52 23.90
N HIS A 172 8.52 14.66 24.20
CA HIS A 172 9.71 14.41 23.36
C HIS A 172 9.92 12.91 23.18
N GLY A 173 10.25 12.44 21.97
CA GLY A 173 10.41 11.02 21.66
C GLY A 173 10.56 10.71 20.15
N PRO A 174 10.58 9.43 19.75
CA PRO A 174 10.80 9.00 18.37
C PRO A 174 9.49 8.93 17.57
N HIS A 175 9.57 9.05 16.24
CA HIS A 175 8.43 8.78 15.33
C HIS A 175 7.94 7.32 15.35
N THR A 176 8.68 6.41 16.00
CA THR A 176 8.19 5.06 16.33
C THR A 176 6.97 5.08 17.28
N LEU A 177 6.75 6.18 18.01
CA LEU A 177 5.66 6.38 18.97
C LEU A 177 4.88 7.69 18.75
N MET A 178 5.53 8.75 18.29
CA MET A 178 4.99 10.11 18.27
C MET A 178 4.75 10.63 16.86
N ASP A 179 3.47 10.81 16.50
CA ASP A 179 3.03 11.53 15.31
C ASP A 179 2.10 12.70 15.70
N ALA A 180 1.90 13.65 14.78
CA ALA A 180 1.19 14.89 15.07
C ALA A 180 -0.22 14.68 15.64
N PHE A 181 -1.12 13.96 14.95
CA PHE A 181 -2.49 13.80 15.46
C PHE A 181 -2.58 13.00 16.78
N PRO A 182 -1.89 11.85 16.96
CA PRO A 182 -1.84 11.17 18.26
C PRO A 182 -1.25 12.03 19.38
N THR A 183 -0.15 12.77 19.12
CA THR A 183 0.50 13.61 20.13
C THR A 183 -0.36 14.81 20.53
N LEU A 184 -1.05 15.45 19.58
CA LEU A 184 -1.96 16.56 19.89
C LEU A 184 -3.22 16.07 20.63
N ARG A 185 -3.74 14.86 20.34
CA ARG A 185 -4.80 14.20 21.13
C ARG A 185 -4.33 13.86 22.56
N CYS A 186 -3.08 13.41 22.72
CA CYS A 186 -2.44 13.16 24.02
C CYS A 186 -2.45 14.44 24.87
N LEU A 187 -1.93 15.54 24.32
CA LEU A 187 -1.85 16.83 24.99
C LEU A 187 -3.25 17.41 25.28
N ASP A 188 -4.21 17.26 24.35
CA ASP A 188 -5.60 17.71 24.56
C ASP A 188 -6.30 16.97 25.72
N ALA A 189 -6.06 15.67 25.86
CA ALA A 189 -6.59 14.87 26.97
C ALA A 189 -5.90 15.20 28.30
N ILE A 190 -4.57 15.38 28.32
CA ILE A 190 -3.82 15.79 29.52
C ILE A 190 -4.29 17.18 29.99
N LEU A 191 -4.42 18.15 29.09
CA LEU A 191 -5.00 19.46 29.40
C LEU A 191 -6.47 19.37 29.85
N GLY A 192 -7.23 18.42 29.28
CA GLY A 192 -8.59 18.11 29.72
C GLY A 192 -8.67 17.67 31.18
N TRP A 193 -7.81 16.73 31.59
CA TRP A 193 -7.70 16.25 32.97
C TRP A 193 -7.06 17.27 33.92
N ILE A 194 -6.22 18.18 33.42
CA ILE A 194 -5.75 19.34 34.19
C ILE A 194 -6.90 20.31 34.47
N ALA A 195 -7.77 20.58 33.50
CA ALA A 195 -8.92 21.47 33.70
C ALA A 195 -10.02 20.84 34.58
N VAL A 196 -10.39 19.59 34.27
CA VAL A 196 -11.42 18.81 34.96
C VAL A 196 -10.82 17.45 35.35
N PRO A 197 -10.35 17.29 36.60
CA PRO A 197 -9.77 16.04 37.08
C PRO A 197 -10.72 14.84 36.92
N PRO A 198 -10.21 13.64 36.59
CA PRO A 198 -11.00 12.41 36.56
C PRO A 198 -11.72 12.12 37.88
N ALA A 199 -12.86 11.43 37.80
CA ALA A 199 -13.65 11.05 38.97
C ALA A 199 -12.96 9.96 39.82
N ASP A 200 -12.25 9.04 39.16
CA ASP A 200 -11.43 8.02 39.80
C ASP A 200 -10.08 8.62 40.21
N SER A 201 -9.68 8.43 41.48
CA SER A 201 -8.32 8.77 41.89
C SER A 201 -7.29 7.78 41.34
N LEU A 202 -6.02 8.19 41.27
CA LEU A 202 -4.90 7.31 40.90
C LEU A 202 -4.78 6.02 41.75
N ALA A 203 -5.45 5.93 42.91
CA ALA A 203 -5.47 4.72 43.74
C ALA A 203 -6.55 3.71 43.33
N GLN A 204 -7.57 4.15 42.57
CA GLN A 204 -8.75 3.38 42.17
C GLN A 204 -8.64 2.81 40.73
N LEU A 205 -7.52 3.05 40.05
CA LEU A 205 -7.27 2.55 38.69
C LEU A 205 -7.09 1.01 38.66
N PRO A 206 -7.43 0.34 37.55
CA PRO A 206 -7.44 -1.12 37.47
C PRO A 206 -6.02 -1.71 37.29
N TRP A 207 -5.32 -1.88 38.40
CA TRP A 207 -3.94 -2.38 38.47
C TRP A 207 -3.76 -3.77 37.83
N GLY A 208 -2.85 -3.88 36.86
CA GLY A 208 -2.52 -5.12 36.17
C GLY A 208 -3.42 -5.44 34.97
N GLU A 209 -4.46 -4.66 34.71
CA GLU A 209 -5.37 -4.79 33.57
C GLU A 209 -5.08 -3.77 32.46
N GLU A 210 -4.24 -2.76 32.72
CA GLU A 210 -4.02 -1.63 31.82
C GLU A 210 -3.43 -2.01 30.45
N TRP A 211 -2.78 -3.17 30.35
CA TRP A 211 -2.28 -3.74 29.10
C TRP A 211 -3.39 -4.05 28.07
N ILE A 212 -4.66 -4.16 28.49
CA ILE A 212 -5.81 -4.42 27.61
C ILE A 212 -6.02 -3.25 26.63
N SER A 213 -5.64 -2.02 27.01
CA SER A 213 -5.69 -0.83 26.16
C SER A 213 -4.53 -0.72 25.15
N LEU A 214 -3.63 -1.72 25.05
CA LEU A 214 -2.49 -1.66 24.13
C LEU A 214 -2.91 -1.78 22.65
N PRO A 215 -2.41 -0.89 21.77
CA PRO A 215 -2.83 -0.83 20.37
C PRO A 215 -2.38 -2.03 19.54
N ALA A 216 -3.23 -2.42 18.59
CA ALA A 216 -2.85 -3.29 17.48
C ALA A 216 -1.74 -2.63 16.62
N PRO A 217 -0.86 -3.40 15.94
CA PRO A 217 0.14 -2.84 15.04
C PRO A 217 -0.51 -2.02 13.90
N PRO A 218 0.20 -1.02 13.33
CA PRO A 218 -0.35 -0.10 12.31
C PRO A 218 -1.01 -0.80 11.14
N ILE A 219 -0.49 -1.98 10.78
CA ILE A 219 -0.94 -2.80 9.66
C ILE A 219 -2.32 -3.40 9.94
N VAL A 220 -2.49 -4.03 11.10
CA VAL A 220 -3.79 -4.53 11.56
C VAL A 220 -4.77 -3.37 11.72
N ALA A 221 -4.32 -2.28 12.33
CA ALA A 221 -5.13 -1.09 12.55
C ALA A 221 -5.56 -0.40 11.24
N THR A 222 -4.84 -0.54 10.13
CA THR A 222 -5.18 0.00 8.80
C THR A 222 -5.86 -1.02 7.87
N GLY A 223 -6.43 -2.10 8.43
CA GLY A 223 -7.25 -3.07 7.71
C GLY A 223 -6.56 -4.40 7.34
N GLY A 224 -5.34 -4.63 7.84
CA GLY A 224 -4.65 -5.92 7.74
C GLY A 224 -4.09 -6.27 6.37
N ILE A 225 -3.69 -7.53 6.21
CA ILE A 225 -3.04 -8.06 5.00
C ILE A 225 -3.95 -7.93 3.77
N ARG A 226 -3.47 -7.21 2.75
CA ARG A 226 -4.27 -6.89 1.55
C ARG A 226 -4.14 -7.94 0.45
N SER A 227 -5.27 -8.49 0.01
CA SER A 227 -5.33 -9.46 -1.10
C SER A 227 -4.97 -8.85 -2.47
N ASP A 228 -5.16 -7.54 -2.64
CA ASP A 228 -4.85 -6.80 -3.86
C ASP A 228 -3.38 -6.29 -3.93
N TRP A 229 -2.57 -6.59 -2.90
CA TRP A 229 -1.17 -6.16 -2.81
C TRP A 229 -0.32 -6.57 -4.02
N ASP A 230 -0.43 -7.82 -4.47
CA ASP A 230 0.41 -8.37 -5.54
C ASP A 230 0.18 -7.69 -6.91
N THR A 231 -0.98 -7.03 -7.07
CA THR A 231 -1.35 -6.24 -8.25
C THR A 231 -1.22 -4.74 -8.00
N GLU A 232 -2.01 -4.15 -7.09
CA GLU A 232 -2.13 -2.70 -6.93
C GLU A 232 -1.10 -2.11 -5.96
N GLY A 233 -0.76 -2.83 -4.89
CA GLY A 233 0.34 -2.47 -3.99
C GLY A 233 1.70 -2.49 -4.69
N VAL A 234 1.98 -3.53 -5.49
CA VAL A 234 3.22 -3.62 -6.29
C VAL A 234 3.25 -2.56 -7.42
N LYS A 235 2.12 -2.16 -8.00
CA LYS A 235 2.08 -0.99 -8.92
C LYS A 235 2.46 0.30 -8.18
N LEU A 236 1.85 0.55 -7.02
CA LEU A 236 2.08 1.75 -6.21
C LEU A 236 3.55 1.86 -5.78
N MET A 237 4.11 0.77 -5.25
CA MET A 237 5.52 0.67 -4.87
C MET A 237 6.47 0.87 -6.05
N ASN A 238 6.19 0.25 -7.21
CA ASN A 238 7.01 0.46 -8.41
C ASN A 238 6.99 1.93 -8.86
N LYS A 239 5.82 2.59 -8.84
CA LYS A 239 5.67 4.01 -9.17
C LYS A 239 6.41 4.92 -8.19
N MET A 240 6.38 4.62 -6.89
CA MET A 240 7.19 5.34 -5.89
C MET A 240 8.69 5.13 -6.11
N ASN A 241 9.14 3.89 -6.29
CA ASN A 241 10.55 3.57 -6.54
C ASN A 241 11.07 4.17 -7.85
N GLU A 242 10.21 4.32 -8.88
CA GLU A 242 10.53 5.07 -10.10
C GLU A 242 10.79 6.54 -9.78
N MET A 243 9.89 7.22 -9.04
CA MET A 243 10.08 8.63 -8.69
C MET A 243 11.30 8.86 -7.78
N PHE A 244 11.54 8.01 -6.79
CA PHE A 244 12.75 8.07 -5.95
C PHE A 244 14.06 7.82 -6.72
N ALA A 245 14.01 7.20 -7.92
CA ALA A 245 15.19 6.97 -8.75
C ALA A 245 15.62 8.17 -9.60
N TYR A 246 14.79 9.23 -9.68
CA TYR A 246 15.10 10.46 -10.40
C TYR A 246 15.34 11.62 -9.41
N PRO A 247 16.60 11.97 -9.10
CA PRO A 247 16.90 13.12 -8.25
C PRO A 247 16.47 14.44 -8.93
N PRO A 248 16.23 15.51 -8.16
CA PRO A 248 15.64 16.73 -8.68
C PRO A 248 16.67 17.43 -9.54
N SER A 249 16.29 17.81 -10.75
CA SER A 249 17.13 18.71 -11.54
C SER A 249 17.32 20.08 -10.86
N HIS A 250 16.32 20.51 -10.07
CA HIS A 250 16.31 21.82 -9.40
C HIS A 250 15.90 21.65 -7.93
N SER A 251 16.81 21.99 -7.05
CA SER A 251 16.64 22.16 -5.60
C SER A 251 17.42 23.40 -5.14
N LEU A 252 17.33 23.77 -3.86
CA LEU A 252 18.32 24.66 -3.26
C LEU A 252 19.54 23.83 -2.80
N ILE A 253 20.74 24.40 -2.87
CA ILE A 253 21.98 23.75 -2.40
C ILE A 253 22.43 24.47 -1.12
N PRO A 254 22.74 23.75 -0.03
CA PRO A 254 23.22 24.38 1.20
C PRO A 254 24.59 25.03 1.00
N PRO A 255 24.87 26.17 1.67
CA PRO A 255 26.17 26.85 1.57
C PRO A 255 27.32 26.07 2.21
N ARG A 256 27.03 25.05 3.03
CA ARG A 256 28.04 24.16 3.64
C ARG A 256 27.79 22.71 3.26
N SER A 257 28.86 21.95 3.04
CA SER A 257 28.75 20.56 2.59
C SER A 257 28.24 19.61 3.66
N ASP A 258 28.60 19.80 4.94
CA ASP A 258 28.41 18.80 5.99
C ASP A 258 27.99 19.42 7.33
N ILE A 259 27.11 18.71 8.04
CA ILE A 259 26.55 19.11 9.34
C ILE A 259 27.68 19.13 10.37
N SER A 260 27.90 20.27 11.01
CA SER A 260 29.00 20.43 11.98
C SER A 260 28.59 20.11 13.42
N ILE A 261 27.32 20.29 13.78
CA ILE A 261 26.79 19.98 15.10
C ILE A 261 25.48 19.21 14.94
N ALA A 262 25.53 17.90 15.18
CA ALA A 262 24.36 17.03 15.14
C ALA A 262 23.29 17.50 16.15
N GLY A 263 22.04 17.61 15.71
CA GLY A 263 20.94 18.16 16.53
C GLY A 263 20.88 19.69 16.62
N LYS A 264 21.90 20.44 16.15
CA LYS A 264 21.79 21.90 16.03
C LYS A 264 20.92 22.25 14.82
N MET A 265 19.75 22.80 15.12
CA MET A 265 18.75 23.22 14.13
C MET A 265 18.63 24.73 14.13
N THR A 266 18.45 25.30 12.94
CA THR A 266 18.01 26.68 12.74
C THR A 266 16.51 26.64 12.47
N ARG A 267 15.72 27.48 13.16
CA ARG A 267 14.28 27.63 12.94
C ARG A 267 13.93 29.10 12.70
N VAL A 268 13.01 29.34 11.77
CA VAL A 268 12.49 30.66 11.42
C VAL A 268 10.99 30.54 11.14
N HIS A 269 10.22 31.56 11.55
CA HIS A 269 8.77 31.51 11.61
C HIS A 269 8.20 32.78 10.98
N GLU A 270 7.15 32.66 10.18
CA GLU A 270 6.36 33.80 9.69
C GLU A 270 4.87 33.51 9.89
N CYS A 271 4.10 34.57 10.19
CA CYS A 271 2.66 34.49 10.43
C CYS A 271 1.90 35.35 9.42
N PHE A 272 0.72 34.89 9.03
CA PHE A 272 -0.31 35.70 8.40
C PHE A 272 -1.28 36.20 9.47
N ASP A 273 -1.72 37.45 9.38
CA ASP A 273 -2.78 37.98 10.24
C ASP A 273 -4.11 37.23 10.03
N PRO A 274 -5.08 37.31 10.95
CA PRO A 274 -6.34 36.56 10.84
C PRO A 274 -7.17 36.88 9.58
N GLU A 275 -7.11 38.09 9.02
CA GLU A 275 -7.87 38.43 7.80
C GLU A 275 -7.23 37.80 6.57
N THR A 276 -5.92 38.02 6.39
CA THR A 276 -5.13 37.43 5.30
C THR A 276 -5.19 35.90 5.36
N SER A 277 -5.05 35.31 6.56
CA SER A 277 -5.20 33.87 6.78
C SER A 277 -6.57 33.35 6.33
N SER A 278 -7.64 34.01 6.77
CA SER A 278 -9.02 33.67 6.38
C SER A 278 -9.24 33.80 4.88
N ARG A 279 -8.69 34.84 4.25
CA ARG A 279 -8.74 35.04 2.79
C ARG A 279 -7.98 33.96 2.03
N ILE A 280 -6.74 33.65 2.40
CA ILE A 280 -5.95 32.57 1.78
C ILE A 280 -6.73 31.25 1.85
N ILE A 281 -7.18 30.87 3.05
CA ILE A 281 -7.93 29.62 3.26
C ILE A 281 -9.23 29.60 2.43
N ARG A 282 -9.93 30.73 2.33
CA ARG A 282 -11.18 30.85 1.54
C ARG A 282 -10.93 30.69 0.05
N GLU A 283 -10.01 31.46 -0.54
CA GLU A 283 -9.75 31.41 -1.98
C GLU A 283 -9.16 30.04 -2.41
N THR A 284 -8.25 29.47 -1.60
CA THR A 284 -7.72 28.11 -1.85
C THR A 284 -8.82 27.05 -1.86
N LYS A 285 -9.77 27.11 -0.91
CA LYS A 285 -10.93 26.19 -0.87
C LYS A 285 -11.91 26.44 -2.01
N ALA A 286 -12.16 27.70 -2.39
CA ALA A 286 -13.05 28.05 -3.49
C ALA A 286 -12.54 27.52 -4.85
N LEU A 287 -11.21 27.39 -4.99
CA LEU A 287 -10.55 26.76 -6.13
C LEU A 287 -10.44 25.23 -6.06
N GLY A 288 -11.01 24.58 -5.02
CA GLY A 288 -10.99 23.12 -4.84
C GLY A 288 -9.69 22.55 -4.28
N PHE A 289 -8.81 23.40 -3.74
CA PHE A 289 -7.50 23.01 -3.20
C PHE A 289 -7.46 23.02 -1.66
N THR A 290 -6.36 22.50 -1.11
CA THR A 290 -6.06 22.50 0.33
C THR A 290 -4.91 23.45 0.66
N PRO A 291 -4.79 23.94 1.90
CA PRO A 291 -3.60 24.69 2.33
C PRO A 291 -2.29 23.90 2.20
N SER A 292 -2.35 22.56 2.24
CA SER A 292 -1.19 21.69 1.98
C SER A 292 -0.72 21.83 0.53
N THR A 293 -1.63 21.61 -0.43
CA THR A 293 -1.32 21.76 -1.86
C THR A 293 -0.88 23.18 -2.23
N LEU A 294 -1.39 24.20 -1.52
CA LEU A 294 -0.91 25.58 -1.66
C LEU A 294 0.56 25.71 -1.21
N LEU A 295 0.87 25.27 0.02
CA LEU A 295 2.25 25.28 0.54
C LEU A 295 3.21 24.56 -0.42
N ASP A 296 2.84 23.37 -0.87
CA ASP A 296 3.65 22.56 -1.78
C ASP A 296 3.90 23.31 -3.11
N ALA A 297 2.87 23.92 -3.69
CA ALA A 297 3.00 24.68 -4.93
C ALA A 297 3.86 25.96 -4.75
N SER A 298 3.71 26.65 -3.61
CA SER A 298 4.51 27.82 -3.27
C SER A 298 6.00 27.49 -3.04
N VAL A 299 6.30 26.37 -2.37
CA VAL A 299 7.69 25.85 -2.20
C VAL A 299 8.32 25.49 -3.56
N CYS A 300 7.57 24.83 -4.44
CA CYS A 300 8.00 24.49 -5.80
C CYS A 300 8.34 25.75 -6.63
N LEU A 301 7.42 26.73 -6.67
CA LEU A 301 7.59 27.96 -7.45
C LEU A 301 8.65 28.91 -6.87
N ALA A 302 8.81 28.96 -5.54
CA ALA A 302 9.92 29.68 -4.91
C ALA A 302 11.28 29.05 -5.25
N THR A 303 11.37 27.72 -5.30
CA THR A 303 12.61 27.02 -5.70
C THR A 303 13.00 27.36 -7.14
N PHE A 304 12.08 27.26 -8.11
CA PHE A 304 12.37 27.65 -9.49
C PHE A 304 12.66 29.15 -9.67
N SER A 305 12.16 30.00 -8.75
CA SER A 305 12.48 31.44 -8.76
C SER A 305 13.88 31.74 -8.22
N ARG A 306 14.39 30.92 -7.27
CA ARG A 306 15.76 31.00 -6.74
C ARG A 306 16.81 30.29 -7.58
N ASN A 307 16.41 29.24 -8.30
CA ASN A 307 17.26 28.44 -9.17
C ASN A 307 16.64 28.42 -10.59
N PRO A 308 16.84 29.47 -11.41
CA PRO A 308 16.14 29.64 -12.67
C PRO A 308 16.57 28.62 -13.73
N VAL A 309 15.58 27.97 -14.34
CA VAL A 309 15.79 26.97 -15.38
C VAL A 309 16.28 27.62 -16.68
N LYS A 310 17.34 27.07 -17.28
CA LYS A 310 17.84 27.53 -18.57
C LYS A 310 16.98 27.01 -19.74
N PRO A 311 16.89 27.74 -20.87
CA PRO A 311 16.11 27.31 -22.03
C PRO A 311 16.49 25.92 -22.57
N GLU A 312 17.77 25.57 -22.57
CA GLU A 312 18.28 24.27 -23.02
C GLU A 312 17.93 23.10 -22.09
N ASP A 313 17.80 23.37 -20.79
CA ASP A 313 17.55 22.35 -19.75
C ASP A 313 16.03 22.11 -19.53
N ALA A 314 15.18 23.03 -20.00
CA ALA A 314 13.75 23.13 -19.66
C ALA A 314 12.91 21.86 -19.88
N ALA A 315 13.19 21.09 -20.94
CA ALA A 315 12.48 19.83 -21.25
C ALA A 315 12.89 18.63 -20.35
N THR A 316 13.88 18.82 -19.48
CA THR A 316 14.31 17.84 -18.46
C THR A 316 14.18 18.38 -17.04
N ALA A 317 14.00 19.69 -16.91
CA ALA A 317 13.85 20.38 -15.65
C ALA A 317 12.54 20.00 -14.95
N HIS A 318 12.64 19.78 -13.65
CA HIS A 318 11.58 19.36 -12.75
C HIS A 318 12.00 19.59 -11.29
N PHE A 319 11.03 19.92 -10.46
CA PHE A 319 11.12 19.94 -9.01
C PHE A 319 10.61 18.60 -8.45
N ALA A 320 11.15 18.15 -7.32
CA ALA A 320 10.66 16.98 -6.59
C ALA A 320 10.72 17.25 -5.08
N PHE A 321 9.73 16.76 -4.35
CA PHE A 321 9.72 16.74 -2.89
C PHE A 321 10.48 15.54 -2.35
N ASP A 322 11.32 15.74 -1.34
CA ASP A 322 11.68 14.64 -0.44
C ASP A 322 10.49 14.36 0.48
N PRO A 323 10.24 13.09 0.84
CA PRO A 323 8.91 12.56 0.68
C PRO A 323 7.86 13.29 1.52
N THR A 324 6.85 13.79 0.81
CA THR A 324 5.64 14.37 1.38
C THR A 324 5.01 13.36 2.33
N VAL A 325 4.66 13.84 3.52
CA VAL A 325 4.13 13.02 4.61
C VAL A 325 2.62 12.91 4.50
N ILE A 326 2.10 11.68 4.51
CA ILE A 326 0.67 11.36 4.55
C ILE A 326 0.35 10.65 5.87
N ALA A 327 -0.53 11.22 6.68
CA ALA A 327 -1.08 10.55 7.87
C ALA A 327 -2.07 9.43 7.48
N GLN A 328 -1.92 8.26 8.09
CA GLN A 328 -2.72 7.06 7.82
C GLN A 328 -4.05 7.01 8.59
N ASP A 329 -4.41 8.02 9.40
CA ASP A 329 -5.68 8.07 10.16
C ASP A 329 -6.91 7.67 9.31
N ARG A 330 -6.94 8.08 8.03
CA ARG A 330 -8.03 7.79 7.08
C ARG A 330 -8.20 6.31 6.69
N TYR A 331 -7.25 5.44 7.04
CA TYR A 331 -7.30 4.01 6.78
C TYR A 331 -7.60 3.19 8.05
N LEU A 332 -7.69 3.83 9.22
CA LEU A 332 -7.87 3.13 10.49
C LEU A 332 -9.25 2.48 10.59
N VAL A 333 -9.30 1.19 10.95
CA VAL A 333 -10.53 0.41 11.02
C VAL A 333 -11.06 0.27 12.47
N PRO A 334 -12.38 0.26 12.68
CA PRO A 334 -12.96 -0.07 13.99
C PRO A 334 -12.52 -1.47 14.47
N PRO A 335 -12.29 -1.69 15.78
CA PRO A 335 -12.56 -0.80 16.91
C PRO A 335 -11.36 0.10 17.31
N HIS A 336 -10.64 0.69 16.36
CA HIS A 336 -9.67 1.75 16.67
C HIS A 336 -10.33 2.93 17.42
N ASN A 337 -9.57 3.54 18.34
CA ASN A 337 -9.95 4.72 19.11
C ASN A 337 -8.71 5.62 19.20
N GLY A 338 -8.79 6.82 18.63
CA GLY A 338 -7.63 7.73 18.48
C GLY A 338 -7.08 8.32 19.77
N LEU A 339 -7.69 8.05 20.94
CA LEU A 339 -7.15 8.40 22.26
C LEU A 339 -6.50 7.21 22.99
N SER A 340 -7.07 6.00 22.95
CA SER A 340 -6.44 4.84 23.63
C SER A 340 -5.36 4.17 22.79
N HIS A 341 -5.53 4.19 21.46
CA HIS A 341 -4.68 3.45 20.53
C HIS A 341 -3.75 4.43 19.78
N PHE A 342 -2.68 4.90 20.42
CA PHE A 342 -1.63 5.65 19.71
C PHE A 342 -0.89 4.67 18.78
N ILE A 343 -0.78 5.02 17.50
CA ILE A 343 -0.21 4.17 16.47
C ILE A 343 0.60 5.06 15.53
N ALA A 344 1.87 4.70 15.29
CA ALA A 344 2.69 5.36 14.27
C ALA A 344 2.06 5.14 12.89
N GLY A 345 1.87 6.22 12.14
CA GLY A 345 0.97 6.27 10.99
C GLY A 345 1.42 7.19 9.86
N LEU A 346 2.68 7.62 9.80
CA LEU A 346 3.19 8.40 8.67
C LEU A 346 3.55 7.49 7.48
N CYS A 347 3.04 7.79 6.30
CA CYS A 347 3.53 7.25 5.03
C CYS A 347 4.30 8.34 4.26
N LEU A 348 5.42 7.96 3.66
CA LEU A 348 6.29 8.81 2.86
C LEU A 348 6.02 8.59 1.37
N VAL A 349 5.71 9.65 0.61
CA VAL A 349 5.49 9.58 -0.86
C VAL A 349 6.25 10.65 -1.62
N CYS A 350 6.62 10.39 -2.88
CA CYS A 350 7.27 11.38 -3.74
C CYS A 350 6.22 12.14 -4.59
N LEU A 351 6.34 13.46 -4.65
CA LEU A 351 5.61 14.33 -5.59
C LEU A 351 6.61 15.01 -6.53
N ARG A 352 6.27 15.16 -7.82
CA ARG A 352 7.14 15.77 -8.85
C ARG A 352 6.38 16.76 -9.72
N VAL A 353 7.03 17.87 -10.10
CA VAL A 353 6.47 18.90 -10.99
C VAL A 353 7.45 19.16 -12.13
N PRO A 354 7.16 18.74 -13.37
CA PRO A 354 7.94 19.10 -14.56
C PRO A 354 7.89 20.61 -14.82
N TYR A 355 9.00 21.23 -15.20
CA TYR A 355 9.06 22.67 -15.42
C TYR A 355 8.30 23.11 -16.68
N ASP A 356 8.39 22.32 -17.75
CA ASP A 356 7.67 22.52 -19.01
C ASP A 356 6.13 22.51 -18.88
N SER A 357 5.62 21.87 -17.82
CA SER A 357 4.20 21.86 -17.47
C SER A 357 3.71 23.15 -16.78
N ILE A 358 4.61 24.03 -16.36
CA ILE A 358 4.28 25.30 -15.69
C ILE A 358 4.11 26.38 -16.76
N PRO A 359 2.98 27.11 -16.80
CA PRO A 359 2.77 28.18 -17.79
C PRO A 359 3.60 29.42 -17.41
N SER A 360 4.90 29.40 -17.74
CA SER A 360 5.89 30.39 -17.29
C SER A 360 5.62 31.83 -17.74
N SER A 361 4.80 32.02 -18.79
CA SER A 361 4.34 33.33 -19.27
C SER A 361 3.04 33.82 -18.64
N SER A 362 2.32 32.98 -17.89
CA SER A 362 1.13 33.39 -17.13
C SER A 362 1.51 34.04 -15.80
N PRO A 363 0.62 34.83 -15.16
CA PRO A 363 0.88 35.41 -13.86
C PRO A 363 1.03 34.35 -12.75
N ARG A 364 1.50 34.78 -11.57
CA ARG A 364 1.85 33.87 -10.48
C ARG A 364 0.66 33.07 -9.96
N ARG A 365 -0.55 33.63 -9.94
CA ARG A 365 -1.76 32.94 -9.52
C ARG A 365 -2.11 31.76 -10.41
N GLU A 366 -2.02 31.94 -11.73
CA GLU A 366 -2.28 30.91 -12.73
C GLU A 366 -1.16 29.83 -12.73
N GLN A 367 0.11 30.22 -12.55
CA GLN A 367 1.22 29.28 -12.32
C GLN A 367 0.97 28.42 -11.05
N LEU A 368 0.56 29.06 -9.96
CA LEU A 368 0.29 28.43 -8.67
C LEU A 368 -0.88 27.44 -8.78
N ILE A 369 -1.97 27.82 -9.45
CA ILE A 369 -3.12 26.93 -9.73
C ILE A 369 -2.71 25.73 -10.61
N ALA A 370 -1.88 25.93 -11.63
CA ALA A 370 -1.39 24.84 -12.48
C ALA A 370 -0.54 23.83 -11.69
N VAL A 371 0.35 24.32 -10.80
CA VAL A 371 1.18 23.46 -9.94
C VAL A 371 0.34 22.76 -8.86
N MET A 372 -0.58 23.47 -8.19
CA MET A 372 -1.53 22.88 -7.23
C MET A 372 -2.36 21.76 -7.87
N SER A 373 -2.80 21.93 -9.13
CA SER A 373 -3.56 20.92 -9.87
C SER A 373 -2.77 19.62 -10.06
N GLN A 374 -1.49 19.72 -10.43
CA GLN A 374 -0.63 18.56 -10.63
C GLN A 374 -0.26 17.85 -9.33
N LEU A 375 -0.01 18.62 -8.26
CA LEU A 375 0.29 18.08 -6.94
C LEU A 375 -0.94 17.40 -6.34
N LYS A 376 -2.12 18.02 -6.46
CA LYS A 376 -3.41 17.42 -6.07
C LYS A 376 -3.67 16.10 -6.81
N ALA A 377 -3.54 16.07 -8.14
CA ALA A 377 -3.78 14.84 -8.91
C ALA A 377 -2.81 13.69 -8.54
N GLN A 378 -1.57 14.00 -8.16
CA GLN A 378 -0.63 13.00 -7.63
C GLN A 378 -1.00 12.55 -6.21
N MET A 379 -1.37 13.48 -5.33
CA MET A 379 -1.77 13.21 -3.95
C MET A 379 -3.08 12.40 -3.87
N ASP A 380 -4.10 12.76 -4.65
CA ASP A 380 -5.36 12.01 -4.75
C ASP A 380 -5.09 10.55 -5.15
N HIS A 381 -4.25 10.32 -6.17
CA HIS A 381 -3.87 8.98 -6.62
C HIS A 381 -3.14 8.13 -5.54
N TYR A 382 -2.40 8.76 -4.62
CA TYR A 382 -1.86 8.05 -3.45
C TYR A 382 -2.96 7.74 -2.43
N LEU A 383 -3.83 8.72 -2.14
CA LEU A 383 -4.87 8.65 -1.12
C LEU A 383 -6.07 7.75 -1.48
N GLU A 384 -6.28 7.49 -2.77
CA GLU A 384 -7.26 6.53 -3.29
C GLU A 384 -6.77 5.08 -3.18
N ASN A 385 -5.45 4.85 -3.16
CA ASN A 385 -4.91 3.49 -3.17
C ASN A 385 -4.81 2.93 -1.75
N ALA A 386 -5.75 2.03 -1.41
CA ALA A 386 -5.84 1.38 -0.11
C ALA A 386 -4.61 0.54 0.30
N ASN A 387 -3.63 0.33 -0.59
CA ASN A 387 -2.33 -0.27 -0.27
C ASN A 387 -1.31 0.73 0.31
N LEU A 388 -1.62 2.03 0.38
CA LEU A 388 -0.67 3.05 0.84
C LEU A 388 -0.03 2.76 2.22
N PRO A 389 -0.76 2.32 3.27
CA PRO A 389 -0.17 1.93 4.56
C PRO A 389 0.94 0.86 4.48
N HIS A 390 0.95 0.07 3.40
CA HIS A 390 1.85 -1.05 3.19
C HIS A 390 3.10 -0.70 2.39
N VAL A 391 3.22 0.51 1.81
CA VAL A 391 4.34 0.82 0.91
C VAL A 391 5.65 1.08 1.64
N MET A 392 5.71 1.96 2.65
CA MET A 392 6.92 2.14 3.46
C MET A 392 7.45 0.82 4.07
N PRO A 393 6.60 -0.03 4.68
CA PRO A 393 7.00 -1.37 5.12
C PRO A 393 7.63 -2.21 4.01
N ALA A 394 7.08 -2.15 2.79
CA ALA A 394 7.65 -2.84 1.64
C ALA A 394 8.94 -2.21 1.12
N GLN A 395 9.12 -0.90 1.24
CA GLN A 395 10.38 -0.24 0.91
C GLN A 395 11.47 -0.62 1.91
N LEU A 396 11.16 -0.74 3.22
CA LEU A 396 12.07 -1.28 4.23
C LEU A 396 12.51 -2.72 3.89
N VAL A 397 11.57 -3.58 3.49
CA VAL A 397 11.86 -4.99 3.13
C VAL A 397 12.68 -5.12 1.83
N ASN A 398 12.41 -4.29 0.81
CA ASN A 398 13.14 -4.35 -0.47
C ASN A 398 14.48 -3.59 -0.45
N HIS A 399 14.57 -2.52 0.34
CA HIS A 399 15.71 -1.62 0.44
C HIS A 399 16.12 -1.41 1.92
N PRO A 400 16.43 -2.48 2.68
CA PRO A 400 16.78 -2.36 4.09
C PRO A 400 17.99 -1.43 4.23
N PRO A 401 17.89 -0.35 5.03
CA PRO A 401 18.86 0.75 5.01
C PRO A 401 20.24 0.27 5.43
N ARG A 402 21.24 0.50 4.57
CA ARG A 402 22.56 -0.17 4.65
C ARG A 402 23.64 0.69 5.31
N LEU A 403 23.43 2.00 5.41
CA LEU A 403 24.36 3.00 5.96
C LEU A 403 23.56 4.19 6.53
N ALA A 404 24.16 4.91 7.48
CA ALA A 404 23.65 6.14 8.08
C ALA A 404 23.85 7.37 7.16
N LYS A 405 23.35 7.32 5.92
CA LYS A 405 23.41 8.44 4.97
C LYS A 405 22.15 8.58 4.13
N ASP A 406 21.49 9.73 4.29
CA ASP A 406 20.46 10.33 3.43
C ASP A 406 19.45 9.34 2.83
N ILE A 407 18.48 8.91 3.65
CA ILE A 407 17.25 8.26 3.16
C ILE A 407 16.45 9.33 2.38
N GLY A 408 16.49 9.26 1.05
CA GLY A 408 15.69 10.10 0.13
C GLY A 408 16.51 10.80 -0.96
N ILE A 409 16.07 11.99 -1.35
CA ILE A 409 16.39 12.74 -2.58
C ILE A 409 17.26 13.98 -2.26
N PRO A 410 18.60 13.94 -2.47
CA PRO A 410 19.51 14.97 -1.95
C PRO A 410 19.09 16.43 -2.18
N TYR A 411 19.03 17.19 -1.07
CA TYR A 411 18.65 18.60 -0.98
C TYR A 411 17.21 18.98 -1.40
N ALA A 412 16.34 18.03 -1.71
CA ALA A 412 14.92 18.33 -1.93
C ALA A 412 14.26 18.85 -0.64
N SER A 413 13.34 19.80 -0.79
CA SER A 413 12.52 20.32 0.32
C SER A 413 11.53 19.26 0.78
N ILE A 414 11.17 19.30 2.07
CA ILE A 414 10.03 18.57 2.65
C ILE A 414 8.99 19.62 3.06
N ALA A 415 7.70 19.37 2.84
CA ALA A 415 6.61 20.23 3.28
C ALA A 415 5.52 19.41 3.99
N ILE A 416 5.02 19.92 5.10
CA ILE A 416 4.03 19.29 5.97
C ILE A 416 2.99 20.33 6.40
N ASN A 417 1.71 19.96 6.43
CA ASN A 417 0.64 20.78 6.99
C ASN A 417 -0.03 20.03 8.15
N ILE A 418 0.09 20.56 9.36
CA ILE A 418 -0.47 19.98 10.59
C ILE A 418 -1.99 20.26 10.68
N GLY A 419 -2.47 21.27 9.95
CA GLY A 419 -3.90 21.60 9.84
C GLY A 419 -4.37 22.66 10.84
N ASN A 420 -5.62 22.55 11.28
CA ASN A 420 -6.22 23.49 12.24
C ASN A 420 -6.04 22.96 13.66
N ILE A 421 -5.20 23.61 14.44
CA ILE A 421 -4.87 23.19 15.81
C ILE A 421 -6.09 23.31 16.73
N ASN A 422 -6.96 24.32 16.56
CA ASN A 422 -8.18 24.47 17.36
C ASN A 422 -9.21 23.33 17.19
N SER A 423 -9.10 22.50 16.14
CA SER A 423 -9.96 21.33 15.97
C SER A 423 -9.44 20.08 16.70
N LEU A 424 -8.14 20.05 16.99
CA LEU A 424 -7.40 18.96 17.64
C LEU A 424 -7.19 19.22 19.14
N LEU A 425 -6.83 20.46 19.46
CA LEU A 425 -6.59 21.01 20.79
C LEU A 425 -7.61 22.10 21.07
N ARG A 426 -8.35 21.94 22.17
CA ARG A 426 -9.44 22.85 22.54
C ARG A 426 -9.13 23.52 23.87
N ASN A 427 -9.47 24.80 23.96
CA ASN A 427 -9.54 25.50 25.23
C ASN A 427 -10.49 24.74 26.19
N LYS A 428 -10.14 24.67 27.47
CA LYS A 428 -10.84 23.85 28.47
C LYS A 428 -11.53 24.75 29.48
N THR A 429 -12.81 24.51 29.68
CA THR A 429 -13.62 25.19 30.70
C THR A 429 -13.78 24.34 31.97
N SER A 430 -14.33 24.95 33.01
CA SER A 430 -14.77 24.28 34.24
C SER A 430 -15.81 23.19 33.95
N SER A 431 -16.04 22.29 34.91
CA SER A 431 -17.02 21.20 34.80
C SER A 431 -18.47 21.66 34.63
N ASP A 432 -18.78 22.92 34.97
CA ASP A 432 -20.07 23.57 34.73
C ASP A 432 -20.07 24.49 33.48
N GLY A 433 -18.96 24.52 32.74
CA GLY A 433 -18.78 25.25 31.48
C GLY A 433 -18.61 26.76 31.60
N LYS A 434 -18.57 27.35 32.81
CA LYS A 434 -18.62 28.81 33.00
C LYS A 434 -17.27 29.53 33.03
N GLU A 435 -16.22 28.89 33.54
CA GLU A 435 -14.88 29.50 33.68
C GLU A 435 -13.92 28.90 32.65
N MET A 436 -13.00 29.71 32.11
CA MET A 436 -11.92 29.23 31.26
C MET A 436 -10.72 28.81 32.12
N ILE A 437 -10.45 27.50 32.19
CA ILE A 437 -9.39 26.94 33.04
C ILE A 437 -8.08 26.74 32.26
N VAL A 438 -8.15 26.48 30.95
CA VAL A 438 -6.99 26.38 30.06
C VAL A 438 -7.28 27.06 28.72
N GLU A 439 -6.53 28.12 28.39
CA GLU A 439 -6.52 28.74 27.07
C GLU A 439 -5.27 28.28 26.31
N VAL A 440 -5.42 27.67 25.13
CA VAL A 440 -4.30 27.30 24.25
C VAL A 440 -3.92 28.51 23.39
N VAL A 441 -2.69 29.00 23.58
CA VAL A 441 -2.20 30.23 22.92
C VAL A 441 -1.18 29.96 21.83
N ASP A 442 -0.41 28.87 21.93
CA ASP A 442 0.55 28.47 20.89
C ASP A 442 0.75 26.96 20.79
N MET A 443 1.34 26.53 19.68
CA MET A 443 1.90 25.19 19.47
C MET A 443 3.34 25.34 18.99
N VAL A 444 4.28 24.72 19.72
CA VAL A 444 5.72 24.79 19.44
C VAL A 444 6.25 23.38 19.25
N PHE A 445 7.00 23.13 18.18
CA PHE A 445 7.54 21.81 17.87
C PHE A 445 8.86 21.94 17.10
N GLY A 446 9.68 20.89 17.16
CA GLY A 446 10.93 20.82 16.41
C GLY A 446 11.49 19.41 16.32
N HIS A 447 11.98 19.06 15.15
CA HIS A 447 12.64 17.77 14.91
C HIS A 447 14.15 17.88 15.10
N ARG A 448 14.75 16.81 15.60
CA ARG A 448 16.19 16.57 15.55
C ARG A 448 16.50 15.91 14.20
N LEU A 449 17.02 16.65 13.22
CA LEU A 449 17.17 16.17 11.82
C LEU A 449 18.59 15.64 11.48
N PRO A 450 18.74 14.65 10.58
CA PRO A 450 20.05 14.13 10.12
C PRO A 450 20.51 14.67 8.76
N TRP A 451 19.60 15.29 8.00
CA TRP A 451 19.74 15.50 6.56
C TRP A 451 19.88 16.99 6.21
N LYS A 452 20.52 17.24 5.07
CA LYS A 452 20.92 18.58 4.59
C LYS A 452 19.76 19.37 3.96
N ARG A 453 18.52 19.07 4.35
CA ARG A 453 17.26 19.53 3.72
C ARG A 453 16.65 20.71 4.46
N ILE A 454 15.70 21.36 3.81
CA ILE A 454 14.81 22.36 4.39
C ILE A 454 13.44 21.71 4.61
N LEU A 455 12.91 21.81 5.82
CA LEU A 455 11.65 21.22 6.24
C LEU A 455 10.65 22.32 6.61
N PHE A 456 9.62 22.47 5.77
CA PHE A 456 8.51 23.42 5.95
C PHE A 456 7.37 22.79 6.74
N HIS A 457 6.79 23.57 7.65
CA HIS A 457 5.54 23.27 8.33
C HIS A 457 4.56 24.43 8.19
N CYS A 458 3.28 24.08 8.04
CA CYS A 458 2.16 25.00 8.10
C CYS A 458 1.12 24.49 9.09
N TRP A 459 0.50 25.40 9.83
CA TRP A 459 -0.70 25.14 10.64
C TRP A 459 -1.55 26.39 10.74
N SER A 460 -2.74 26.25 11.34
CA SER A 460 -3.55 27.38 11.75
C SER A 460 -3.99 27.25 13.20
N LEU A 461 -3.89 28.35 13.94
CA LEU A 461 -4.27 28.47 15.34
C LEU A 461 -4.86 29.87 15.57
N ASN A 462 -5.98 29.94 16.27
CA ASN A 462 -6.69 31.18 16.62
C ASN A 462 -6.99 32.07 15.38
N SER A 463 -7.31 31.40 14.26
CA SER A 463 -7.54 31.96 12.90
C SER A 463 -6.32 32.50 12.16
N GLU A 464 -5.14 32.51 12.76
CA GLU A 464 -3.87 32.82 12.09
C GLU A 464 -3.32 31.58 11.38
N MET A 465 -2.75 31.76 10.20
CA MET A 465 -1.93 30.76 9.51
C MET A 465 -0.45 31.01 9.79
N ARG A 466 0.22 29.98 10.31
CA ARG A 466 1.61 30.04 10.77
C ARG A 466 2.47 29.13 9.90
N LEU A 467 3.62 29.65 9.47
CA LEU A 467 4.62 28.95 8.69
C LEU A 467 5.91 28.86 9.50
N GLN A 468 6.52 27.68 9.54
CA GLN A 468 7.83 27.44 10.16
C GLN A 468 8.74 26.73 9.16
N VAL A 469 9.99 27.17 9.07
CA VAL A 469 11.06 26.44 8.41
C VAL A 469 12.05 25.96 9.46
N GLN A 470 12.39 24.67 9.39
CA GLN A 470 13.47 24.08 10.16
C GLN A 470 14.53 23.49 9.22
N ALA A 471 15.81 23.69 9.56
CA ALA A 471 16.94 23.12 8.82
C ALA A 471 18.10 22.79 9.76
N SER A 472 18.93 21.80 9.39
CA SER A 472 20.20 21.53 10.07
C SER A 472 21.22 22.64 9.84
N ASP A 473 22.23 22.76 10.71
CA ASP A 473 23.21 23.85 10.74
C ASP A 473 24.00 24.15 9.43
N VAL A 474 23.95 23.29 8.41
CA VAL A 474 24.53 23.57 7.07
C VAL A 474 23.91 24.78 6.38
N TRP A 475 22.71 25.18 6.77
CA TRP A 475 22.01 26.37 6.30
C TRP A 475 22.18 27.54 7.25
N ASP A 476 22.46 28.73 6.72
CA ASP A 476 22.42 29.97 7.48
C ASP A 476 20.99 30.49 7.66
N GLU A 477 20.76 31.21 8.75
CA GLU A 477 19.45 31.71 9.17
C GLU A 477 18.86 32.71 8.17
N ALA A 478 19.70 33.59 7.59
CA ALA A 478 19.28 34.59 6.62
C ALA A 478 18.78 33.95 5.32
N THR A 479 19.46 32.92 4.80
CA THR A 479 19.04 32.18 3.62
C THR A 479 17.68 31.50 3.83
N ILE A 480 17.46 30.84 4.98
CA ILE A 480 16.19 30.15 5.23
C ILE A 480 15.04 31.11 5.56
N HIS A 481 15.30 32.21 6.28
CA HIS A 481 14.31 33.27 6.50
C HIS A 481 13.90 33.92 5.18
N SER A 482 14.88 34.24 4.33
CA SER A 482 14.63 34.82 3.00
C SER A 482 13.83 33.84 2.12
N TYR A 483 14.11 32.53 2.19
CA TYR A 483 13.36 31.53 1.43
C TYR A 483 11.94 31.31 1.96
N LEU A 484 11.73 31.34 3.27
CA LEU A 484 10.39 31.34 3.88
C LEU A 484 9.57 32.55 3.40
N SER A 485 10.19 33.73 3.31
CA SER A 485 9.52 34.93 2.81
C SER A 485 9.14 34.85 1.33
N ASP A 486 9.97 34.22 0.48
CA ASP A 486 9.62 33.95 -0.91
C ASP A 486 8.44 32.98 -1.02
N VAL A 487 8.41 31.92 -0.20
CA VAL A 487 7.29 30.97 -0.13
C VAL A 487 6.02 31.67 0.35
N ARG A 488 6.12 32.53 1.37
CA ARG A 488 5.01 33.35 1.88
C ARG A 488 4.44 34.29 0.80
N GLN A 489 5.29 34.98 0.04
CA GLN A 489 4.87 35.79 -1.11
C GLN A 489 4.19 34.93 -2.19
N MET A 490 4.73 33.74 -2.46
CA MET A 490 4.15 32.80 -3.43
C MET A 490 2.85 32.15 -2.94
N MET A 491 2.54 32.19 -1.63
CA MET A 491 1.21 31.86 -1.09
C MET A 491 0.24 33.03 -1.23
N LEU A 492 0.70 34.28 -0.99
CA LEU A 492 -0.12 35.48 -1.15
C LEU A 492 -0.65 35.67 -2.59
N ALA A 493 0.10 35.21 -3.60
CA ALA A 493 -0.32 35.25 -5.01
C ALA A 493 -1.65 34.52 -5.29
N ILE A 494 -2.17 33.68 -4.38
CA ILE A 494 -3.53 33.11 -4.52
C ILE A 494 -4.63 34.18 -4.45
N LEU A 495 -4.34 35.32 -3.81
CA LEU A 495 -5.23 36.47 -3.60
C LEU A 495 -5.18 37.50 -4.74
N ASP A 496 -4.26 37.35 -5.70
CA ASP A 496 -4.17 38.25 -6.84
C ASP A 496 -5.46 38.23 -7.68
N ALA A 497 -5.74 39.32 -8.39
CA ALA A 497 -6.86 39.34 -9.33
C ALA A 497 -6.62 38.32 -10.46
N PRO A 498 -7.63 37.54 -10.90
CA PRO A 498 -7.50 36.67 -12.07
C PRO A 498 -7.11 37.49 -13.30
N SER A 499 -6.16 37.03 -14.12
CA SER A 499 -5.83 37.73 -15.35
C SER A 499 -6.93 37.56 -16.40
N LEU A 500 -7.87 38.50 -16.43
CA LEU A 500 -8.81 38.67 -17.53
C LEU A 500 -8.02 38.97 -18.82
N PHE A 501 -8.30 38.19 -19.87
CA PHE A 501 -7.90 38.53 -21.23
C PHE A 501 -8.78 39.70 -21.72
N ILE A 502 -8.44 40.92 -21.29
CA ILE A 502 -9.13 42.14 -21.72
C ILE A 502 -8.61 42.54 -23.09
N GLU A 503 -9.33 42.19 -24.15
CA GLU A 503 -9.22 42.94 -25.41
C GLU A 503 -9.84 44.34 -25.23
N LYS A 504 -9.17 45.35 -25.79
CA LYS A 504 -9.39 46.76 -25.43
C LYS A 504 -10.68 47.32 -26.03
N ILE A 505 -11.59 47.79 -25.18
CA ILE A 505 -12.38 49.00 -25.46
C ILE A 505 -12.42 49.86 -24.19
N SER A 506 -11.85 51.08 -24.27
CA SER A 506 -12.23 52.19 -23.39
C SER A 506 -13.27 53.03 -24.12
N PRO A 507 -14.23 53.61 -23.38
CA PRO A 507 -14.35 55.07 -23.42
C PRO A 507 -14.13 55.72 -22.05
N THR A 508 -14.15 57.05 -22.05
CA THR A 508 -13.97 57.93 -20.90
C THR A 508 -15.22 58.04 -20.02
N THR A 509 -15.02 58.58 -18.81
CA THR A 509 -16.07 59.18 -18.00
C THR A 509 -16.73 60.36 -18.75
N ASP A 510 -17.91 60.14 -19.30
CA ASP A 510 -18.99 61.13 -19.49
C ASP A 510 -20.20 60.47 -20.18
N ASP A 511 -20.96 59.68 -19.42
CA ASP A 511 -22.37 59.39 -19.74
C ASP A 511 -23.10 58.90 -18.47
N ILE A 512 -23.83 59.81 -17.82
CA ILE A 512 -24.68 59.52 -16.66
C ILE A 512 -26.11 59.37 -17.17
N HIS A 513 -26.80 58.31 -16.72
CA HIS A 513 -28.15 57.87 -17.12
C HIS A 513 -28.25 57.08 -18.43
N HIS A 514 -28.07 55.75 -18.38
CA HIS A 514 -29.21 54.81 -18.48
C HIS A 514 -28.82 53.33 -18.22
N GLN A 515 -29.80 52.55 -17.76
CA GLN A 515 -29.89 51.07 -17.74
C GLN A 515 -28.75 50.26 -17.08
N THR A 516 -28.95 49.93 -15.80
CA THR A 516 -28.35 48.76 -15.13
C THR A 516 -29.04 47.45 -15.53
N SER A 517 -28.33 46.33 -15.61
CA SER A 517 -28.91 44.98 -15.80
C SER A 517 -28.30 43.91 -14.86
N ASP A 518 -29.16 43.03 -14.34
CA ASP A 518 -29.05 42.31 -13.06
C ASP A 518 -28.24 40.99 -13.07
N HIS A 519 -27.10 40.89 -13.76
CA HIS A 519 -26.51 39.58 -14.15
C HIS A 519 -25.12 39.19 -13.59
N ASP A 520 -24.68 39.78 -12.47
CA ASP A 520 -23.46 39.32 -11.75
C ASP A 520 -23.68 39.09 -10.24
N ARG A 521 -24.51 38.08 -9.91
CA ARG A 521 -24.56 37.50 -8.54
C ARG A 521 -23.81 36.18 -8.51
N LYS A 522 -22.87 36.03 -7.57
CA LYS A 522 -22.00 34.86 -7.45
C LYS A 522 -22.79 33.60 -7.07
N LEU A 523 -22.92 32.69 -8.02
CA LEU A 523 -23.55 31.37 -7.85
C LEU A 523 -22.69 30.38 -7.07
N LEU A 524 -23.34 29.40 -6.45
CA LEU A 524 -22.69 28.23 -5.83
C LEU A 524 -22.51 27.13 -6.88
N PRO A 525 -21.28 26.75 -7.26
CA PRO A 525 -21.06 25.66 -8.21
C PRO A 525 -21.27 24.29 -7.57
N PHE A 526 -21.97 23.38 -8.26
CA PHE A 526 -22.18 21.99 -7.86
C PHE A 526 -21.91 21.00 -9.00
N PRO A 527 -21.67 19.70 -8.69
CA PRO A 527 -21.33 18.70 -9.69
C PRO A 527 -22.40 18.57 -10.76
N GLY A 528 -22.03 18.89 -12.00
CA GLY A 528 -22.89 18.79 -13.17
C GLY A 528 -23.34 20.11 -13.77
N ASP A 529 -23.13 21.28 -13.14
CA ASP A 529 -23.56 22.58 -13.70
C ASP A 529 -23.17 22.76 -15.18
N ASN A 530 -21.89 22.51 -15.49
CA ASN A 530 -21.33 22.67 -16.83
C ASN A 530 -21.66 21.48 -17.78
N PHE A 531 -22.66 20.65 -17.49
CA PHE A 531 -23.08 19.58 -18.39
C PHE A 531 -23.71 20.14 -19.67
N THR A 532 -24.45 21.25 -19.57
CA THR A 532 -24.82 22.12 -20.69
C THR A 532 -24.01 23.42 -20.63
N ARG A 533 -23.73 24.06 -21.78
CA ARG A 533 -22.95 25.33 -21.80
C ARG A 533 -23.77 26.52 -21.30
N LYS A 534 -25.09 26.47 -21.53
CA LYS A 534 -26.06 27.37 -20.92
C LYS A 534 -26.61 26.74 -19.66
N ILE A 535 -26.89 27.59 -18.66
CA ILE A 535 -27.70 27.26 -17.50
C ILE A 535 -28.82 28.30 -17.37
N HIS A 536 -29.92 27.91 -16.74
CA HIS A 536 -31.11 28.74 -16.56
C HIS A 536 -31.51 28.76 -15.08
N HIS A 537 -32.02 29.91 -14.62
CA HIS A 537 -32.49 30.14 -13.25
C HIS A 537 -34.01 30.46 -13.17
N THR A 538 -34.65 30.58 -14.33
CA THR A 538 -36.10 30.79 -14.49
C THR A 538 -36.58 30.15 -15.79
N SER A 539 -37.90 30.13 -16.03
CA SER A 539 -38.55 29.65 -17.25
C SER A 539 -37.93 30.24 -18.53
N TYR A 540 -37.88 29.43 -19.60
CA TYR A 540 -37.38 29.81 -20.92
C TYR A 540 -38.12 29.06 -22.04
N ASN A 541 -38.09 29.62 -23.26
CA ASN A 541 -38.97 29.23 -24.36
C ASN A 541 -38.99 27.72 -24.69
N ASP A 542 -37.85 27.03 -24.65
CA ASP A 542 -37.74 25.62 -25.03
C ASP A 542 -38.37 24.63 -24.02
N ILE A 543 -38.68 25.08 -22.80
CA ILE A 543 -39.42 24.32 -21.78
C ILE A 543 -40.85 24.82 -21.54
N ALA A 544 -41.27 25.86 -22.25
CA ALA A 544 -42.60 26.46 -22.11
C ALA A 544 -43.72 25.42 -22.31
N ILE A 545 -44.76 25.55 -21.50
CA ILE A 545 -45.91 24.63 -21.47
C ILE A 545 -46.88 24.96 -22.62
N ASP A 546 -47.24 23.94 -23.40
CA ASP A 546 -48.42 23.97 -24.26
C ASP A 546 -49.63 23.35 -23.52
N PRO A 547 -50.84 23.93 -23.59
CA PRO A 547 -52.05 23.38 -22.98
C PRO A 547 -52.47 21.97 -23.44
N THR A 548 -51.76 21.37 -24.41
CA THR A 548 -51.96 19.99 -24.86
C THR A 548 -50.88 19.01 -24.41
N ASP A 549 -49.80 19.48 -23.77
CA ASP A 549 -48.62 18.67 -23.41
C ASP A 549 -48.94 17.41 -22.56
N LEU A 550 -49.92 17.52 -21.65
CA LEU A 550 -50.45 16.45 -20.80
C LEU A 550 -51.94 16.17 -21.02
N ALA A 551 -52.51 16.59 -22.17
CA ALA A 551 -53.91 16.34 -22.50
C ALA A 551 -54.31 14.86 -22.32
N GLY A 552 -55.41 14.63 -21.61
CA GLY A 552 -55.95 13.30 -21.34
C GLY A 552 -55.25 12.50 -20.24
N ARG A 553 -54.27 13.08 -19.52
CA ARG A 553 -53.46 12.37 -18.52
C ARG A 553 -53.87 12.65 -17.08
N VAL A 554 -53.57 11.69 -16.21
CA VAL A 554 -53.77 11.77 -14.76
C VAL A 554 -52.41 11.77 -14.04
N VAL A 555 -52.15 12.78 -13.21
CA VAL A 555 -50.89 12.95 -12.47
C VAL A 555 -51.12 12.84 -10.96
N PHE A 556 -50.34 11.99 -10.29
CA PHE A 556 -50.30 11.88 -8.83
C PHE A 556 -49.10 12.64 -8.27
N ILE A 557 -49.31 13.50 -7.27
CA ILE A 557 -48.28 14.36 -6.70
C ILE A 557 -48.19 14.13 -5.19
N SER A 558 -47.09 13.52 -4.74
CA SER A 558 -46.78 13.39 -3.31
C SER A 558 -46.04 14.63 -2.82
N GLY A 559 -46.52 15.24 -1.74
CA GLY A 559 -45.96 16.50 -1.22
C GLY A 559 -46.44 17.77 -1.94
N ALA A 560 -47.64 17.74 -2.53
CA ALA A 560 -48.23 18.85 -3.28
C ALA A 560 -48.34 20.16 -2.47
N GLY A 561 -48.53 20.09 -1.15
CA GLY A 561 -48.55 21.24 -0.23
C GLY A 561 -47.16 21.82 0.09
N SER A 562 -46.25 21.87 -0.88
CA SER A 562 -44.91 22.47 -0.79
C SER A 562 -44.67 23.39 -1.99
N SER A 563 -43.73 24.34 -1.95
CA SER A 563 -43.56 25.30 -3.06
C SER A 563 -43.30 24.63 -4.42
N LEU A 564 -42.47 23.59 -4.45
CA LEU A 564 -42.25 22.76 -5.63
C LEU A 564 -43.47 21.91 -6.01
N GLY A 565 -44.20 21.39 -5.02
CA GLY A 565 -45.42 20.62 -5.23
C GLY A 565 -46.56 21.46 -5.84
N CYS A 566 -46.75 22.69 -5.37
CA CYS A 566 -47.72 23.64 -5.92
C CYS A 566 -47.34 24.03 -7.35
N ALA A 567 -46.08 24.37 -7.61
CA ALA A 567 -45.60 24.71 -8.95
C ALA A 567 -45.79 23.55 -9.93
N ALA A 568 -45.43 22.32 -9.53
CA ALA A 568 -45.64 21.11 -10.33
C ALA A 568 -47.13 20.86 -10.62
N ALA A 569 -48.02 21.04 -9.64
CA ALA A 569 -49.45 20.88 -9.81
C ALA A 569 -50.06 21.91 -10.77
N LEU A 570 -49.71 23.19 -10.63
CA LEU A 570 -50.13 24.27 -11.53
C LEU A 570 -49.59 24.06 -12.95
N ALA A 571 -48.34 23.62 -13.08
CA ALA A 571 -47.76 23.28 -14.38
C ALA A 571 -48.48 22.10 -15.05
N CYS A 572 -48.85 21.05 -14.30
CA CYS A 572 -49.65 19.95 -14.85
C CYS A 572 -51.06 20.40 -15.27
N ALA A 573 -51.72 21.25 -14.47
CA ALA A 573 -53.02 21.84 -14.83
C ALA A 573 -52.93 22.65 -16.13
N ARG A 574 -51.97 23.59 -16.21
CA ARG A 574 -51.71 24.45 -17.38
C ARG A 574 -51.28 23.66 -18.62
N ALA A 575 -50.72 22.46 -18.45
CA ALA A 575 -50.39 21.51 -19.51
C ALA A 575 -51.59 20.65 -19.97
N GLY A 576 -52.80 20.88 -19.46
CA GLY A 576 -54.01 20.15 -19.84
C GLY A 576 -54.20 18.78 -19.18
N ALA A 577 -53.53 18.50 -18.06
CA ALA A 577 -53.76 17.26 -17.31
C ALA A 577 -55.21 17.17 -16.83
N THR A 578 -55.91 16.11 -17.23
CA THR A 578 -57.35 15.90 -16.97
C THR A 578 -57.63 15.50 -15.52
N GLY A 579 -56.65 14.89 -14.83
CA GLY A 579 -56.76 14.52 -13.42
C GLY A 579 -55.50 14.85 -12.61
N LEU A 580 -55.67 15.44 -11.43
CA LEU A 580 -54.59 15.80 -10.51
C LEU A 580 -54.88 15.27 -9.11
N ILE A 581 -54.11 14.28 -8.65
CA ILE A 581 -54.18 13.80 -7.26
C ILE A 581 -53.13 14.54 -6.44
N LEU A 582 -53.59 15.46 -5.60
CA LEU A 582 -52.74 16.34 -4.78
C LEU A 582 -52.71 15.80 -3.35
N THR A 583 -51.53 15.41 -2.87
CA THR A 583 -51.42 14.81 -1.53
C THR A 583 -50.41 15.53 -0.62
N ALA A 584 -50.80 15.70 0.65
CA ALA A 584 -49.99 16.29 1.70
C ALA A 584 -50.46 15.79 3.08
N ARG A 585 -49.67 16.03 4.12
CA ARG A 585 -50.05 15.68 5.50
C ARG A 585 -51.21 16.57 5.97
N THR A 586 -52.01 16.08 6.91
CA THR A 586 -53.24 16.74 7.43
C THR A 586 -53.03 18.21 7.83
N ARG A 587 -51.87 18.55 8.40
CA ARG A 587 -51.47 19.94 8.76
C ARG A 587 -51.16 20.87 7.57
N SER A 588 -51.52 20.48 6.36
CA SER A 588 -51.23 21.19 5.11
C SER A 588 -52.37 21.05 4.09
N LEU A 589 -53.58 20.66 4.55
CA LEU A 589 -54.77 20.57 3.70
C LEU A 589 -55.22 21.96 3.22
N ASP A 590 -55.10 22.99 4.05
CA ASP A 590 -55.33 24.40 3.71
C ASP A 590 -54.52 24.83 2.48
N ALA A 591 -53.28 24.33 2.35
CA ALA A 591 -52.44 24.60 1.18
C ALA A 591 -52.95 23.86 -0.08
N LEU A 592 -53.52 22.66 0.07
CA LEU A 592 -54.17 21.95 -1.04
C LEU A 592 -55.50 22.60 -1.44
N GLU A 593 -56.25 23.18 -0.49
CA GLU A 593 -57.47 23.95 -0.77
C GLU A 593 -57.18 25.22 -1.55
N ASN A 594 -56.16 26.00 -1.16
CA ASN A 594 -55.74 27.17 -1.92
C ASN A 594 -55.23 26.80 -3.33
N LEU A 595 -54.46 25.71 -3.44
CA LEU A 595 -53.95 25.19 -4.71
C LEU A 595 -55.07 24.67 -5.63
N GLU A 596 -56.05 23.95 -5.09
CA GLU A 596 -57.25 23.50 -5.81
C GLU A 596 -58.09 24.69 -6.29
N ASN A 597 -58.33 25.69 -5.44
CA ASN A 597 -59.04 26.90 -5.83
C ASN A 597 -58.32 27.67 -6.96
N GLN A 598 -56.98 27.71 -6.94
CA GLN A 598 -56.20 28.30 -8.02
C GLN A 598 -56.29 27.48 -9.32
N ILE A 599 -56.16 26.15 -9.24
CA ILE A 599 -56.30 25.25 -10.41
C ILE A 599 -57.70 25.36 -11.02
N ASN A 600 -58.75 25.34 -10.21
CA ASN A 600 -60.14 25.47 -10.66
C ASN A 600 -60.42 26.85 -11.30
N HIS A 601 -59.65 27.89 -10.95
CA HIS A 601 -59.76 29.22 -11.54
C HIS A 601 -58.98 29.37 -12.85
N GLU A 602 -57.75 28.87 -12.90
CA GLU A 602 -56.87 28.98 -14.08
C GLU A 602 -57.16 27.90 -15.15
N CYS A 603 -57.61 26.72 -14.74
CA CYS A 603 -57.71 25.51 -15.55
C CYS A 603 -58.96 24.68 -15.16
N PRO A 604 -60.19 25.20 -15.33
CA PRO A 604 -61.43 24.59 -14.82
C PRO A 604 -61.77 23.19 -15.39
N GLU A 605 -61.11 22.77 -16.48
CA GLU A 605 -61.26 21.44 -17.08
C GLU A 605 -60.44 20.35 -16.35
N ALA A 606 -59.52 20.73 -15.45
CA ALA A 606 -58.67 19.80 -14.70
C ALA A 606 -59.38 19.30 -13.43
N THR A 607 -59.65 18.00 -13.33
CA THR A 607 -60.30 17.42 -12.15
C THR A 607 -59.29 17.22 -11.01
N VAL A 608 -59.49 17.90 -9.88
CA VAL A 608 -58.61 17.81 -8.70
C VAL A 608 -59.15 16.80 -7.68
N LEU A 609 -58.26 15.99 -7.10
CA LEU A 609 -58.52 15.13 -5.95
C LEU A 609 -57.48 15.42 -4.85
N LYS A 610 -57.89 16.07 -3.76
CA LYS A 610 -57.04 16.27 -2.57
C LYS A 610 -57.10 15.03 -1.66
N VAL A 611 -55.95 14.54 -1.16
CA VAL A 611 -55.92 13.48 -0.14
C VAL A 611 -54.90 13.76 0.97
N ALA A 612 -55.29 13.52 2.22
CA ALA A 612 -54.38 13.52 3.36
C ALA A 612 -53.49 12.26 3.34
N MET A 613 -52.17 12.43 3.30
CA MET A 613 -51.19 11.32 3.25
C MET A 613 -49.87 11.72 3.93
N ASP A 614 -49.32 10.86 4.79
CA ASP A 614 -47.91 10.88 5.16
C ASP A 614 -47.23 9.71 4.44
N ILE A 615 -46.20 9.99 3.65
CA ILE A 615 -45.55 8.96 2.81
C ILE A 615 -44.83 7.87 3.62
N ARG A 616 -44.78 7.96 4.95
CA ARG A 616 -44.26 6.90 5.84
C ARG A 616 -45.37 6.00 6.40
N ASP A 617 -46.63 6.41 6.32
CA ASP A 617 -47.80 5.69 6.84
C ASP A 617 -48.50 4.91 5.71
N ALA A 618 -48.39 3.59 5.78
CA ALA A 618 -48.95 2.66 4.80
C ALA A 618 -50.48 2.72 4.70
N ASP A 619 -51.19 3.01 5.80
CA ASP A 619 -52.66 3.06 5.80
C ASP A 619 -53.16 4.35 5.13
N SER A 620 -52.46 5.48 5.32
CA SER A 620 -52.72 6.71 4.57
C SER A 620 -52.40 6.56 3.07
N ILE A 621 -51.33 5.85 2.72
CA ILE A 621 -51.00 5.54 1.31
C ILE A 621 -52.08 4.64 0.70
N ALA A 622 -52.48 3.55 1.38
CA ALA A 622 -53.53 2.66 0.89
C ALA A 622 -54.86 3.39 0.68
N SER A 623 -55.20 4.33 1.58
CA SER A 623 -56.37 5.20 1.46
C SER A 623 -56.28 6.11 0.23
N ALA A 624 -55.13 6.75 -0.01
CA ALA A 624 -54.90 7.58 -1.19
C ALA A 624 -54.88 6.80 -2.50
N VAL A 625 -54.36 5.56 -2.51
CA VAL A 625 -54.42 4.65 -3.67
C VAL A 625 -55.86 4.23 -3.96
N SER A 626 -56.69 4.00 -2.93
CA SER A 626 -58.12 3.76 -3.12
C SER A 626 -58.78 4.97 -3.77
N ALA A 627 -58.71 6.16 -3.14
CA ALA A 627 -59.32 7.37 -3.68
C ALA A 627 -58.85 7.68 -5.12
N THR A 628 -57.58 7.46 -5.44
CA THR A 628 -57.03 7.60 -6.80
C THR A 628 -57.69 6.64 -7.79
N ARG A 629 -57.78 5.36 -7.44
CA ARG A 629 -58.43 4.33 -8.28
C ARG A 629 -59.92 4.58 -8.41
N ASP A 630 -60.57 4.98 -7.34
CA ASP A 630 -62.03 5.05 -7.26
C ASP A 630 -62.56 6.32 -7.97
N THR A 631 -61.72 7.37 -8.11
CA THR A 631 -62.00 8.58 -8.92
C THR A 631 -61.49 8.48 -10.37
N PHE A 632 -60.26 8.00 -10.60
CA PHE A 632 -59.59 8.07 -11.91
C PHE A 632 -59.25 6.71 -12.55
N GLY A 633 -59.38 5.60 -11.84
CA GLY A 633 -59.07 4.24 -12.30
C GLY A 633 -57.57 3.92 -12.49
N SER A 634 -56.79 4.88 -12.97
CA SER A 634 -55.35 4.74 -13.28
C SER A 634 -54.62 6.08 -13.17
N ILE A 635 -53.28 6.06 -13.25
CA ILE A 635 -52.43 7.27 -13.34
C ILE A 635 -51.38 7.11 -14.43
N ASP A 636 -50.87 8.21 -14.98
CA ASP A 636 -49.84 8.20 -16.03
C ASP A 636 -48.49 8.69 -15.52
N THR A 637 -48.49 9.65 -14.60
CA THR A 637 -47.27 10.21 -14.00
C THR A 637 -47.37 10.22 -12.48
N LEU A 638 -46.32 9.75 -11.80
CA LEU A 638 -46.11 9.90 -10.37
C LEU A 638 -44.97 10.89 -10.11
N LEU A 639 -45.27 12.00 -9.42
CA LEU A 639 -44.30 12.96 -8.93
C LEU A 639 -44.06 12.74 -7.43
N ASN A 640 -42.90 12.19 -7.08
CA ASN A 640 -42.43 12.07 -5.71
C ASN A 640 -41.69 13.35 -5.30
N VAL A 641 -42.44 14.37 -4.87
CA VAL A 641 -41.93 15.68 -4.41
C VAL A 641 -41.75 15.73 -2.88
N GLY A 642 -42.53 14.91 -2.16
CA GLY A 642 -42.51 14.84 -0.69
C GLY A 642 -41.14 14.41 -0.15
N GLY A 643 -40.64 15.15 0.84
CA GLY A 643 -39.34 14.87 1.46
C GLY A 643 -39.12 15.52 2.82
N TYR A 644 -38.04 15.11 3.47
CA TYR A 644 -37.55 15.63 4.74
C TYR A 644 -36.06 15.97 4.67
N VAL A 645 -35.61 16.89 5.53
CA VAL A 645 -34.20 17.27 5.70
C VAL A 645 -33.90 17.36 7.20
N ASP A 646 -32.83 16.70 7.61
CA ASP A 646 -32.30 16.65 8.98
C ASP A 646 -31.86 18.04 9.49
N ALA A 647 -31.51 18.13 10.77
CA ALA A 647 -30.93 19.32 11.38
C ALA A 647 -29.56 19.66 10.75
N THR A 648 -29.29 20.94 10.50
CA THR A 648 -28.07 21.40 9.82
C THR A 648 -26.85 21.41 10.76
N VAL A 649 -26.41 20.23 11.20
CA VAL A 649 -25.36 20.01 12.22
C VAL A 649 -24.34 18.95 11.78
N LYS A 650 -23.15 18.91 12.40
CA LYS A 650 -22.15 17.88 12.04
C LYS A 650 -22.70 16.49 12.36
N LEU A 651 -22.22 15.45 11.66
CA LEU A 651 -22.61 14.05 11.93
C LEU A 651 -22.33 13.60 13.39
N THR A 652 -21.34 14.22 14.04
CA THR A 652 -21.03 14.00 15.47
C THR A 652 -21.96 14.75 16.43
N GLU A 653 -22.86 15.57 15.90
CA GLU A 653 -23.77 16.49 16.59
C GLU A 653 -25.24 16.27 16.18
N SER A 654 -25.50 15.34 15.24
CA SER A 654 -26.84 15.02 14.73
C SER A 654 -27.57 14.03 15.62
N ASP A 655 -28.83 14.30 15.91
CA ASP A 655 -29.74 13.32 16.49
C ASP A 655 -29.98 12.16 15.52
N LEU A 656 -29.93 10.93 16.04
CA LEU A 656 -29.99 9.71 15.22
C LEU A 656 -31.37 9.48 14.60
N GLU A 657 -32.46 9.85 15.31
CA GLU A 657 -33.83 9.65 14.84
C GLU A 657 -34.22 10.70 13.80
N ASP A 658 -33.80 11.97 13.96
CA ASP A 658 -33.95 13.02 12.94
C ASP A 658 -33.16 12.71 11.67
N TRP A 659 -31.92 12.21 11.83
CA TRP A 659 -31.08 11.74 10.74
C TRP A 659 -31.70 10.55 9.99
N TRP A 660 -32.20 9.55 10.73
CA TRP A 660 -32.85 8.38 10.13
C TRP A 660 -34.21 8.74 9.50
N THR A 661 -34.92 9.74 10.02
CA THR A 661 -36.17 10.27 9.44
C THR A 661 -35.97 10.77 8.00
N ALA A 662 -34.76 11.23 7.63
CA ALA A 662 -34.44 11.57 6.24
C ALA A 662 -34.45 10.33 5.32
N MET A 663 -33.87 9.21 5.76
CA MET A 663 -33.90 7.92 5.04
C MET A 663 -35.32 7.35 4.96
N GLU A 664 -36.05 7.35 6.07
CA GLU A 664 -37.45 6.92 6.17
C GLU A 664 -38.36 7.69 5.20
N THR A 665 -38.23 9.02 5.17
CA THR A 665 -39.09 9.86 4.34
C THR A 665 -38.69 9.79 2.86
N ASN A 666 -37.41 10.07 2.56
CA ASN A 666 -36.98 10.29 1.18
C ASN A 666 -36.80 9.00 0.38
N VAL A 667 -36.43 7.88 1.03
CA VAL A 667 -36.18 6.60 0.35
C VAL A 667 -37.34 5.63 0.57
N ARG A 668 -37.60 5.24 1.82
CA ARG A 668 -38.65 4.26 2.16
C ARG A 668 -40.04 4.79 1.79
N GLY A 669 -40.33 6.07 2.05
CA GLY A 669 -41.63 6.66 1.75
C GLY A 669 -41.90 6.83 0.25
N SER A 670 -40.94 7.39 -0.50
CA SER A 670 -40.99 7.46 -1.96
C SER A 670 -41.22 6.08 -2.59
N TRP A 671 -40.52 5.05 -2.08
CA TRP A 671 -40.71 3.67 -2.52
C TRP A 671 -42.10 3.11 -2.17
N ALA A 672 -42.61 3.32 -0.95
CA ALA A 672 -43.92 2.83 -0.53
C ALA A 672 -45.06 3.42 -1.38
N VAL A 673 -44.99 4.71 -1.70
CA VAL A 673 -45.92 5.38 -2.62
C VAL A 673 -45.81 4.80 -4.03
N THR A 674 -44.58 4.68 -4.56
CA THR A 674 -44.33 4.08 -5.89
C THR A 674 -44.84 2.64 -5.99
N GLN A 675 -44.54 1.79 -5.01
CA GLN A 675 -44.95 0.38 -4.97
C GLN A 675 -46.47 0.24 -4.95
N SER A 676 -47.16 1.09 -4.16
CA SER A 676 -48.61 1.03 -3.99
C SER A 676 -49.38 1.59 -5.20
N LEU A 677 -48.83 2.58 -5.90
CA LEU A 677 -49.41 3.13 -7.13
C LEU A 677 -49.01 2.37 -8.41
N LEU A 678 -47.96 1.53 -8.37
CA LEU A 678 -47.48 0.79 -9.55
C LEU A 678 -48.57 0.00 -10.31
N PRO A 679 -49.60 -0.62 -9.67
CA PRO A 679 -50.71 -1.24 -10.38
C PRO A 679 -51.55 -0.24 -11.19
N LEU A 680 -51.80 0.96 -10.66
CA LEU A 680 -52.56 2.02 -11.34
C LEU A 680 -51.76 2.62 -12.49
N LEU A 681 -50.46 2.84 -12.27
CA LEU A 681 -49.52 3.32 -13.27
C LEU A 681 -49.39 2.32 -14.42
N LYS A 682 -49.21 1.04 -14.10
CA LYS A 682 -49.16 -0.07 -15.07
C LYS A 682 -50.42 -0.14 -15.93
N ASN A 683 -51.60 -0.06 -15.31
CA ASN A 683 -52.88 -0.29 -15.98
C ASN A 683 -53.41 0.91 -16.80
N SER A 684 -52.79 2.09 -16.72
CA SER A 684 -53.26 3.25 -17.49
C SER A 684 -53.23 3.01 -19.02
N PRO A 685 -54.11 3.66 -19.80
CA PRO A 685 -54.13 3.51 -21.26
C PRO A 685 -53.05 4.34 -21.98
N SER A 686 -52.32 5.22 -21.30
CA SER A 686 -51.31 6.08 -21.92
C SER A 686 -50.10 5.31 -22.45
N GLY A 687 -49.59 5.74 -23.61
CA GLY A 687 -48.30 5.29 -24.17
C GLY A 687 -47.06 5.96 -23.55
N VAL A 688 -47.25 6.96 -22.68
CA VAL A 688 -46.19 7.72 -22.01
C VAL A 688 -46.45 7.71 -20.51
N LYS A 689 -45.55 7.08 -19.74
CA LYS A 689 -45.69 6.91 -18.29
C LYS A 689 -44.38 7.20 -17.56
N TRP A 690 -44.46 7.88 -16.41
CA TRP A 690 -43.29 8.41 -15.71
C TRP A 690 -43.37 8.30 -14.18
N ILE A 691 -42.21 8.06 -13.56
CA ILE A 691 -41.97 8.28 -12.13
C ILE A 691 -40.84 9.29 -11.98
N VAL A 692 -41.14 10.46 -11.40
CA VAL A 692 -40.19 11.55 -11.17
C VAL A 692 -39.89 11.62 -9.68
N ASN A 693 -38.66 11.26 -9.29
CA ASN A 693 -38.19 11.34 -7.91
C ASN A 693 -37.42 12.65 -7.72
N TYR A 694 -37.93 13.57 -6.90
CA TYR A 694 -37.22 14.83 -6.62
C TYR A 694 -35.98 14.56 -5.75
N SER A 695 -34.82 14.67 -6.39
CA SER A 695 -33.49 14.45 -5.83
C SER A 695 -32.84 15.78 -5.40
N SER A 696 -31.53 15.81 -5.21
CA SER A 696 -30.75 17.01 -4.91
C SER A 696 -29.33 16.88 -5.45
N PHE A 697 -28.66 18.00 -5.77
CA PHE A 697 -27.22 18.01 -6.05
C PHE A 697 -26.38 17.42 -4.89
N THR A 698 -26.90 17.44 -3.65
CA THR A 698 -26.28 16.78 -2.49
C THR A 698 -26.15 15.26 -2.63
N ALA A 699 -26.88 14.62 -3.56
CA ALA A 699 -26.67 13.22 -3.93
C ALA A 699 -25.28 12.96 -4.54
N HIS A 700 -24.62 13.99 -5.07
CA HIS A 700 -23.29 13.93 -5.70
C HIS A 700 -22.19 14.61 -4.87
N ASN A 701 -22.54 15.23 -3.75
CA ASN A 701 -21.65 16.11 -2.99
C ASN A 701 -21.53 15.64 -1.53
N THR A 702 -20.31 15.29 -1.09
CA THR A 702 -20.05 14.98 0.33
C THR A 702 -19.91 16.28 1.12
N THR A 703 -21.03 16.87 1.52
CA THR A 703 -21.07 18.07 2.37
C THR A 703 -21.17 17.72 3.85
N SER A 704 -20.48 18.47 4.70
CA SER A 704 -20.81 18.54 6.11
C SER A 704 -22.19 19.19 6.31
N LEU A 705 -22.74 19.04 7.52
CA LEU A 705 -23.98 19.67 8.02
C LEU A 705 -25.33 19.07 7.57
N CYS A 706 -25.48 18.32 6.49
CA CYS A 706 -26.78 17.74 6.07
C CYS A 706 -26.68 16.27 5.63
N SER A 707 -26.01 15.46 6.46
CA SER A 707 -25.56 14.12 6.09
C SER A 707 -26.68 13.10 5.86
N GLY A 708 -27.77 13.13 6.65
CA GLY A 708 -28.90 12.23 6.46
C GLY A 708 -29.63 12.51 5.15
N TYR A 709 -29.86 13.80 4.87
CA TYR A 709 -30.42 14.27 3.60
C TYR A 709 -29.57 13.86 2.39
N GLY A 710 -28.28 14.18 2.37
CA GLY A 710 -27.38 13.86 1.26
C GLY A 710 -27.35 12.36 0.94
N LEU A 711 -27.18 11.52 1.96
CA LEU A 711 -27.21 10.06 1.81
C LEU A 711 -28.58 9.56 1.33
N SER A 712 -29.68 10.10 1.85
CA SER A 712 -31.03 9.71 1.42
C SER A 712 -31.34 10.10 -0.03
N LYS A 713 -30.78 11.22 -0.54
CA LYS A 713 -30.94 11.62 -1.94
C LYS A 713 -30.02 10.83 -2.88
N LEU A 714 -28.82 10.44 -2.44
CA LEU A 714 -27.99 9.45 -3.14
C LEU A 714 -28.69 8.08 -3.25
N ALA A 715 -29.27 7.59 -2.16
CA ALA A 715 -30.02 6.34 -2.14
C ALA A 715 -31.27 6.40 -3.04
N LEU A 716 -32.02 7.51 -3.03
CA LEU A 716 -33.17 7.73 -3.93
C LEU A 716 -32.76 7.79 -5.42
N LEU A 717 -31.60 8.36 -5.73
CA LEU A 717 -31.04 8.37 -7.08
C LEU A 717 -30.75 6.93 -7.55
N HIS A 718 -30.03 6.13 -6.76
CA HIS A 718 -29.73 4.74 -7.15
C HIS A 718 -30.99 3.84 -7.17
N LEU A 719 -31.96 4.07 -6.29
CA LEU A 719 -33.29 3.44 -6.39
C LEU A 719 -33.96 3.74 -7.75
N THR A 720 -33.84 4.97 -8.24
CA THR A 720 -34.39 5.38 -9.54
C THR A 720 -33.73 4.61 -10.70
N GLU A 721 -32.42 4.34 -10.60
CA GLU A 721 -31.68 3.50 -11.56
C GLU A 721 -32.15 2.05 -11.51
N VAL A 722 -32.27 1.47 -10.32
CA VAL A 722 -32.76 0.08 -10.11
C VAL A 722 -34.14 -0.11 -10.72
N LEU A 723 -35.08 0.81 -10.45
CA LEU A 723 -36.43 0.76 -11.02
C LEU A 723 -36.42 0.82 -12.56
N SER A 724 -35.54 1.62 -13.18
CA SER A 724 -35.39 1.64 -14.64
C SER A 724 -34.91 0.30 -15.20
N VAL A 725 -33.96 -0.36 -14.51
CA VAL A 725 -33.43 -1.67 -14.93
C VAL A 725 -34.47 -2.78 -14.76
N GLU A 726 -35.20 -2.81 -13.64
CA GLU A 726 -36.27 -3.81 -13.43
C GLU A 726 -37.46 -3.60 -14.37
N PHE A 727 -37.90 -2.35 -14.57
CA PHE A 727 -39.06 -2.06 -15.42
C PHE A 727 -38.75 -2.31 -16.89
N SER A 728 -37.57 -1.92 -17.39
CA SER A 728 -37.15 -2.22 -18.77
C SER A 728 -36.93 -3.73 -19.03
N SER A 729 -36.61 -4.51 -17.98
CA SER A 729 -36.50 -5.96 -18.06
C SER A 729 -37.86 -6.70 -18.05
N SER A 730 -38.96 -5.99 -17.75
CA SER A 730 -40.30 -6.57 -17.63
C SER A 730 -41.23 -6.06 -18.75
N PRO A 731 -41.67 -6.90 -19.70
CA PRO A 731 -42.58 -6.48 -20.79
C PRO A 731 -43.90 -5.85 -20.33
N ALA A 732 -44.27 -6.06 -19.06
CA ALA A 732 -45.48 -5.51 -18.46
C ALA A 732 -45.24 -4.20 -17.67
N LEU A 733 -44.01 -3.67 -17.66
CA LEU A 733 -43.59 -2.40 -17.03
C LEU A 733 -42.67 -1.55 -17.94
N SER A 734 -42.18 -2.08 -19.07
CA SER A 734 -41.22 -1.45 -19.98
C SER A 734 -41.74 -0.25 -20.78
N ASN A 735 -42.92 0.27 -20.42
CA ASN A 735 -43.47 1.55 -20.87
C ASN A 735 -43.46 2.63 -19.76
N ILE A 736 -42.96 2.30 -18.56
CA ILE A 736 -42.80 3.22 -17.42
C ILE A 736 -41.33 3.63 -17.33
N ASN A 737 -41.06 4.92 -17.51
CA ASN A 737 -39.74 5.52 -17.33
C ASN A 737 -39.57 6.12 -15.94
N THR A 738 -38.32 6.22 -15.45
CA THR A 738 -38.00 6.79 -14.13
C THR A 738 -36.93 7.86 -14.25
N VAL A 739 -36.97 8.94 -13.46
CA VAL A 739 -35.96 10.00 -13.47
C VAL A 739 -35.73 10.61 -12.09
N ALA A 740 -34.48 10.95 -11.78
CA ALA A 740 -34.07 11.60 -10.54
C ALA A 740 -33.85 13.10 -10.85
N LEU A 741 -34.84 13.92 -10.51
CA LEU A 741 -34.87 15.33 -10.90
C LEU A 741 -34.30 16.21 -9.79
N PHE A 742 -33.25 16.99 -10.06
CA PHE A 742 -32.82 18.05 -9.15
C PHE A 742 -33.51 19.38 -9.53
N PRO A 743 -34.37 19.95 -8.66
CA PRO A 743 -35.21 21.11 -8.96
C PRO A 743 -34.47 22.46 -9.05
N GLY A 744 -33.17 22.53 -8.82
CA GLY A 744 -32.47 23.79 -8.58
C GLY A 744 -32.45 24.22 -7.11
N LEU A 745 -31.79 25.33 -6.84
CA LEU A 745 -31.64 26.02 -5.55
C LEU A 745 -32.90 26.86 -5.23
N VAL A 746 -34.08 26.24 -5.25
CA VAL A 746 -35.34 26.97 -5.09
C VAL A 746 -35.55 27.45 -3.65
N ARG A 747 -35.91 28.73 -3.47
CA ARG A 747 -36.16 29.35 -2.17
C ARG A 747 -37.46 28.82 -1.55
N SER A 748 -37.37 28.16 -0.39
CA SER A 748 -38.50 27.49 0.28
C SER A 748 -38.28 27.39 1.79
N PRO A 749 -39.32 27.13 2.61
CA PRO A 749 -39.13 26.87 4.04
C PRO A 749 -38.19 25.69 4.34
N MET A 750 -38.10 24.71 3.43
CA MET A 750 -37.17 23.58 3.57
C MET A 750 -35.72 24.02 3.34
N THR A 751 -35.45 24.73 2.24
CA THR A 751 -34.10 25.20 1.90
C THR A 751 -33.61 26.31 2.83
N LEU A 752 -34.52 27.16 3.34
CA LEU A 752 -34.21 28.16 4.36
C LEU A 752 -33.94 27.53 5.76
N LYS A 753 -34.56 26.39 6.11
CA LYS A 753 -34.17 25.58 7.28
C LYS A 753 -32.79 24.96 7.07
N SER A 754 -32.57 24.34 5.91
CA SER A 754 -31.41 23.47 5.71
C SER A 754 -30.11 24.20 5.36
N MET A 755 -30.18 25.37 4.73
CA MET A 755 -28.99 26.15 4.36
C MET A 755 -28.64 27.21 5.42
N PRO A 756 -27.34 27.43 5.70
CA PRO A 756 -26.88 28.58 6.49
C PRO A 756 -27.38 29.91 5.90
N ALA A 757 -27.74 30.87 6.76
CA ALA A 757 -28.28 32.17 6.34
C ALA A 757 -27.40 32.91 5.31
N ALA A 758 -26.07 32.79 5.43
CA ALA A 758 -25.10 33.37 4.50
C ALA A 758 -25.16 32.80 3.06
N LEU A 759 -25.93 31.73 2.82
CA LEU A 759 -26.16 31.13 1.51
C LEU A 759 -27.61 31.31 1.00
N HIS A 760 -28.48 31.99 1.76
CA HIS A 760 -29.89 32.19 1.36
C HIS A 760 -30.04 33.04 0.09
N ASP A 761 -29.05 33.86 -0.25
CA ASP A 761 -29.02 34.67 -1.47
C ASP A 761 -28.55 33.89 -2.72
N ALA A 762 -28.04 32.67 -2.55
CA ALA A 762 -27.79 31.73 -3.64
C ALA A 762 -29.06 30.92 -4.02
N LEU A 763 -30.16 31.07 -3.28
CA LEU A 763 -31.44 30.45 -3.59
C LEU A 763 -32.20 31.25 -4.68
N ILE A 764 -31.64 31.29 -5.90
CA ILE A 764 -32.13 32.15 -7.00
C ILE A 764 -33.03 31.44 -8.01
N ASP A 765 -33.11 30.10 -7.99
CA ASP A 765 -33.88 29.34 -8.97
C ASP A 765 -35.39 29.43 -8.69
N THR A 766 -36.20 29.61 -9.74
CA THR A 766 -37.66 29.71 -9.60
C THR A 766 -38.34 28.34 -9.49
N PRO A 767 -39.45 28.21 -8.73
CA PRO A 767 -40.29 27.00 -8.75
C PRO A 767 -40.78 26.64 -10.15
N GLU A 768 -41.05 27.64 -10.99
CA GLU A 768 -41.52 27.51 -12.36
C GLU A 768 -40.49 26.80 -13.25
N LEU A 769 -39.20 27.13 -13.14
CA LEU A 769 -38.12 26.41 -13.86
C LEU A 769 -38.16 24.90 -13.56
N SER A 770 -38.35 24.52 -12.30
CA SER A 770 -38.43 23.11 -11.91
C SER A 770 -39.67 22.42 -12.47
N ALA A 771 -40.82 23.11 -12.41
CA ALA A 771 -42.09 22.57 -12.85
C ALA A 771 -42.16 22.43 -14.38
N GLU A 772 -41.73 23.45 -15.13
CA GLU A 772 -41.70 23.44 -16.59
C GLU A 772 -40.65 22.46 -17.12
N SER A 773 -39.48 22.34 -16.48
CA SER A 773 -38.51 21.27 -16.78
C SER A 773 -39.11 19.88 -16.57
N MET A 774 -39.92 19.69 -15.52
CA MET A 774 -40.61 18.43 -15.26
C MET A 774 -41.66 18.14 -16.35
N ILE A 775 -42.50 19.11 -16.73
CA ILE A 775 -43.44 18.97 -17.86
C ILE A 775 -42.67 18.62 -19.14
N TRP A 776 -41.58 19.36 -19.44
CA TRP A 776 -40.72 19.08 -20.58
C TRP A 776 -40.29 17.63 -20.58
N ILE A 777 -39.79 17.07 -19.46
CA ILE A 777 -39.36 15.66 -19.38
C ILE A 777 -40.52 14.69 -19.62
N VAL A 778 -41.68 14.88 -18.96
CA VAL A 778 -42.75 13.87 -18.94
C VAL A 778 -43.74 13.96 -20.11
N LYS A 779 -43.77 15.07 -20.86
CA LYS A 779 -44.76 15.25 -21.94
C LYS A 779 -44.63 14.31 -23.14
N GLU A 780 -43.46 13.73 -23.39
CA GLU A 780 -43.29 12.68 -24.40
C GLU A 780 -42.38 11.54 -23.89
N ARG A 781 -42.21 10.52 -24.74
CA ARG A 781 -41.46 9.30 -24.40
C ARG A 781 -39.94 9.50 -24.55
N ARG A 782 -39.26 9.76 -23.43
CA ARG A 782 -37.79 9.93 -23.36
C ARG A 782 -37.08 8.82 -22.59
N ASP A 783 -37.18 7.59 -23.09
CA ASP A 783 -36.50 6.40 -22.52
C ASP A 783 -34.98 6.58 -22.30
N TRP A 784 -34.35 7.48 -23.06
CA TRP A 784 -32.94 7.83 -22.94
C TRP A 784 -32.58 8.61 -21.66
N LEU A 785 -33.58 9.21 -20.99
CA LEU A 785 -33.48 9.78 -19.64
C LEU A 785 -33.91 8.78 -18.54
N SER A 786 -34.36 7.57 -18.90
CA SER A 786 -34.80 6.59 -17.91
C SER A 786 -33.62 6.12 -17.03
N GLY A 787 -33.88 6.08 -15.72
CA GLY A 787 -32.91 5.75 -14.69
C GLY A 787 -31.72 6.70 -14.64
N ARG A 788 -31.93 8.02 -14.77
CA ARG A 788 -30.86 9.02 -14.78
C ARG A 788 -31.16 10.24 -13.90
N PHE A 789 -30.09 10.96 -13.55
CA PHE A 789 -30.14 12.28 -12.91
C PHE A 789 -30.30 13.39 -13.96
N VAL A 790 -31.14 14.38 -13.69
CA VAL A 790 -31.33 15.58 -14.52
C VAL A 790 -31.41 16.82 -13.63
N SER A 791 -30.64 17.88 -13.94
CA SER A 791 -30.84 19.20 -13.34
C SER A 791 -31.88 20.01 -14.12
N CYS A 792 -32.79 20.68 -13.41
CA CYS A 792 -33.65 21.71 -13.99
C CYS A 792 -32.87 22.98 -14.41
N THR A 793 -31.66 23.21 -13.86
CA THR A 793 -30.81 24.35 -14.26
C THR A 793 -30.16 24.18 -15.63
N TRP A 794 -30.24 23.00 -16.25
CA TRP A 794 -29.67 22.75 -17.57
C TRP A 794 -30.57 23.25 -18.71
N ASP A 795 -29.94 23.62 -19.82
CA ASP A 795 -30.62 23.89 -21.08
C ASP A 795 -31.10 22.56 -21.69
N LEU A 796 -32.41 22.28 -21.60
CA LEU A 796 -32.96 20.98 -21.96
C LEU A 796 -32.96 20.72 -23.48
N ALA A 797 -32.84 21.78 -24.30
CA ALA A 797 -32.56 21.64 -25.72
C ALA A 797 -31.13 21.14 -25.96
N GLU A 798 -30.12 21.74 -25.32
CA GLU A 798 -28.74 21.24 -25.37
C GLU A 798 -28.59 19.84 -24.73
N LEU A 799 -29.40 19.52 -23.71
CA LEU A 799 -29.49 18.16 -23.15
C LEU A 799 -30.02 17.15 -24.18
N ALA A 800 -31.01 17.55 -25.00
CA ALA A 800 -31.57 16.72 -26.06
C ALA A 800 -30.59 16.52 -27.23
N GLU A 801 -29.77 17.53 -27.59
CA GLU A 801 -28.66 17.36 -28.55
C GLU A 801 -27.70 16.23 -28.11
N LYS A 802 -27.46 16.10 -26.79
CA LYS A 802 -26.54 15.10 -26.20
C LYS A 802 -27.15 13.71 -26.04
N ARG A 803 -28.42 13.49 -26.42
CA ARG A 803 -29.17 12.23 -26.28
C ARG A 803 -28.37 10.97 -26.63
N GLU A 804 -27.74 10.94 -27.81
CA GLU A 804 -27.04 9.74 -28.28
C GLU A 804 -25.68 9.54 -27.59
N GLU A 805 -25.06 10.61 -27.06
CA GLU A 805 -23.89 10.51 -26.19
C GLU A 805 -24.29 9.96 -24.81
N ILE A 806 -25.36 10.49 -24.22
CA ILE A 806 -25.90 10.09 -22.91
C ILE A 806 -26.29 8.60 -22.88
N LYS A 807 -26.82 8.09 -24.00
CA LYS A 807 -27.04 6.65 -24.23
C LYS A 807 -25.71 5.91 -24.40
N THR A 808 -24.93 6.25 -25.42
CA THR A 808 -23.75 5.46 -25.84
C THR A 808 -22.66 5.38 -24.77
N LYS A 809 -22.51 6.42 -23.94
CA LYS A 809 -21.56 6.48 -22.82
C LYS A 809 -22.21 6.15 -21.46
N GLU A 810 -23.49 5.76 -21.42
CA GLU A 810 -24.29 5.55 -20.18
C GLU A 810 -24.10 6.67 -19.15
N MET A 811 -24.24 7.93 -19.58
CA MET A 811 -24.03 9.11 -18.73
C MET A 811 -25.23 9.37 -17.81
N LEU A 812 -25.03 10.26 -16.84
CA LEU A 812 -26.05 10.69 -15.88
C LEU A 812 -26.53 9.57 -14.93
N LYS A 813 -25.66 8.60 -14.66
CA LYS A 813 -25.86 7.47 -13.73
C LYS A 813 -24.65 7.28 -12.81
N MET A 814 -24.88 6.77 -11.60
CA MET A 814 -23.89 6.43 -10.57
C MET A 814 -23.15 5.12 -10.89
N ASN A 815 -22.39 5.10 -11.98
CA ASN A 815 -21.63 3.94 -12.44
C ASN A 815 -20.11 4.12 -12.31
N LEU A 816 -19.45 3.19 -11.63
CA LEU A 816 -17.98 3.10 -11.57
C LEU A 816 -17.41 2.62 -12.93
N LYS A 817 -17.04 3.57 -13.79
CA LYS A 817 -16.49 3.27 -15.12
C LYS A 817 -14.97 3.08 -15.07
N LEU A 818 -14.55 1.83 -14.92
CA LEU A 818 -13.16 1.41 -15.08
C LEU A 818 -12.70 1.65 -16.53
N CYS A 819 -12.00 2.75 -16.76
CA CYS A 819 -11.53 3.13 -18.09
C CYS A 819 -10.31 2.28 -18.50
N LEU A 820 -10.54 1.24 -19.29
CA LEU A 820 -9.48 0.38 -19.85
C LEU A 820 -9.04 0.93 -21.21
N ASP A 821 -7.84 1.53 -21.23
CA ASP A 821 -7.42 2.36 -22.35
C ASP A 821 -7.03 1.60 -23.64
N GLY A 822 -7.34 2.20 -24.78
CA GLY A 822 -6.48 2.13 -25.97
C GLY A 822 -6.67 1.05 -27.04
N ARG A 823 -7.43 -0.05 -26.89
CA ARG A 823 -7.64 -1.01 -28.02
C ARG A 823 -9.06 -1.60 -28.13
N ARG A 824 -9.81 -1.12 -29.14
CA ARG A 824 -11.10 -1.69 -29.56
C ARG A 824 -10.95 -3.14 -30.07
N ARG A 825 -11.60 -4.09 -29.39
CA ARG A 825 -12.31 -5.22 -30.02
C ARG A 825 -13.75 -5.19 -29.56
N THR A 826 -14.68 -5.57 -30.44
CA THR A 826 -16.12 -5.36 -30.26
C THR A 826 -16.70 -6.20 -29.11
N ALA A 827 -17.58 -5.59 -28.32
CA ALA A 827 -18.13 -6.17 -27.08
C ALA A 827 -19.18 -7.28 -27.29
N SER A 828 -19.24 -7.91 -28.46
CA SER A 828 -20.30 -8.85 -28.87
C SER A 828 -20.10 -10.30 -28.42
N THR A 829 -19.12 -10.59 -27.57
CA THR A 829 -18.77 -11.97 -27.16
C THR A 829 -18.80 -12.26 -25.65
N PHE A 830 -19.06 -11.27 -24.78
CA PHE A 830 -18.97 -11.47 -23.33
C PHE A 830 -20.29 -11.91 -22.65
N PHE A 831 -21.45 -11.60 -23.25
CA PHE A 831 -22.77 -11.92 -22.66
C PHE A 831 -23.28 -13.36 -22.94
N ALA A 832 -22.57 -14.16 -23.73
CA ALA A 832 -23.07 -15.43 -24.27
C ALA A 832 -22.72 -16.70 -23.44
N ARG A 833 -22.34 -16.58 -22.16
CA ARG A 833 -21.86 -17.73 -21.35
C ARG A 833 -22.40 -17.90 -19.93
N PHE A 834 -23.36 -17.09 -19.49
CA PHE A 834 -24.10 -17.32 -18.24
C PHE A 834 -25.58 -17.62 -18.52
N HIS A 835 -25.83 -18.77 -19.16
CA HIS A 835 -27.10 -19.49 -19.03
C HIS A 835 -26.88 -20.62 -18.01
N VAL A 836 -27.33 -20.39 -16.78
CA VAL A 836 -27.51 -21.45 -15.77
C VAL A 836 -29.01 -21.70 -15.67
N PRO A 837 -29.53 -22.85 -16.14
CA PRO A 837 -30.95 -23.15 -16.01
C PRO A 837 -31.29 -23.45 -14.54
N VAL A 838 -32.44 -22.93 -14.09
CA VAL A 838 -32.93 -23.15 -12.72
C VAL A 838 -33.52 -24.56 -12.59
N GLN A 839 -33.05 -25.32 -11.59
CA GLN A 839 -33.77 -26.48 -11.04
C GLN A 839 -33.69 -26.50 -9.50
N PRO A 840 -34.67 -27.10 -8.79
CA PRO A 840 -34.93 -26.80 -7.39
C PRO A 840 -34.33 -27.78 -6.37
N PHE A 841 -34.07 -27.24 -5.18
CA PHE A 841 -34.11 -27.86 -3.83
C PHE A 841 -33.95 -29.38 -3.64
N SER A 842 -32.91 -29.76 -2.90
CA SER A 842 -32.99 -30.81 -1.87
C SER A 842 -31.87 -30.66 -0.82
N LEU A 843 -32.21 -30.83 0.47
CA LEU A 843 -31.27 -30.93 1.59
C LEU A 843 -30.91 -32.41 1.85
N PRO A 844 -29.73 -32.72 2.42
CA PRO A 844 -29.72 -33.05 3.86
C PRO A 844 -28.47 -32.58 4.65
N ARG A 845 -28.60 -32.64 5.99
CA ARG A 845 -27.55 -32.61 7.03
C ARG A 845 -27.66 -33.94 7.84
N PRO A 846 -26.78 -34.23 8.82
CA PRO A 846 -25.31 -34.19 8.87
C PRO A 846 -24.73 -35.54 9.42
N THR A 847 -23.41 -35.67 9.65
CA THR A 847 -22.77 -36.22 10.90
C THR A 847 -21.25 -36.49 10.76
N SER A 848 -20.59 -36.75 11.90
CA SER A 848 -19.13 -36.95 12.16
C SER A 848 -18.26 -35.69 12.03
N THR A 849 -17.63 -35.08 13.04
CA THR A 849 -17.14 -35.39 14.42
C THR A 849 -15.72 -35.97 14.53
N LEU A 850 -14.72 -35.11 14.79
CA LEU A 850 -13.79 -35.08 15.95
C LEU A 850 -12.79 -33.89 15.80
N PRO A 851 -11.97 -33.49 16.81
CA PRO A 851 -11.42 -32.14 16.93
C PRO A 851 -9.97 -31.96 16.39
N PRO A 852 -9.46 -30.70 16.32
CA PRO A 852 -8.08 -30.43 15.88
C PRO A 852 -7.02 -30.86 16.90
N SER A 853 -5.81 -31.11 16.40
CA SER A 853 -4.59 -31.41 17.18
C SER A 853 -3.48 -30.41 16.78
N PRO A 854 -2.58 -29.99 17.71
CA PRO A 854 -1.75 -28.80 17.52
C PRO A 854 -0.40 -29.06 16.80
N TYR A 855 0.46 -28.03 16.81
CA TYR A 855 1.78 -27.89 16.17
C TYR A 855 1.80 -27.39 14.71
N SER A 856 2.02 -26.07 14.61
CA SER A 856 2.83 -25.42 13.57
C SER A 856 4.25 -26.04 13.49
N PRO A 857 5.06 -25.81 12.41
CA PRO A 857 5.52 -24.49 11.89
C PRO A 857 4.92 -24.16 10.50
N GLN A 858 4.73 -22.91 10.04
CA GLN A 858 5.68 -21.80 9.76
C GLN A 858 6.85 -22.20 8.81
N SER A 859 6.80 -21.87 7.52
CA SER A 859 7.07 -20.53 6.92
C SER A 859 6.62 -20.50 5.42
N SER A 860 6.61 -19.49 4.54
CA SER A 860 7.09 -18.09 4.44
C SER A 860 8.40 -17.70 3.67
N SER A 861 8.55 -18.07 2.36
CA SER A 861 9.36 -17.46 1.24
C SER A 861 10.52 -18.32 0.60
N SER A 862 11.36 -17.93 -0.39
CA SER A 862 12.18 -16.70 -0.61
C SER A 862 13.02 -16.74 -1.91
N PRO A 863 13.68 -15.69 -2.45
CA PRO A 863 13.32 -14.30 -2.78
C PRO A 863 13.87 -13.91 -4.20
N SER A 864 14.23 -12.63 -4.40
CA SER A 864 15.17 -12.08 -5.42
C SER A 864 14.65 -11.66 -6.82
N VAL A 865 15.31 -10.61 -7.35
CA VAL A 865 15.41 -10.12 -8.76
C VAL A 865 14.11 -9.94 -9.59
N ALA A 866 13.69 -8.66 -9.68
CA ALA A 866 12.87 -8.05 -10.74
C ALA A 866 11.45 -8.60 -11.00
N LYS A 867 10.61 -7.81 -11.71
CA LYS A 867 9.52 -8.38 -12.53
C LYS A 867 10.05 -8.82 -13.90
N CYS A 868 11.05 -9.71 -13.88
CA CYS A 868 11.17 -10.72 -14.93
C CYS A 868 10.21 -11.84 -14.49
N SER A 869 8.99 -11.88 -15.05
CA SER A 869 8.00 -12.88 -14.62
C SER A 869 8.36 -14.21 -15.28
N MET A 870 9.35 -14.89 -14.71
CA MET A 870 9.86 -16.15 -15.23
C MET A 870 8.74 -17.15 -15.51
N PHE A 871 8.89 -17.82 -16.65
CA PHE A 871 7.90 -18.67 -17.30
C PHE A 871 6.63 -17.92 -17.78
N GLU A 872 6.72 -16.59 -18.00
CA GLU A 872 5.76 -15.73 -18.73
C GLU A 872 5.18 -16.47 -19.95
N PHE A 873 6.05 -16.97 -20.80
CA PHE A 873 5.73 -17.56 -22.09
C PHE A 873 5.59 -19.09 -21.99
N ARG A 874 5.22 -19.67 -20.84
CA ARG A 874 5.06 -21.13 -20.69
C ARG A 874 3.78 -21.70 -21.32
N ARG A 875 2.75 -20.88 -21.48
CA ARG A 875 1.43 -21.29 -22.02
C ARG A 875 1.33 -20.98 -23.51
N GLN A 876 0.59 -21.82 -24.25
CA GLN A 876 0.26 -21.53 -25.65
C GLN A 876 -0.81 -20.42 -25.75
N PRO A 877 -0.83 -19.61 -26.82
CA PRO A 877 0.10 -19.61 -27.96
C PRO A 877 1.43 -18.86 -27.68
N PHE A 878 1.54 -18.15 -26.55
CA PHE A 878 2.68 -17.30 -26.21
C PHE A 878 4.03 -18.04 -26.22
N ARG A 879 4.05 -19.32 -25.83
CA ARG A 879 5.24 -20.18 -25.91
C ARG A 879 5.74 -20.33 -27.34
N THR A 880 4.87 -20.67 -28.29
CA THR A 880 5.25 -20.76 -29.71
C THR A 880 5.73 -19.40 -30.22
N LEU A 881 5.03 -18.30 -29.89
CA LEU A 881 5.44 -16.95 -30.32
C LEU A 881 6.82 -16.56 -29.79
N TYR A 882 7.10 -16.79 -28.50
CA TYR A 882 8.42 -16.54 -27.91
C TYR A 882 9.49 -17.43 -28.54
N MET A 883 9.22 -18.73 -28.73
CA MET A 883 10.20 -19.64 -29.35
C MET A 883 10.49 -19.27 -30.81
N THR A 884 9.49 -18.88 -31.60
CA THR A 884 9.69 -18.38 -32.97
C THR A 884 10.50 -17.08 -32.97
N TYR A 885 10.21 -16.14 -32.07
CA TYR A 885 11.02 -14.92 -31.90
C TYR A 885 12.45 -15.25 -31.45
N PHE A 886 12.64 -16.16 -30.49
CA PHE A 886 13.95 -16.55 -29.98
C PHE A 886 14.80 -17.19 -31.07
N ILE A 887 14.24 -18.14 -31.84
CA ILE A 887 14.94 -18.83 -32.91
C ILE A 887 15.30 -17.84 -34.03
N THR A 888 14.34 -17.04 -34.51
CA THR A 888 14.60 -16.08 -35.61
C THR A 888 15.57 -14.98 -35.18
N SER A 889 15.39 -14.35 -34.02
CA SER A 889 16.33 -13.33 -33.52
C SER A 889 17.71 -13.90 -33.18
N THR A 890 17.80 -15.16 -32.74
CA THR A 890 19.10 -15.77 -32.45
C THR A 890 19.86 -16.10 -33.74
N LEU A 891 19.19 -16.68 -34.75
CA LEU A 891 19.83 -17.00 -36.04
C LEU A 891 20.15 -15.76 -36.88
N LEU A 892 19.26 -14.77 -36.92
CA LEU A 892 19.37 -13.62 -37.83
C LEU A 892 20.05 -12.38 -37.21
N VAL A 893 20.14 -12.28 -35.88
CA VAL A 893 20.69 -11.09 -35.19
C VAL A 893 21.77 -11.45 -34.18
N ARG A 894 21.46 -12.29 -33.17
CA ARG A 894 22.38 -12.53 -32.04
C ARG A 894 23.61 -13.33 -32.44
N LEU A 895 23.46 -14.41 -33.21
CA LEU A 895 24.59 -15.21 -33.68
C LEU A 895 25.51 -14.43 -34.63
N PRO A 896 25.01 -13.69 -35.65
CA PRO A 896 25.83 -12.76 -36.42
C PRO A 896 26.54 -11.72 -35.54
N TYR A 897 25.85 -11.13 -34.56
CA TYR A 897 26.46 -10.16 -33.64
C TYR A 897 27.57 -10.79 -32.78
N TRP A 898 27.37 -11.99 -32.23
CA TRP A 898 28.38 -12.71 -31.45
C TRP A 898 29.57 -13.13 -32.32
N VAL A 899 29.33 -13.54 -33.57
CA VAL A 899 30.40 -13.83 -34.55
C VAL A 899 31.22 -12.57 -34.84
N ILE A 900 30.57 -11.46 -35.20
CA ILE A 900 31.26 -10.19 -35.52
C ILE A 900 32.04 -9.67 -34.32
N THR A 901 31.47 -9.71 -33.11
CA THR A 901 32.17 -9.26 -31.89
C THR A 901 33.24 -10.24 -31.40
N ALA A 902 33.16 -11.52 -31.74
CA ALA A 902 34.20 -12.51 -31.42
C ALA A 902 35.42 -12.46 -32.36
N ILE A 903 35.33 -11.86 -33.55
CA ILE A 903 36.48 -11.75 -34.47
C ILE A 903 37.64 -10.99 -33.81
N PRO A 904 37.54 -9.67 -33.50
CA PRO A 904 38.64 -8.92 -32.89
C PRO A 904 38.81 -9.29 -31.40
N PRO A 905 40.01 -9.73 -30.95
CA PRO A 905 40.23 -10.14 -29.56
C PRO A 905 39.88 -9.09 -28.52
N PHE A 906 39.97 -7.80 -28.85
CA PHE A 906 39.68 -6.71 -27.90
C PHE A 906 38.18 -6.45 -27.65
N LEU A 907 37.26 -7.03 -28.44
CA LEU A 907 35.81 -6.98 -28.19
C LEU A 907 35.26 -8.25 -27.53
N ARG A 908 36.07 -9.32 -27.40
CA ARG A 908 35.67 -10.56 -26.71
C ARG A 908 35.41 -10.30 -25.22
N PRO A 909 34.50 -11.05 -24.57
CA PRO A 909 34.24 -10.92 -23.13
C PRO A 909 35.50 -11.02 -22.25
N ARG A 910 36.48 -11.83 -22.69
CA ARG A 910 37.87 -11.86 -22.22
C ARG A 910 38.79 -11.92 -23.45
N LYS A 911 39.89 -11.16 -23.46
CA LYS A 911 40.77 -11.01 -24.64
C LYS A 911 41.47 -12.31 -25.05
N THR A 912 41.77 -13.13 -24.05
CA THR A 912 42.39 -14.46 -24.11
C THR A 912 41.48 -15.55 -24.65
N TRP A 913 40.15 -15.39 -24.53
CA TRP A 913 39.19 -16.40 -24.98
C TRP A 913 39.29 -16.68 -26.49
N SER A 914 39.11 -17.95 -26.85
CA SER A 914 38.97 -18.37 -28.24
C SER A 914 37.71 -17.79 -28.89
N PHE A 915 37.72 -17.73 -30.22
CA PHE A 915 36.55 -17.34 -31.03
C PHE A 915 35.31 -18.20 -30.68
N GLY A 916 35.49 -19.53 -30.57
CA GLY A 916 34.42 -20.45 -30.20
C GLY A 916 33.87 -20.20 -28.79
N ARG A 917 34.72 -20.08 -27.77
CA ARG A 917 34.29 -19.81 -26.38
C ARG A 917 33.50 -18.51 -26.27
N SER A 918 33.92 -17.50 -27.03
CA SER A 918 33.26 -16.19 -27.12
C SER A 918 31.85 -16.24 -27.73
N ILE A 919 31.48 -17.32 -28.42
CA ILE A 919 30.15 -17.55 -29.00
C ILE A 919 29.34 -18.55 -28.16
N PHE A 920 29.96 -19.64 -27.69
CA PHE A 920 29.26 -20.68 -26.91
C PHE A 920 28.74 -20.18 -25.56
N VAL A 921 29.50 -19.39 -24.79
CA VAL A 921 29.05 -18.92 -23.48
C VAL A 921 27.83 -17.97 -23.59
N PRO A 922 27.80 -16.97 -24.49
CA PRO A 922 26.57 -16.21 -24.79
C PRO A 922 25.41 -17.08 -25.28
N GLY A 923 25.67 -18.11 -26.10
CA GLY A 923 24.66 -19.06 -26.56
C GLY A 923 24.00 -19.84 -25.43
N ILE A 924 24.79 -20.38 -24.49
CA ILE A 924 24.29 -21.10 -23.31
C ILE A 924 23.53 -20.16 -22.38
N ARG A 925 24.03 -18.94 -22.14
CA ARG A 925 23.30 -17.90 -21.40
C ARG A 925 21.93 -17.61 -22.02
N ALA A 926 21.84 -17.56 -23.35
CA ALA A 926 20.58 -17.36 -24.07
C ALA A 926 19.64 -18.59 -23.99
N PHE A 927 20.18 -19.80 -24.02
CA PHE A 927 19.41 -21.04 -23.81
C PHE A 927 18.81 -21.11 -22.39
N VAL A 928 19.63 -20.91 -21.34
CA VAL A 928 19.16 -20.90 -19.95
C VAL A 928 18.11 -19.80 -19.75
N SER A 929 18.34 -18.60 -20.29
CA SER A 929 17.33 -17.51 -20.26
C SER A 929 16.01 -17.89 -20.95
N THR A 930 16.06 -18.73 -21.99
CA THR A 930 14.87 -19.22 -22.71
C THR A 930 14.11 -20.26 -21.90
N TRP A 931 14.81 -21.16 -21.21
CA TRP A 931 14.20 -22.09 -20.28
C TRP A 931 13.43 -21.34 -19.18
N TYR A 932 14.07 -20.36 -18.52
CA TYR A 932 13.44 -19.49 -17.53
C TYR A 932 12.33 -18.57 -18.10
N ALA A 933 12.21 -18.42 -19.43
CA ALA A 933 11.12 -17.69 -20.06
C ALA A 933 9.93 -18.57 -20.49
N THR A 934 10.16 -19.86 -20.80
CA THR A 934 9.20 -20.72 -21.53
C THR A 934 8.96 -22.10 -20.91
N SER A 935 9.82 -22.57 -20.00
CA SER A 935 9.96 -23.98 -19.60
C SER A 935 10.10 -24.95 -20.78
N PHE A 936 10.73 -24.50 -21.87
CA PHE A 936 11.02 -25.32 -23.04
C PHE A 936 12.52 -25.26 -23.42
N PRO A 937 13.16 -26.40 -23.75
CA PRO A 937 12.64 -27.76 -23.62
C PRO A 937 12.25 -28.09 -22.16
N PRO A 938 11.35 -29.07 -21.91
CA PRO A 938 11.13 -29.57 -20.55
C PRO A 938 12.48 -30.01 -19.95
N ALA A 939 12.63 -29.89 -18.63
CA ALA A 939 13.87 -30.22 -17.95
C ALA A 939 14.33 -31.65 -18.33
N PRO A 940 15.63 -31.88 -18.63
CA PRO A 940 16.12 -33.15 -19.15
C PRO A 940 16.10 -34.24 -18.07
N GLY A 941 14.95 -34.88 -17.94
CA GLY A 941 14.68 -36.02 -17.08
C GLY A 941 13.30 -36.56 -17.43
N ALA A 942 13.24 -37.68 -18.15
CA ALA A 942 12.00 -38.44 -18.19
C ALA A 942 11.71 -38.96 -16.77
N ASP A 943 10.43 -39.18 -16.48
CA ASP A 943 9.99 -39.70 -15.19
C ASP A 943 10.79 -40.98 -14.82
N PRO A 944 11.40 -41.05 -13.62
CA PRO A 944 12.19 -42.21 -13.20
C PRO A 944 11.43 -43.54 -13.23
N GLU A 945 10.10 -43.55 -13.05
CA GLU A 945 9.31 -44.79 -13.22
C GLU A 945 9.22 -45.20 -14.69
N THR A 946 8.93 -44.25 -15.59
CA THR A 946 8.96 -44.44 -17.04
C THR A 946 10.34 -44.92 -17.53
N ILE A 947 11.44 -44.38 -16.98
CA ILE A 947 12.79 -44.88 -17.31
C ILE A 947 13.00 -46.28 -16.74
N ALA A 948 12.69 -46.54 -15.47
CA ALA A 948 12.91 -47.83 -14.81
C ALA A 948 12.15 -48.99 -15.48
N ASN A 949 10.99 -48.71 -16.07
CA ASN A 949 10.16 -49.66 -16.81
C ASN A 949 10.53 -49.78 -18.29
N SER A 950 11.52 -49.03 -18.78
CA SER A 950 12.00 -49.09 -20.17
C SER A 950 13.08 -50.17 -20.37
N PRO A 951 13.21 -50.75 -21.59
CA PRO A 951 14.29 -51.70 -21.89
C PRO A 951 15.70 -51.07 -21.80
N ASP A 952 15.80 -49.74 -21.92
CA ASP A 952 17.05 -48.99 -21.80
C ASP A 952 17.57 -48.89 -20.35
N ALA A 953 16.75 -49.17 -19.34
CA ALA A 953 17.10 -48.97 -17.92
C ALA A 953 18.38 -49.72 -17.49
N ALA A 954 18.50 -50.99 -17.85
CA ALA A 954 19.66 -51.82 -17.48
C ALA A 954 20.94 -51.43 -18.27
N PRO A 955 20.91 -51.22 -19.60
CA PRO A 955 22.04 -50.63 -20.35
C PRO A 955 22.52 -49.27 -19.81
N LEU A 956 21.63 -48.45 -19.25
CA LEU A 956 21.97 -47.16 -18.63
C LEU A 956 22.52 -47.28 -17.20
N GLY A 957 22.57 -48.47 -16.62
CA GLY A 957 23.04 -48.67 -15.24
C GLY A 957 22.06 -48.20 -14.16
N PHE A 958 20.75 -48.12 -14.46
CA PHE A 958 19.73 -47.62 -13.53
C PHE A 958 19.56 -48.53 -12.30
N VAL A 959 19.54 -47.92 -11.11
CA VAL A 959 19.17 -48.56 -9.85
C VAL A 959 18.22 -47.70 -9.02
N TRP A 960 17.30 -48.36 -8.32
CA TRP A 960 16.46 -47.74 -7.29
C TRP A 960 17.19 -47.77 -5.95
N VAL A 961 17.14 -46.67 -5.22
CA VAL A 961 17.75 -46.48 -3.89
C VAL A 961 16.62 -46.34 -2.86
N SER A 962 16.70 -47.13 -1.79
CA SER A 962 15.74 -47.11 -0.68
C SER A 962 15.72 -45.75 0.04
N PRO A 963 14.60 -45.35 0.69
CA PRO A 963 14.60 -44.18 1.56
C PRO A 963 15.67 -44.29 2.66
N LEU A 964 16.22 -43.15 3.10
CA LEU A 964 17.07 -43.11 4.29
C LEU A 964 16.29 -43.60 5.54
N PRO A 965 16.84 -44.54 6.33
CA PRO A 965 16.23 -44.95 7.59
C PRO A 965 15.94 -43.78 8.54
N THR A 966 14.76 -43.79 9.17
CA THR A 966 14.28 -42.67 9.99
C THR A 966 15.09 -42.42 11.26
N ASP A 967 15.84 -43.42 11.75
CA ASP A 967 16.73 -43.30 12.90
C ASP A 967 18.15 -42.83 12.55
N LEU A 968 18.42 -42.57 11.26
CA LEU A 968 19.60 -41.84 10.77
C LEU A 968 19.29 -40.35 10.50
N ILE A 969 18.06 -39.89 10.78
CA ILE A 969 17.64 -38.49 10.60
C ILE A 969 17.91 -37.72 11.90
N SER A 970 18.77 -36.69 11.87
CA SER A 970 19.02 -35.83 13.04
C SER A 970 17.77 -35.04 13.42
N LYS A 971 17.67 -34.66 14.70
CA LYS A 971 16.57 -33.83 15.20
C LYS A 971 16.39 -32.55 14.37
N GLU A 972 17.47 -31.85 14.05
CA GLU A 972 17.44 -30.60 13.25
C GLU A 972 16.81 -30.83 11.87
N ILE A 973 17.21 -31.89 11.14
CA ILE A 973 16.65 -32.18 9.82
C ILE A 973 15.22 -32.74 9.91
N GLY A 974 14.88 -33.48 10.97
CA GLY A 974 13.50 -33.90 11.25
C GLY A 974 12.55 -32.73 11.52
N GLU A 975 13.02 -31.69 12.21
CA GLU A 975 12.27 -30.45 12.42
C GLU A 975 12.11 -29.66 11.11
N MET A 976 13.16 -29.60 10.27
CA MET A 976 13.06 -29.02 8.91
C MET A 976 12.09 -29.78 8.01
N MET A 977 12.11 -31.12 8.04
CA MET A 977 11.16 -31.97 7.31
C MET A 977 9.71 -31.65 7.68
N LYS A 978 9.43 -31.52 8.99
CA LYS A 978 8.10 -31.15 9.51
C LYS A 978 7.68 -29.75 9.07
N ALA A 979 8.58 -28.77 9.11
CA ALA A 979 8.30 -27.39 8.69
C ALA A 979 7.99 -27.24 7.18
N GLN A 980 8.37 -28.24 6.37
CA GLN A 980 8.32 -28.20 4.91
C GLN A 980 7.32 -29.21 4.31
N GLY A 981 6.76 -30.12 5.11
CA GLY A 981 5.92 -31.22 4.63
C GLY A 981 6.69 -32.22 3.76
N VAL A 982 7.96 -32.48 4.09
CA VAL A 982 8.88 -33.32 3.30
C VAL A 982 9.19 -34.62 4.05
N GLU A 983 9.05 -35.74 3.36
CA GLU A 983 9.40 -37.07 3.88
C GLU A 983 10.64 -37.67 3.18
N ALA A 984 11.31 -38.61 3.85
CA ALA A 984 12.32 -39.46 3.23
C ALA A 984 11.62 -40.43 2.27
N GLN A 985 12.06 -40.45 1.01
CA GLN A 985 11.40 -41.20 -0.07
C GLN A 985 12.42 -41.98 -0.89
N LYS A 986 11.93 -42.91 -1.70
CA LYS A 986 12.73 -43.74 -2.60
C LYS A 986 13.30 -42.86 -3.73
N THR A 987 14.61 -42.87 -3.92
CA THR A 987 15.28 -42.15 -5.01
C THR A 987 15.91 -43.12 -6.01
N PHE A 988 16.60 -42.63 -7.03
CA PHE A 988 17.25 -43.40 -8.09
C PHE A 988 18.71 -42.98 -8.27
N ALA A 989 19.50 -43.83 -8.91
CA ALA A 989 20.87 -43.53 -9.27
C ALA A 989 21.27 -44.25 -10.57
N TYR A 990 22.37 -43.83 -11.17
CA TYR A 990 22.95 -44.46 -12.36
C TYR A 990 24.41 -44.85 -12.11
N TRP A 991 24.79 -46.03 -12.58
CA TRP A 991 26.17 -46.48 -12.56
C TRP A 991 26.90 -46.10 -13.85
N TYR A 992 27.99 -45.35 -13.70
CA TYR A 992 29.00 -45.17 -14.74
C TYR A 992 30.22 -46.04 -14.41
N GLN A 993 30.82 -46.66 -15.42
CA GLN A 993 31.93 -47.58 -15.25
C GLN A 993 32.88 -47.51 -16.45
N ARG A 994 34.18 -47.77 -16.23
CA ARG A 994 35.17 -47.86 -17.32
C ARG A 994 34.85 -49.05 -18.23
N GLU A 995 35.18 -48.95 -19.52
CA GLU A 995 34.98 -50.05 -20.47
C GLU A 995 35.71 -51.32 -20.01
N GLY A 996 35.06 -52.49 -20.14
CA GLY A 996 35.54 -53.76 -19.61
C GLY A 996 35.20 -54.05 -18.13
N VAL A 997 34.72 -53.07 -17.36
CA VAL A 997 34.24 -53.29 -15.98
C VAL A 997 32.87 -53.99 -16.00
N LYS A 998 32.67 -55.00 -15.15
CA LYS A 998 31.39 -55.73 -15.03
C LYS A 998 30.25 -54.81 -14.54
N SER A 999 29.03 -55.11 -14.99
CA SER A 999 27.80 -54.44 -14.54
C SER A 999 27.78 -54.29 -13.01
N SER A 1000 27.56 -53.06 -12.58
CA SER A 1000 27.95 -52.59 -11.26
C SER A 1000 26.80 -52.51 -10.24
N LYS A 1001 25.56 -52.69 -10.72
CA LYS A 1001 24.36 -52.88 -9.90
C LYS A 1001 24.45 -54.12 -9.00
N ASP A 1002 25.04 -55.19 -9.52
CA ASP A 1002 25.13 -56.50 -8.85
C ASP A 1002 26.53 -56.78 -8.28
N ARG A 1003 27.54 -55.97 -8.63
CA ARG A 1003 28.92 -56.04 -8.09
C ARG A 1003 29.05 -55.18 -6.83
N LYS A 1004 29.01 -55.83 -5.66
CA LYS A 1004 29.47 -55.27 -4.37
C LYS A 1004 30.89 -54.70 -4.48
N SER A 1005 31.31 -53.86 -3.52
CA SER A 1005 32.66 -53.31 -3.48
C SER A 1005 33.73 -54.37 -3.26
N GLU A 1006 34.88 -54.24 -3.93
CA GLU A 1006 36.09 -54.96 -3.57
C GLU A 1006 36.86 -54.25 -2.43
N PRO A 1007 37.68 -54.97 -1.63
CA PRO A 1007 38.53 -54.33 -0.61
C PRO A 1007 39.40 -53.24 -1.22
N ASN A 1008 39.41 -52.07 -0.60
CA ASN A 1008 40.11 -50.85 -1.06
C ASN A 1008 39.61 -50.26 -2.40
N GLU A 1009 38.46 -50.68 -2.94
CA GLU A 1009 37.87 -50.05 -4.13
C GLU A 1009 37.40 -48.61 -3.81
N LYS A 1010 38.04 -47.61 -4.43
CA LYS A 1010 37.60 -46.20 -4.41
C LYS A 1010 36.40 -45.98 -5.33
N ILE A 1011 35.47 -45.13 -4.90
CA ILE A 1011 34.27 -44.76 -5.66
C ILE A 1011 33.96 -43.27 -5.50
N ILE A 1012 33.47 -42.64 -6.57
CA ILE A 1012 32.93 -41.27 -6.50
C ILE A 1012 31.40 -41.36 -6.48
N LEU A 1013 30.79 -40.83 -5.42
CA LEU A 1013 29.36 -40.50 -5.36
C LEU A 1013 29.20 -39.08 -5.92
N HIS A 1014 28.53 -38.92 -7.06
CA HIS A 1014 28.47 -37.64 -7.77
C HIS A 1014 27.02 -37.16 -7.99
N PHE A 1015 26.74 -35.90 -7.69
CA PHE A 1015 25.42 -35.25 -7.83
C PHE A 1015 25.46 -34.11 -8.85
N HIS A 1016 24.43 -34.02 -9.69
CA HIS A 1016 24.37 -33.01 -10.76
C HIS A 1016 24.06 -31.59 -10.26
N GLY A 1017 24.57 -30.60 -10.99
CA GLY A 1017 24.18 -29.19 -10.92
C GLY A 1017 22.78 -28.91 -11.48
N GLY A 1018 22.55 -27.64 -11.87
CA GLY A 1018 21.24 -27.19 -12.39
C GLY A 1018 20.35 -26.45 -11.38
N GLY A 1019 20.93 -25.99 -10.26
CA GLY A 1019 20.23 -25.08 -9.34
C GLY A 1019 19.05 -25.69 -8.59
N TYR A 1020 19.08 -26.98 -8.24
CA TYR A 1020 17.98 -27.74 -7.62
C TYR A 1020 16.65 -27.79 -8.40
N VAL A 1021 16.42 -26.97 -9.42
CA VAL A 1021 15.14 -26.86 -10.15
C VAL A 1021 15.14 -27.56 -11.52
N GLN A 1022 16.29 -28.04 -11.97
CA GLN A 1022 16.45 -28.84 -13.18
C GLN A 1022 17.71 -29.72 -13.08
N GLY A 1023 17.86 -30.65 -14.02
CA GLY A 1023 18.95 -31.62 -14.06
C GLY A 1023 18.45 -33.05 -13.86
N SER A 1024 19.35 -34.02 -14.06
CA SER A 1024 19.09 -35.44 -13.80
C SER A 1024 20.42 -36.19 -13.75
N ALA A 1025 20.49 -37.26 -12.96
CA ALA A 1025 21.64 -38.17 -12.89
C ALA A 1025 21.80 -39.08 -14.13
N HIS A 1026 20.89 -38.98 -15.10
CA HIS A 1026 20.82 -39.86 -16.28
C HIS A 1026 22.03 -39.71 -17.24
N PRO A 1027 22.56 -40.80 -17.84
CA PRO A 1027 23.71 -40.76 -18.76
C PRO A 1027 23.63 -39.80 -19.94
N LYS A 1028 22.44 -39.57 -20.50
CA LYS A 1028 22.20 -38.61 -21.60
C LYS A 1028 21.78 -37.21 -21.09
N GLY A 1029 21.85 -36.98 -19.77
CA GLY A 1029 21.35 -35.81 -19.04
C GLY A 1029 22.32 -34.63 -18.99
N GLY A 1030 22.65 -34.04 -20.14
CA GLY A 1030 23.33 -32.74 -20.23
C GLY A 1030 24.73 -32.70 -19.58
N ALA A 1031 24.80 -32.25 -18.32
CA ALA A 1031 26.03 -31.91 -17.61
C ALA A 1031 26.75 -33.11 -16.94
N ILE A 1032 25.99 -34.02 -16.31
CA ILE A 1032 26.58 -35.05 -15.44
C ILE A 1032 27.31 -36.17 -16.22
N GLY A 1033 26.88 -36.45 -17.45
CA GLY A 1033 27.54 -37.41 -18.34
C GLY A 1033 28.98 -37.01 -18.67
N PRO A 1034 29.22 -35.82 -19.23
CA PRO A 1034 30.55 -35.26 -19.47
C PRO A 1034 31.49 -35.24 -18.25
N VAL A 1035 30.97 -35.04 -17.04
CA VAL A 1035 31.77 -35.07 -15.80
C VAL A 1035 32.07 -36.51 -15.38
N SER A 1036 31.07 -37.37 -15.24
CA SER A 1036 31.25 -38.76 -14.79
C SER A 1036 32.17 -39.55 -15.74
N SER A 1037 32.01 -39.36 -17.06
CA SER A 1037 32.90 -39.95 -18.07
C SER A 1037 34.30 -39.32 -18.05
N GLY A 1038 34.42 -38.00 -17.85
CA GLY A 1038 35.71 -37.31 -17.75
C GLY A 1038 36.52 -37.75 -16.52
N LEU A 1039 35.85 -37.94 -15.37
CA LEU A 1039 36.45 -38.50 -14.16
C LEU A 1039 36.93 -39.93 -14.41
N LEU A 1040 36.13 -40.80 -15.01
CA LEU A 1040 36.54 -42.17 -15.38
C LEU A 1040 37.67 -42.23 -16.42
N GLN A 1041 37.83 -41.19 -17.24
CA GLN A 1041 38.88 -41.07 -18.25
C GLN A 1041 40.22 -40.62 -17.65
N HIS A 1042 40.21 -39.75 -16.62
CA HIS A 1042 41.42 -39.08 -16.11
C HIS A 1042 41.79 -39.40 -14.65
N CYS A 1043 40.89 -40.01 -13.86
CA CYS A 1043 41.15 -40.47 -12.49
C CYS A 1043 41.39 -41.99 -12.55
N HIS A 1044 42.65 -42.43 -12.53
CA HIS A 1044 42.95 -43.82 -12.84
C HIS A 1044 42.61 -44.78 -11.70
N GLY A 1045 42.79 -44.36 -10.44
CA GLY A 1045 42.46 -45.09 -9.23
C GLY A 1045 40.96 -45.25 -8.91
N VAL A 1046 40.06 -44.78 -9.79
CA VAL A 1046 38.61 -45.02 -9.70
C VAL A 1046 38.12 -45.79 -10.93
N SER A 1047 37.32 -46.83 -10.71
CA SER A 1047 36.76 -47.71 -11.74
C SER A 1047 35.28 -47.44 -12.06
N ARG A 1048 34.56 -46.82 -11.12
CA ARG A 1048 33.11 -46.59 -11.13
C ARG A 1048 32.76 -45.21 -10.55
N VAL A 1049 31.74 -44.56 -11.10
CA VAL A 1049 31.09 -43.37 -10.53
C VAL A 1049 29.62 -43.70 -10.31
N PHE A 1050 29.10 -43.40 -9.12
CA PHE A 1050 27.70 -43.57 -8.77
C PHE A 1050 27.02 -42.21 -8.83
N ALA A 1051 26.24 -41.99 -9.88
CA ALA A 1051 25.51 -40.74 -10.11
C ALA A 1051 24.20 -40.76 -9.32
N GLY A 1052 24.16 -40.04 -8.20
CA GLY A 1052 23.01 -39.96 -7.31
C GLY A 1052 21.92 -39.03 -7.89
N GLY A 1053 20.71 -39.55 -8.01
CA GLY A 1053 19.51 -38.75 -8.29
C GLY A 1053 18.94 -38.14 -7.01
N TYR A 1054 18.45 -36.91 -7.12
CA TYR A 1054 17.72 -36.23 -6.04
C TYR A 1054 16.44 -35.58 -6.59
N ARG A 1055 15.44 -35.41 -5.73
CA ARG A 1055 14.19 -34.74 -6.05
C ARG A 1055 14.43 -33.25 -6.29
N VAL A 1056 14.30 -32.82 -7.54
CA VAL A 1056 14.35 -31.40 -7.93
C VAL A 1056 13.14 -30.64 -7.37
N SER A 1057 13.40 -29.40 -6.93
CA SER A 1057 12.42 -28.51 -6.30
C SER A 1057 11.62 -27.70 -7.32
N SER A 1058 10.39 -27.34 -6.97
CA SER A 1058 9.59 -26.37 -7.75
C SER A 1058 8.75 -25.46 -6.85
N SER A 1059 8.35 -24.30 -7.39
CA SER A 1059 7.45 -23.34 -6.73
C SER A 1059 6.57 -22.64 -7.77
N ALA A 1060 5.71 -21.71 -7.35
CA ALA A 1060 4.92 -20.88 -8.27
C ALA A 1060 5.83 -20.24 -9.35
N PRO A 1061 5.51 -20.35 -10.65
CA PRO A 1061 4.19 -20.63 -11.22
C PRO A 1061 3.88 -22.11 -11.52
N PHE A 1062 4.69 -23.05 -11.05
CA PHE A 1062 4.42 -24.49 -11.02
C PHE A 1062 3.86 -24.91 -9.63
N PRO A 1063 3.34 -26.13 -9.46
CA PRO A 1063 3.03 -26.65 -8.13
C PRO A 1063 4.30 -26.68 -7.26
N SER A 1064 4.20 -26.27 -6.01
CA SER A 1064 5.33 -26.36 -5.07
C SER A 1064 5.65 -27.82 -4.75
N LYS A 1065 6.92 -28.22 -4.87
CA LYS A 1065 7.39 -29.59 -4.57
C LYS A 1065 8.84 -29.58 -4.09
N ASN A 1066 9.18 -30.59 -3.28
CA ASN A 1066 10.55 -30.98 -2.92
C ASN A 1066 11.49 -29.83 -2.48
N PRO A 1067 11.08 -28.92 -1.57
CA PRO A 1067 12.00 -27.95 -1.00
C PRO A 1067 13.04 -28.63 -0.10
N TRP A 1068 14.06 -27.88 0.32
CA TRP A 1068 15.03 -28.32 1.31
C TRP A 1068 14.30 -28.78 2.60
N PRO A 1069 14.63 -29.95 3.19
CA PRO A 1069 15.83 -30.77 2.97
C PRO A 1069 15.64 -31.97 2.00
N ALA A 1070 14.65 -31.99 1.11
CA ALA A 1070 14.34 -33.17 0.27
C ALA A 1070 15.56 -33.76 -0.46
N ALA A 1071 16.35 -32.92 -1.12
CA ALA A 1071 17.55 -33.35 -1.83
C ALA A 1071 18.67 -33.89 -0.90
N LEU A 1072 18.78 -33.37 0.33
CA LEU A 1072 19.73 -33.88 1.34
C LEU A 1072 19.37 -35.31 1.75
N LEU A 1073 18.09 -35.60 1.98
CA LEU A 1073 17.62 -36.95 2.31
C LEU A 1073 17.92 -37.95 1.19
N ASP A 1074 17.69 -37.55 -0.07
CA ASP A 1074 17.94 -38.41 -1.24
C ASP A 1074 19.44 -38.66 -1.45
N GLY A 1075 20.26 -37.63 -1.21
CA GLY A 1075 21.72 -37.73 -1.29
C GLY A 1075 22.33 -38.59 -0.16
N LEU A 1076 21.82 -38.45 1.07
CA LEU A 1076 22.17 -39.32 2.20
C LEU A 1076 21.73 -40.77 1.96
N ALA A 1077 20.56 -40.98 1.34
CA ALA A 1077 20.12 -42.32 0.93
C ALA A 1077 21.07 -42.95 -0.09
N CYS A 1078 21.55 -42.18 -1.07
CA CYS A 1078 22.58 -42.65 -2.02
C CYS A 1078 23.91 -42.99 -1.34
N TYR A 1079 24.32 -42.22 -0.33
CA TYR A 1079 25.53 -42.49 0.46
C TYR A 1079 25.38 -43.75 1.34
N TYR A 1080 24.26 -43.88 2.05
CA TYR A 1080 23.92 -45.05 2.85
C TYR A 1080 23.87 -46.32 1.99
N TYR A 1081 23.25 -46.27 0.80
CA TYR A 1081 23.23 -47.36 -0.17
C TYR A 1081 24.64 -47.84 -0.59
N LEU A 1082 25.60 -46.93 -0.79
CA LEU A 1082 26.97 -47.33 -1.12
C LEU A 1082 27.66 -48.09 0.02
N ILE A 1083 27.46 -47.67 1.26
CA ILE A 1083 28.15 -48.27 2.42
C ILE A 1083 27.43 -49.54 2.88
N HIS A 1084 26.13 -49.44 3.15
CA HIS A 1084 25.33 -50.53 3.70
C HIS A 1084 24.98 -51.59 2.66
N ASP A 1085 24.42 -51.17 1.51
CA ASP A 1085 23.92 -52.12 0.53
C ASP A 1085 25.02 -52.59 -0.43
N MET A 1086 25.94 -51.72 -0.86
CA MET A 1086 27.04 -52.10 -1.77
C MET A 1086 28.33 -52.50 -1.07
N GLY A 1087 28.51 -52.18 0.22
CA GLY A 1087 29.61 -52.63 1.07
C GLY A 1087 30.86 -51.73 1.11
N PHE A 1088 30.83 -50.55 0.48
CA PHE A 1088 32.01 -49.68 0.39
C PHE A 1088 32.44 -49.16 1.79
N SER A 1089 33.74 -49.20 2.07
CA SER A 1089 34.29 -48.47 3.22
C SER A 1089 34.10 -46.96 3.00
N ALA A 1090 33.62 -46.25 4.02
CA ALA A 1090 33.42 -44.81 4.01
C ALA A 1090 34.69 -44.04 3.58
N SER A 1091 35.86 -44.50 4.05
CA SER A 1091 37.18 -43.99 3.68
C SER A 1091 37.49 -44.01 2.18
N ASN A 1092 36.74 -44.79 1.40
CA ASN A 1092 36.95 -44.98 -0.03
C ASN A 1092 35.87 -44.27 -0.87
N VAL A 1093 34.85 -43.70 -0.23
CA VAL A 1093 33.80 -42.92 -0.89
C VAL A 1093 34.23 -41.46 -0.96
N ILE A 1094 34.35 -40.96 -2.18
CA ILE A 1094 34.59 -39.55 -2.50
C ILE A 1094 33.22 -38.93 -2.82
N VAL A 1095 32.73 -38.01 -1.99
CA VAL A 1095 31.45 -37.33 -2.26
C VAL A 1095 31.71 -36.11 -3.15
N SER A 1096 30.89 -35.90 -4.18
CA SER A 1096 31.16 -34.94 -5.24
C SER A 1096 29.89 -34.35 -5.88
N GLY A 1097 30.03 -33.19 -6.51
CA GLY A 1097 29.02 -32.66 -7.43
C GLY A 1097 29.44 -31.36 -8.10
N ASP A 1098 28.78 -31.02 -9.21
CA ASP A 1098 28.87 -29.73 -9.90
C ASP A 1098 27.79 -28.74 -9.40
N SER A 1099 28.09 -27.45 -9.36
CA SER A 1099 27.14 -26.37 -9.01
C SER A 1099 26.27 -26.69 -7.78
N ALA A 1100 24.95 -26.81 -7.94
CA ALA A 1100 23.99 -27.21 -6.91
C ALA A 1100 24.23 -28.61 -6.32
N GLY A 1101 24.72 -29.56 -7.11
CA GLY A 1101 25.18 -30.86 -6.66
C GLY A 1101 26.46 -30.78 -5.83
N GLY A 1102 27.34 -29.82 -6.14
CA GLY A 1102 28.50 -29.49 -5.30
C GLY A 1102 28.09 -28.95 -3.92
N HIS A 1103 27.05 -28.11 -3.86
CA HIS A 1103 26.43 -27.73 -2.59
C HIS A 1103 25.83 -28.93 -1.85
N LEU A 1104 25.16 -29.85 -2.56
CA LEU A 1104 24.59 -31.06 -1.97
C LEU A 1104 25.70 -31.97 -1.38
N ALA A 1105 26.81 -32.14 -2.09
CA ALA A 1105 27.97 -32.90 -1.62
C ALA A 1105 28.56 -32.32 -0.32
N LEU A 1106 28.72 -30.99 -0.24
CA LEU A 1106 29.16 -30.30 0.97
C LEU A 1106 28.16 -30.50 2.13
N ALA A 1107 26.85 -30.36 1.87
CA ALA A 1107 25.82 -30.53 2.88
C ALA A 1107 25.73 -31.97 3.41
N ILE A 1108 25.87 -32.99 2.55
CA ILE A 1108 25.96 -34.41 2.94
C ILE A 1108 27.17 -34.62 3.86
N ALA A 1109 28.36 -34.19 3.44
CA ALA A 1109 29.57 -34.38 4.23
C ALA A 1109 29.50 -33.63 5.58
N ARG A 1110 28.89 -32.44 5.60
CA ARG A 1110 28.67 -31.64 6.83
C ARG A 1110 27.66 -32.28 7.78
N TYR A 1111 26.58 -32.84 7.24
CA TYR A 1111 25.58 -33.58 8.02
C TYR A 1111 26.22 -34.76 8.74
N ILE A 1112 26.98 -35.57 7.99
CA ILE A 1112 27.71 -36.72 8.53
C ILE A 1112 28.75 -36.26 9.57
N GLY A 1113 29.52 -35.22 9.27
CA GLY A 1113 30.62 -34.73 10.10
C GLY A 1113 30.21 -34.18 11.47
N ARG A 1114 28.97 -33.68 11.65
CA ARG A 1114 28.48 -33.17 12.95
C ARG A 1114 28.18 -34.27 13.97
N GLY A 1115 27.91 -35.50 13.54
CA GLY A 1115 27.75 -36.65 14.44
C GLY A 1115 26.53 -36.61 15.38
N GLU A 1116 25.52 -35.75 15.11
CA GLU A 1116 24.33 -35.51 15.96
C GLU A 1116 23.27 -36.63 15.86
N HIS A 1117 23.72 -37.88 16.05
CA HIS A 1117 22.92 -39.09 15.93
C HIS A 1117 23.31 -40.05 17.07
N ASP A 1118 22.41 -40.28 18.04
CA ASP A 1118 22.63 -40.99 19.32
C ASP A 1118 23.36 -42.34 19.22
N GLY A 1119 24.70 -42.31 19.09
CA GLY A 1119 25.53 -43.49 18.80
C GLY A 1119 25.30 -44.14 17.42
N LYS A 1120 24.54 -43.50 16.52
CA LYS A 1120 24.02 -44.08 15.26
C LYS A 1120 24.54 -43.41 13.97
N GLY A 1121 25.47 -42.46 14.07
CA GLY A 1121 25.90 -41.65 12.94
C GLY A 1121 26.42 -42.45 11.74
N LEU A 1122 26.18 -41.92 10.53
CA LEU A 1122 26.87 -42.38 9.33
C LEU A 1122 28.39 -42.12 9.49
N PRO A 1123 29.27 -42.98 8.95
CA PRO A 1123 30.71 -42.75 8.97
C PRO A 1123 31.13 -41.68 7.94
N THR A 1124 32.10 -40.84 8.30
CA THR A 1124 32.62 -39.75 7.44
C THR A 1124 33.24 -40.28 6.14
N PRO A 1125 32.95 -39.66 4.98
CA PRO A 1125 33.58 -40.03 3.71
C PRO A 1125 35.09 -39.78 3.70
N GLY A 1126 35.82 -40.48 2.84
CA GLY A 1126 37.27 -40.32 2.71
C GLY A 1126 37.70 -38.97 2.16
N ALA A 1127 36.93 -38.41 1.22
CA ALA A 1127 37.23 -37.12 0.59
C ALA A 1127 35.97 -36.42 0.03
N LEU A 1128 36.11 -35.12 -0.24
CA LEU A 1128 35.07 -34.25 -0.77
C LEU A 1128 35.58 -33.50 -2.02
N LEU A 1129 34.91 -33.66 -3.16
CA LEU A 1129 35.29 -33.10 -4.46
C LEU A 1129 34.22 -32.11 -4.97
N LEU A 1130 34.42 -30.84 -4.69
CA LEU A 1130 33.50 -29.75 -5.00
C LEU A 1130 33.89 -29.09 -6.33
N LEU A 1131 32.95 -29.07 -7.29
CA LEU A 1131 33.17 -28.52 -8.64
C LEU A 1131 32.28 -27.29 -8.83
N SER A 1132 32.86 -26.08 -8.92
CA SER A 1132 32.13 -24.80 -9.01
C SER A 1132 30.90 -24.70 -8.06
N PRO A 1133 31.03 -25.09 -6.77
CA PRO A 1133 29.88 -25.45 -5.93
C PRO A 1133 29.05 -24.23 -5.55
N THR A 1134 27.73 -24.27 -5.74
CA THR A 1134 26.86 -23.11 -5.43
C THR A 1134 26.56 -22.96 -3.94
N VAL A 1135 27.54 -22.45 -3.19
CA VAL A 1135 27.55 -22.31 -1.74
C VAL A 1135 26.99 -20.98 -1.20
N GLU A 1136 26.39 -20.18 -2.08
CA GLU A 1136 25.81 -18.87 -1.77
C GLU A 1136 24.53 -18.65 -2.58
N TRP A 1137 23.39 -19.09 -2.06
CA TRP A 1137 22.08 -18.74 -2.60
C TRP A 1137 21.64 -17.34 -2.14
N GLY A 1138 22.08 -16.87 -0.97
CA GLY A 1138 21.81 -15.51 -0.45
C GLY A 1138 22.38 -14.35 -1.29
N VAL A 1139 23.35 -14.62 -2.17
CA VAL A 1139 24.01 -13.63 -3.04
C VAL A 1139 24.69 -12.46 -2.29
N THR A 1140 25.10 -12.65 -1.03
CA THR A 1140 25.64 -11.62 -0.13
C THR A 1140 26.94 -10.95 -0.58
N HIS A 1141 27.70 -11.58 -1.49
CA HIS A 1141 28.90 -10.99 -2.09
C HIS A 1141 28.60 -9.90 -3.14
N THR A 1142 27.33 -9.64 -3.47
CA THR A 1142 26.94 -8.65 -4.49
C THR A 1142 27.33 -7.23 -4.11
N GLY A 1143 28.23 -6.66 -4.90
CA GLY A 1143 28.63 -5.24 -4.87
C GLY A 1143 29.16 -4.77 -6.23
N LYS A 1144 29.40 -3.47 -6.39
CA LYS A 1144 29.84 -2.85 -7.66
C LYS A 1144 31.03 -3.60 -8.31
N ASP A 1145 32.01 -3.97 -7.49
CA ASP A 1145 33.29 -4.53 -7.94
C ASP A 1145 33.36 -6.07 -7.77
N SER A 1146 32.25 -6.70 -7.35
CA SER A 1146 32.14 -8.16 -7.15
C SER A 1146 32.18 -8.96 -8.44
N SER A 1147 32.61 -10.22 -8.35
CA SER A 1147 32.50 -11.25 -9.40
C SER A 1147 31.09 -11.33 -9.99
N MET A 1148 30.04 -11.26 -9.17
CA MET A 1148 28.62 -11.22 -9.60
C MET A 1148 28.32 -10.13 -10.64
N VAL A 1149 29.03 -9.01 -10.59
CA VAL A 1149 28.91 -7.90 -11.55
C VAL A 1149 29.98 -8.00 -12.64
N ARG A 1150 31.25 -8.17 -12.25
CA ARG A 1150 32.44 -8.19 -13.11
C ARG A 1150 32.39 -9.32 -14.15
N ASN A 1151 32.08 -10.54 -13.71
CA ASN A 1151 32.05 -11.74 -14.54
C ASN A 1151 30.67 -12.00 -15.19
N ARG A 1152 29.70 -11.08 -15.07
CA ARG A 1152 28.34 -11.20 -15.66
C ARG A 1152 28.35 -11.36 -17.20
N ARG A 1153 29.40 -10.93 -17.88
CA ARG A 1153 29.59 -11.14 -19.34
C ARG A 1153 30.33 -12.44 -19.68
N THR A 1154 30.96 -13.10 -18.72
CA THR A 1154 31.79 -14.31 -18.90
C THR A 1154 31.14 -15.58 -18.33
N ASP A 1155 29.96 -15.47 -17.72
CA ASP A 1155 29.23 -16.59 -17.11
C ASP A 1155 27.76 -16.66 -17.59
N TYR A 1156 27.17 -17.84 -17.60
CA TYR A 1156 25.77 -18.10 -17.94
C TYR A 1156 24.88 -18.37 -16.71
N CYS A 1157 25.43 -18.74 -15.56
CA CYS A 1157 24.64 -19.22 -14.42
C CYS A 1157 23.85 -18.12 -13.68
N GLY A 1158 24.04 -16.84 -14.03
CA GLY A 1158 23.33 -15.67 -13.46
C GLY A 1158 21.81 -15.63 -13.61
N GLN A 1159 21.17 -16.62 -14.23
CA GLN A 1159 19.72 -16.84 -14.16
C GLN A 1159 19.31 -17.66 -12.91
N PHE A 1160 20.16 -18.58 -12.43
CA PHE A 1160 19.85 -19.40 -11.25
C PHE A 1160 19.74 -18.56 -9.97
N PHE A 1161 20.39 -17.40 -9.88
CA PHE A 1161 20.34 -16.50 -8.72
C PHE A 1161 19.15 -15.51 -8.74
N GLN A 1162 18.19 -15.72 -9.64
CA GLN A 1162 16.98 -14.92 -9.75
C GLN A 1162 15.77 -15.70 -9.22
N GLY A 1163 14.99 -15.10 -8.32
CA GLY A 1163 13.55 -15.27 -8.09
C GLY A 1163 13.00 -16.67 -7.76
N TYR A 1164 13.18 -17.61 -8.69
CA TYR A 1164 12.48 -18.89 -8.76
C TYR A 1164 13.27 -20.04 -8.13
N THR A 1165 14.58 -20.12 -8.42
CA THR A 1165 15.46 -21.18 -7.92
C THR A 1165 15.47 -21.21 -6.40
N GLN A 1166 15.86 -20.08 -5.82
CA GLN A 1166 15.95 -19.84 -4.39
C GLN A 1166 14.61 -20.13 -3.70
N ARG A 1167 13.48 -19.77 -4.34
CA ARG A 1167 12.12 -19.98 -3.81
C ARG A 1167 11.66 -21.41 -3.88
N SER A 1168 12.12 -22.15 -4.88
CA SER A 1168 11.85 -23.58 -4.99
C SER A 1168 12.68 -24.36 -3.97
N LEU A 1169 13.96 -24.01 -3.83
CA LEU A 1169 14.86 -24.61 -2.84
C LEU A 1169 14.40 -24.34 -1.40
N LEU A 1170 14.04 -23.10 -1.08
CA LEU A 1170 13.66 -22.72 0.29
C LEU A 1170 12.23 -23.11 0.64
N GLY A 1171 11.28 -23.07 -0.31
CA GLY A 1171 9.90 -23.53 -0.12
C GLY A 1171 9.14 -22.76 0.97
N SER A 1172 9.23 -23.24 2.21
CA SER A 1172 8.80 -22.54 3.40
C SER A 1172 9.81 -21.44 3.84
N PHE A 1173 11.12 -21.71 3.87
CA PHE A 1173 12.03 -21.01 4.78
C PHE A 1173 12.23 -19.51 4.49
N PRO A 1174 12.35 -18.67 5.54
CA PRO A 1174 12.27 -17.21 5.44
C PRO A 1174 13.34 -16.55 4.58
N THR A 1175 13.09 -15.33 4.11
CA THR A 1175 13.99 -14.65 3.17
C THR A 1175 15.38 -14.44 3.77
N SER A 1176 15.45 -14.04 5.04
CA SER A 1176 16.67 -14.03 5.85
C SER A 1176 17.40 -15.39 5.89
N TYR A 1177 16.70 -16.53 5.90
CA TYR A 1177 17.29 -17.87 5.95
C TYR A 1177 18.24 -18.17 4.79
N ALA A 1178 18.01 -17.56 3.61
CA ALA A 1178 18.93 -17.68 2.48
C ALA A 1178 20.28 -16.99 2.72
N PHE A 1179 20.35 -16.03 3.63
CA PHE A 1179 21.54 -15.26 3.98
C PHE A 1179 22.18 -15.74 5.30
N THR A 1180 21.38 -16.37 6.19
CA THR A 1180 21.80 -16.78 7.55
C THR A 1180 21.91 -18.29 7.77
N SER A 1181 21.38 -19.14 6.88
CA SER A 1181 21.44 -20.60 7.07
C SER A 1181 22.73 -21.22 6.55
N GLN A 1182 23.50 -21.79 7.47
CA GLN A 1182 24.62 -22.70 7.26
C GLN A 1182 24.33 -23.91 6.33
N TRP A 1183 23.06 -24.27 6.11
CA TRP A 1183 22.66 -25.38 5.22
C TRP A 1183 22.31 -24.96 3.80
N ILE A 1184 22.14 -23.65 3.56
CA ILE A 1184 21.74 -23.09 2.26
C ILE A 1184 22.85 -22.21 1.72
N SER A 1185 23.53 -21.43 2.55
CA SER A 1185 24.58 -20.52 2.12
C SER A 1185 25.77 -20.58 3.07
N PRO A 1186 26.49 -21.72 3.11
CA PRO A 1186 27.66 -21.89 3.99
C PRO A 1186 28.82 -20.93 3.68
N ALA A 1187 28.83 -20.25 2.53
CA ALA A 1187 29.76 -19.16 2.23
C ALA A 1187 29.27 -17.76 2.65
N SER A 1188 28.07 -17.61 3.19
CA SER A 1188 27.42 -16.29 3.27
C SER A 1188 28.08 -15.31 4.21
N ARG A 1189 28.14 -14.04 3.79
CA ARG A 1189 28.68 -12.92 4.57
C ARG A 1189 27.73 -12.45 5.69
N GLN A 1190 26.57 -13.07 5.82
CA GLN A 1190 25.54 -12.78 6.83
C GLN A 1190 25.24 -13.98 7.74
N LEU A 1191 26.06 -15.05 7.72
CA LEU A 1191 25.96 -16.10 8.74
C LEU A 1191 26.19 -15.49 10.15
N PRO A 1192 25.40 -15.89 11.17
CA PRO A 1192 25.68 -15.57 12.58
C PRO A 1192 27.08 -16.01 13.02
N LYS A 1193 27.64 -15.36 14.05
CA LYS A 1193 29.02 -15.65 14.52
C LYS A 1193 29.15 -17.06 15.10
N ASP A 1194 28.18 -17.45 15.89
CA ASP A 1194 27.96 -18.80 16.41
C ASP A 1194 27.84 -19.85 15.28
N ALA A 1195 27.20 -19.51 14.16
CA ALA A 1195 27.12 -20.36 12.98
C ALA A 1195 28.40 -20.35 12.09
N LEU A 1196 29.44 -19.59 12.48
CA LEU A 1196 30.77 -19.61 11.85
C LEU A 1196 31.81 -20.38 12.67
N GLU A 1197 31.57 -20.60 13.96
CA GLU A 1197 32.47 -21.39 14.80
C GLU A 1197 32.31 -22.89 14.47
N ASN A 1198 33.40 -23.55 14.05
CA ASN A 1198 33.44 -24.98 13.74
C ASN A 1198 32.48 -25.41 12.61
N LEU A 1199 32.12 -24.49 11.70
CA LEU A 1199 31.12 -24.68 10.65
C LEU A 1199 31.34 -25.94 9.79
N PHE A 1200 32.61 -26.29 9.53
CA PHE A 1200 33.07 -27.43 8.76
C PHE A 1200 33.87 -28.47 9.57
N THR A 1201 33.97 -28.31 10.89
CA THR A 1201 34.62 -29.31 11.75
C THR A 1201 33.91 -30.66 11.61
N GLY A 1202 34.69 -31.72 11.36
CA GLY A 1202 34.17 -33.06 11.08
C GLY A 1202 34.00 -33.41 9.59
N LEU A 1203 34.22 -32.47 8.67
CA LEU A 1203 34.39 -32.79 7.25
C LEU A 1203 35.60 -33.72 7.00
N PRO A 1204 35.65 -34.42 5.84
CA PRO A 1204 36.83 -35.16 5.42
C PRO A 1204 38.09 -34.29 5.38
N ARG A 1205 39.22 -34.78 5.91
CA ARG A 1205 40.55 -34.10 5.86
C ARG A 1205 41.19 -34.03 4.45
N LYS A 1206 40.37 -34.21 3.42
CA LYS A 1206 40.74 -34.17 1.99
C LYS A 1206 39.60 -33.53 1.22
N VAL A 1207 39.66 -32.20 1.09
CA VAL A 1207 38.72 -31.41 0.29
C VAL A 1207 39.44 -30.89 -0.95
N TYR A 1208 38.82 -31.06 -2.12
CA TYR A 1208 39.18 -30.39 -3.36
C TYR A 1208 38.08 -29.39 -3.71
N LEU A 1209 38.47 -28.15 -4.02
CA LEU A 1209 37.57 -27.08 -4.41
C LEU A 1209 38.02 -26.49 -5.76
N LEU A 1210 37.29 -26.80 -6.83
CA LEU A 1210 37.51 -26.25 -8.16
C LEU A 1210 36.69 -24.95 -8.34
N ALA A 1211 37.32 -23.93 -8.89
CA ALA A 1211 36.73 -22.65 -9.23
C ALA A 1211 37.22 -22.17 -10.60
N GLY A 1212 36.36 -21.51 -11.38
CA GLY A 1212 36.74 -20.76 -12.57
C GLY A 1212 36.89 -19.26 -12.29
N GLU A 1213 38.00 -18.67 -12.71
CA GLU A 1213 38.32 -17.25 -12.51
C GLU A 1213 37.36 -16.30 -13.28
N ALA A 1214 36.65 -16.83 -14.29
CA ALA A 1214 35.62 -16.11 -15.04
C ALA A 1214 34.18 -16.36 -14.55
N GLU A 1215 33.98 -16.99 -13.38
CA GLU A 1215 32.67 -17.25 -12.76
C GLU A 1215 32.08 -16.05 -12.00
N ILE A 1216 30.75 -15.93 -11.98
CA ILE A 1216 30.07 -14.91 -11.17
C ILE A 1216 30.08 -15.22 -9.66
N CYS A 1217 30.25 -16.48 -9.27
CA CYS A 1217 30.23 -16.90 -7.87
C CYS A 1217 31.63 -16.90 -7.21
N LEU A 1218 32.68 -16.49 -7.93
CA LEU A 1218 34.08 -16.63 -7.52
C LEU A 1218 34.40 -16.10 -6.11
N ASP A 1219 33.86 -14.94 -5.73
CA ASP A 1219 34.14 -14.37 -4.40
C ASP A 1219 33.54 -15.23 -3.27
N SER A 1220 32.43 -15.95 -3.52
CA SER A 1220 31.85 -16.89 -2.56
C SER A 1220 32.70 -18.16 -2.40
N TYR A 1221 33.37 -18.62 -3.46
CA TYR A 1221 34.28 -19.76 -3.37
C TYR A 1221 35.55 -19.42 -2.60
N ARG A 1222 36.03 -18.18 -2.72
CA ARG A 1222 37.15 -17.67 -1.92
C ARG A 1222 36.78 -17.60 -0.44
N THR A 1223 35.59 -17.10 -0.10
CA THR A 1223 35.08 -17.17 1.29
C THR A 1223 34.86 -18.61 1.78
N LEU A 1224 34.43 -19.54 0.91
CA LEU A 1224 34.34 -20.96 1.26
C LEU A 1224 35.74 -21.55 1.55
N LYS A 1225 36.72 -21.26 0.69
CA LYS A 1225 38.13 -21.67 0.88
C LYS A 1225 38.66 -21.16 2.21
N GLU A 1226 38.50 -19.87 2.50
CA GLU A 1226 38.95 -19.23 3.74
C GLU A 1226 38.40 -19.94 4.98
N ARG A 1227 37.11 -20.29 4.98
CA ARG A 1227 36.46 -21.03 6.09
C ARG A 1227 36.90 -22.49 6.18
N LEU A 1228 36.97 -23.21 5.05
CA LEU A 1228 37.45 -24.59 5.01
C LEU A 1228 38.90 -24.71 5.51
N VAL A 1229 39.78 -23.78 5.12
CA VAL A 1229 41.17 -23.71 5.60
C VAL A 1229 41.22 -23.36 7.10
N GLY A 1230 40.34 -22.48 7.58
CA GLY A 1230 40.23 -22.13 8.99
C GLY A 1230 39.83 -23.32 9.89
N ASP A 1231 38.83 -24.11 9.47
CA ASP A 1231 38.31 -25.24 10.26
C ASP A 1231 39.11 -26.54 10.08
N LEU A 1232 39.78 -26.76 8.94
CA LEU A 1232 40.43 -28.04 8.60
C LEU A 1232 41.96 -27.98 8.49
N GLY A 1233 42.56 -26.81 8.36
CA GLY A 1233 43.98 -26.63 8.02
C GLY A 1233 44.22 -26.54 6.50
N GLU A 1234 45.30 -25.84 6.11
CA GLU A 1234 45.64 -25.59 4.70
C GLU A 1234 46.07 -26.89 3.97
N GLU A 1235 46.65 -27.86 4.70
CA GLU A 1235 47.04 -29.17 4.18
C GLU A 1235 45.86 -30.12 3.88
N CYS A 1236 44.65 -29.76 4.34
CA CYS A 1236 43.43 -30.50 4.11
C CYS A 1236 42.62 -30.00 2.89
N VAL A 1237 42.93 -28.82 2.33
CA VAL A 1237 42.08 -28.12 1.34
C VAL A 1237 42.86 -27.73 0.07
N LYS A 1238 42.73 -28.53 -0.99
CA LYS A 1238 43.28 -28.21 -2.32
C LYS A 1238 42.31 -27.29 -3.08
N TYR A 1239 42.65 -26.01 -3.18
CA TYR A 1239 41.92 -25.02 -3.98
C TYR A 1239 42.56 -24.84 -5.35
N ASN A 1240 41.79 -25.01 -6.42
CA ASN A 1240 42.24 -24.79 -7.80
C ASN A 1240 41.35 -23.75 -8.48
N GLU A 1241 41.89 -22.54 -8.66
CA GLU A 1241 41.22 -21.42 -9.34
C GLU A 1241 41.77 -21.31 -10.77
N VAL A 1242 41.02 -21.83 -11.74
CA VAL A 1242 41.47 -21.98 -13.12
C VAL A 1242 41.23 -20.69 -13.91
N PRO A 1243 42.28 -20.06 -14.48
CA PRO A 1243 42.16 -18.83 -15.26
C PRO A 1243 41.16 -18.93 -16.42
N ASP A 1244 40.47 -17.84 -16.73
CA ASP A 1244 39.54 -17.71 -17.87
C ASP A 1244 38.36 -18.71 -17.93
N ALA A 1245 38.17 -19.58 -16.93
CA ALA A 1245 37.15 -20.63 -16.91
C ALA A 1245 35.79 -20.17 -16.33
N THR A 1246 34.70 -20.68 -16.93
CA THR A 1246 33.29 -20.32 -16.63
C THR A 1246 32.60 -21.36 -15.72
N HIS A 1247 31.36 -21.12 -15.27
CA HIS A 1247 30.67 -22.00 -14.30
C HIS A 1247 30.52 -23.43 -14.81
N ASP A 1248 30.83 -24.42 -13.98
CA ASP A 1248 30.82 -25.85 -14.34
C ASP A 1248 31.57 -26.17 -15.65
N PHE A 1249 32.65 -25.45 -16.00
CA PHE A 1249 33.41 -25.69 -17.25
C PHE A 1249 33.83 -27.15 -17.46
N ILE A 1250 33.99 -27.91 -16.37
CA ILE A 1250 34.26 -29.35 -16.36
C ILE A 1250 33.16 -30.20 -17.02
N THR A 1251 31.91 -29.71 -17.04
CA THR A 1251 30.75 -30.31 -17.74
C THR A 1251 30.78 -30.08 -19.25
N MET A 1252 31.73 -29.29 -19.77
CA MET A 1252 31.67 -28.72 -21.12
C MET A 1252 32.84 -29.21 -22.01
N PRO A 1253 32.67 -30.26 -22.85
CA PRO A 1253 33.75 -30.85 -23.65
C PRO A 1253 34.42 -29.94 -24.71
N TRP A 1254 33.95 -28.70 -24.86
CA TRP A 1254 34.54 -27.67 -25.72
C TRP A 1254 35.31 -26.59 -24.93
N HIS A 1255 35.30 -26.63 -23.59
CA HIS A 1255 36.03 -25.70 -22.73
C HIS A 1255 37.46 -26.19 -22.45
N GLU A 1256 38.17 -26.49 -23.52
CA GLU A 1256 39.55 -26.97 -23.49
C GLU A 1256 40.54 -25.80 -23.71
N PRO A 1257 41.77 -25.86 -23.15
CA PRO A 1257 42.36 -27.01 -22.43
C PRO A 1257 41.97 -27.11 -20.94
N GLU A 1258 41.33 -26.08 -20.37
CA GLU A 1258 41.15 -25.92 -18.92
C GLU A 1258 40.39 -27.10 -18.30
N ARG A 1259 39.36 -27.60 -18.99
CA ARG A 1259 38.59 -28.77 -18.55
C ARG A 1259 39.46 -30.02 -18.41
N THR A 1260 40.23 -30.38 -19.44
CA THR A 1260 41.10 -31.56 -19.39
C THR A 1260 42.23 -31.39 -18.38
N GLU A 1261 42.77 -30.18 -18.22
CA GLU A 1261 43.81 -29.89 -17.21
C GLU A 1261 43.27 -30.00 -15.78
N ALA A 1262 42.08 -29.45 -15.50
CA ALA A 1262 41.39 -29.66 -14.23
C ALA A 1262 41.07 -31.14 -13.95
N LEU A 1263 40.60 -31.89 -14.96
CA LEU A 1263 40.33 -33.33 -14.82
C LEU A 1263 41.60 -34.15 -14.52
N ARG A 1264 42.76 -33.78 -15.07
CA ARG A 1264 44.05 -34.40 -14.75
C ARG A 1264 44.51 -34.04 -13.34
N ASP A 1265 44.35 -32.80 -12.90
CA ASP A 1265 44.73 -32.36 -11.55
C ASP A 1265 43.84 -32.94 -10.45
N ILE A 1266 42.55 -33.15 -10.75
CA ILE A 1266 41.63 -33.94 -9.92
C ILE A 1266 42.07 -35.41 -9.90
N GLY A 1267 42.41 -36.00 -11.06
CA GLY A 1267 42.92 -37.37 -11.14
C GLY A 1267 44.16 -37.60 -10.28
N ALA A 1268 45.18 -36.74 -10.42
CA ALA A 1268 46.40 -36.77 -9.61
C ALA A 1268 46.14 -36.53 -8.11
N TRP A 1269 45.07 -35.78 -7.76
CA TRP A 1269 44.65 -35.64 -6.36
C TRP A 1269 43.95 -36.91 -5.85
N ILE A 1270 43.02 -37.50 -6.60
CA ILE A 1270 42.33 -38.76 -6.25
C ILE A 1270 43.31 -39.92 -6.12
N ASP A 1271 44.32 -39.97 -6.98
CA ASP A 1271 45.37 -40.98 -6.96
C ASP A 1271 46.37 -40.77 -5.80
N SER A 1272 46.31 -39.63 -5.08
CA SER A 1272 47.09 -39.37 -3.85
C SER A 1272 46.28 -39.48 -2.54
N LEU A 1273 45.02 -39.92 -2.61
CA LEU A 1273 44.18 -40.31 -1.46
C LEU A 1273 44.48 -41.72 -0.96
#